data_AF-Q5FBC4-F1
#
_entry.id   AF-Q5FBC4-F1
#
_cell.length_a   1.000
_cell.length_b   1.000
_cell.length_c   1.000
_cell.angle_alpha   90.00
_cell.angle_beta   90.00
_cell.angle_gamma   90.00
#
_symmetry.space_group_name_H-M   'P 1'
#
loop_
_entity.id
_entity.type
_entity.pdbx_description
1 polymer ?
#
loop_
_entity_poly.entity_id
_entity_poly.type
_entity_poly.pdbx_seq_one_letter_code
_entity_poly.pdbx_strand_id
1 'polypeptide(L)'
;MSSHKSTTKSSSSGSSMSLILGFSKSMEKGNYNFSKENKKNRSFGVLYAMIKGNTFPRILTIISLLIEFCQLSSFGFKQQYPWGGDAGYYLKRIMSPVSHPSNLVGYNGFTIFFWIVIGLLLLGFFNIWYVAYQFYRGKIANIWIIRTLRWFVSTTVAVLFIPIISLLLIGLDCDYSQGGILKTFSNDNIYCFKGANLSIAIVSIILIIVFSIVGFTSSATYYEYDTNVKSRFSKPHARFDVYILFVKLILALLNSLVDFSPWTTSIVYFILSITLVFGSIIILPYNNQRLNQVKSGFYTTVFWVSFMTLVTMGINDETTATTCYITIVGAFFAFPIGYFSNRFYYNWLSSKIDQLKLPTSSSTNDFNEITKNEKSKTGDSKEKESSSPSKVTWGKQPITLGSKRQIIFPFFQNKFVMSFFVEIMVRKLLRSSNGSNGDDGISSNSNESIEHANNLYQCGLQYFPNSDLLWMAYCNFLFTVRKDRHIGYAALEKLRRMKPSFDVRFFIYQRDKEREQIMDSDLRGPEHTGKIQDFVSYMEFKKLYYGAKRHHVKCLTYIKKFWGLLLHETVDLHRLSDLSGRIATTENKANESYERLLALNPNSVRVLRDYSQFLEEVVKDTESSYKLQKKAEAIEDIMSKSQTTDFKTIDIKNLDNSDTELDQVLKQESNAIQLAKIDADIERSGSKSGSSKSKDDSSESSSSSKGRRGKYKEFQQSNAINKLSWLMIGTTACCIIFLIVMLIVLRDLSVKHTHSYQGIISITDCASEAVSIAINLNTMQAISISAGSVAFPFEAAEAMITQYRKQNDRSLIIMKNIHDAIYWGEGDPTSYVGDNLSKLKSINGFDVFDIGSTIFSFEEFNRSSTLVDNKEMIDIYSTPSVNMTILVSPPGTNSTNYITVTQTYNAWKAGNSFYESALIANKMSVQDIKDRAVFDPDFKFIILNAPSNIPEMYMKIQQVYIKSLIDDINTTLDTMLYVWVAIFCFLIILGAVLFRPIVTKISREKIRTLVLFSLAPKDVVFKLSSKKIKMTSLDSGSERDNLFDTTDDDAADGIDNHEHLQVDERKKNDDIIDDGSIVNRSINFGSHRRPLMNSTNVLASTTTINRGTISNRLNEDHDKVPLIENSISNNNKGYGWDGKSKRNLNKKSLRSVLRRLHWSYVLAIFLLFGFITMGLWVTYSVVHDNTQSGYVLGKSCSRSLDSRIINYYIAELYTFDNDANENEALEAVLQLQSNHQSLPYLEDVRPLMEGSYGCWMLNKSNCITSDSIYYNDVSIGLDWLVDQYTKHSVSLVNTDPSLLSTSPELGWMQAIGSDVVFQGLDTATFTYFQYYLSQKDWATKVLTSVLAISCVLLLVIHLLLFRPFMNHLRIQHIHTLALLRLAPDDIRFMEVSDKVIDED
;
A
#
# COMPACT_ATOMS: atom_id res chain seq x y z
N MET A 1 48.57 36.68 32.50
CA MET A 1 48.51 35.72 33.62
C MET A 1 47.45 34.69 33.27
N SER A 2 47.75 33.42 32.92
CA SER A 2 48.44 32.34 33.67
C SER A 2 47.50 31.65 34.69
N SER A 3 47.30 30.32 34.67
CA SER A 3 47.88 29.28 33.79
C SER A 3 47.14 27.93 33.83
N HIS A 4 47.36 27.10 32.79
CA HIS A 4 47.57 25.63 32.85
C HIS A 4 46.45 24.67 33.33
N LYS A 5 46.40 23.38 32.93
CA LYS A 5 46.85 22.66 31.70
C LYS A 5 46.20 21.24 31.69
N SER A 6 46.46 20.48 30.62
CA SER A 6 46.07 19.07 30.35
C SER A 6 44.57 18.75 30.30
N THR A 7 43.99 18.04 29.32
CA THR A 7 44.42 17.09 28.26
C THR A 7 44.58 15.61 28.66
N THR A 8 43.48 14.86 28.55
CA THR A 8 43.46 13.49 27.99
C THR A 8 42.31 13.40 26.98
N LYS A 9 42.39 12.46 26.03
CA LYS A 9 41.34 12.19 25.04
C LYS A 9 40.64 10.88 25.38
N SER A 10 39.31 10.85 25.31
CA SER A 10 38.55 9.62 25.06
C SER A 10 37.48 9.91 24.01
N SER A 11 37.33 9.00 23.06
CA SER A 11 36.35 9.10 21.97
C SER A 11 35.04 8.44 22.40
N SER A 12 33.92 9.16 22.31
CA SER A 12 32.59 8.55 22.38
C SER A 12 31.67 9.13 21.31
N SER A 13 31.15 8.25 20.46
CA SER A 13 30.16 8.55 19.42
C SER A 13 28.76 8.65 20.05
N GLY A 14 28.52 9.76 20.76
CA GLY A 14 27.24 10.05 21.42
C GLY A 14 26.13 10.39 20.41
N SER A 15 25.06 9.60 20.41
CA SER A 15 23.96 9.67 19.44
C SER A 15 23.05 10.91 19.58
N SER A 16 22.12 11.07 18.64
CA SER A 16 21.14 12.16 18.48
C SER A 16 20.11 12.34 19.62
N MET A 17 20.34 11.73 20.79
CA MET A 17 19.41 11.69 21.92
C MET A 17 19.43 12.94 22.81
N SER A 18 20.52 13.73 22.79
CA SER A 18 20.67 14.95 23.60
C SER A 18 19.65 16.04 23.23
N LEU A 19 19.23 16.11 21.97
CA LEU A 19 18.17 17.00 21.49
C LEU A 19 16.78 16.66 22.05
N ILE A 20 16.57 15.41 22.46
CA ILE A 20 15.32 14.94 23.08
C ILE A 20 15.30 15.32 24.58
N LEU A 21 16.42 15.16 25.27
CA LEU A 21 16.54 15.51 26.70
C LEU A 21 16.66 17.03 26.96
N GLY A 22 17.10 17.82 25.98
CA GLY A 22 17.13 19.29 26.08
C GLY A 22 15.77 19.95 26.35
N PHE A 23 14.67 19.25 26.07
CA PHE A 23 13.31 19.78 26.27
C PHE A 23 12.93 20.01 27.75
N SER A 24 13.61 19.35 28.70
CA SER A 24 13.39 19.56 30.14
C SER A 24 14.12 20.80 30.68
N LYS A 25 15.33 21.08 30.19
CA LYS A 25 16.24 22.09 30.78
C LYS A 25 15.96 23.53 30.34
N SER A 26 14.97 23.73 29.46
CA SER A 26 14.44 25.05 29.07
C SER A 26 13.18 25.46 29.87
N MET A 27 12.77 24.67 30.86
CA MET A 27 11.57 24.95 31.68
C MET A 27 11.76 26.02 32.78
N GLU A 28 12.98 26.54 32.96
CA GLU A 28 13.41 27.19 34.21
C GLU A 28 13.93 28.63 34.03
N LYS A 29 13.05 29.55 33.58
CA LYS A 29 13.02 31.01 33.89
C LYS A 29 11.92 31.73 33.09
N GLY A 30 11.16 32.61 33.75
CA GLY A 30 10.30 33.64 33.10
C GLY A 30 8.78 33.39 33.07
N ASN A 31 8.02 34.32 33.69
CA ASN A 31 6.60 34.65 33.48
C ASN A 31 5.58 33.49 33.36
N TYR A 32 5.21 32.93 34.52
CA TYR A 32 4.40 31.72 34.67
C TYR A 32 2.93 31.77 34.17
N ASN A 33 2.34 32.97 34.04
CA ASN A 33 0.91 33.11 33.74
C ASN A 33 0.60 33.26 32.24
N PHE A 34 1.28 34.16 31.52
CA PHE A 34 0.97 34.47 30.11
C PHE A 34 1.24 33.30 29.14
N SER A 35 2.23 32.46 29.45
CA SER A 35 2.58 31.27 28.65
C SER A 35 1.47 30.21 28.65
N LYS A 36 0.64 30.16 29.71
CA LYS A 36 -0.35 29.09 29.94
C LYS A 36 -1.58 29.18 29.03
N GLU A 37 -1.93 30.37 28.51
CA GLU A 37 -2.98 30.51 27.50
C GLU A 37 -2.44 30.28 26.08
N ASN A 38 -1.30 30.89 25.74
CA ASN A 38 -0.69 30.69 24.42
C ASN A 38 -0.34 29.22 24.11
N LYS A 39 0.05 28.40 25.11
CA LYS A 39 0.21 26.95 24.92
C LYS A 39 -1.12 26.22 24.67
N LYS A 40 -2.21 26.57 25.37
CA LYS A 40 -3.54 25.95 25.17
C LYS A 40 -4.11 26.29 23.80
N ASN A 41 -4.06 27.57 23.41
CA ASN A 41 -4.63 28.06 22.15
C ASN A 41 -3.99 27.41 20.90
N ARG A 42 -2.71 27.00 20.99
CA ARG A 42 -2.03 26.23 19.93
C ARG A 42 -2.52 24.78 19.85
N SER A 43 -2.67 24.09 20.98
CA SER A 43 -3.20 22.70 20.99
C SER A 43 -4.65 22.61 20.52
N PHE A 44 -5.51 23.57 20.90
CA PHE A 44 -6.89 23.64 20.40
C PHE A 44 -6.95 23.97 18.91
N GLY A 45 -5.96 24.67 18.34
CA GLY A 45 -5.87 24.93 16.91
C GLY A 45 -5.76 23.66 16.07
N VAL A 46 -4.96 22.69 16.52
CA VAL A 46 -4.83 21.37 15.86
C VAL A 46 -6.16 20.62 15.89
N LEU A 47 -6.79 20.53 17.07
CA LEU A 47 -8.08 19.85 17.23
C LEU A 47 -9.18 20.52 16.37
N TYR A 48 -9.27 21.84 16.39
CA TYR A 48 -10.22 22.60 15.58
C TYR A 48 -10.03 22.36 14.07
N ALA A 49 -8.78 22.26 13.60
CA ALA A 49 -8.47 21.89 12.21
C ALA A 49 -8.84 20.44 11.85
N MET A 50 -9.02 19.53 12.83
CA MET A 50 -9.50 18.15 12.61
C MET A 50 -11.02 18.04 12.52
N ILE A 51 -11.76 19.01 13.07
CA ILE A 51 -13.22 18.93 13.24
C ILE A 51 -13.97 19.71 12.15
N LYS A 52 -13.65 20.99 11.93
CA LYS A 52 -14.46 21.83 11.03
C LYS A 52 -14.24 21.48 9.56
N GLY A 53 -15.29 20.96 8.91
CA GLY A 53 -15.29 20.62 7.49
C GLY A 53 -15.13 19.14 7.16
N ASN A 54 -15.71 18.23 7.96
CA ASN A 54 -15.72 16.79 7.63
C ASN A 54 -17.15 16.23 7.54
N THR A 55 -17.88 16.65 6.50
CA THR A 55 -19.19 16.08 6.17
C THR A 55 -19.02 14.66 5.62
N PHE A 56 -19.26 13.64 6.44
CA PHE A 56 -19.24 12.25 5.98
C PHE A 56 -20.26 12.02 4.85
N PRO A 57 -19.86 11.36 3.74
CA PRO A 57 -20.82 10.97 2.72
C PRO A 57 -21.84 10.00 3.31
N ARG A 58 -23.11 10.16 2.91
CA ARG A 58 -24.26 9.47 3.54
C ARG A 58 -24.09 7.95 3.61
N ILE A 59 -23.37 7.34 2.67
CA ILE A 59 -23.08 5.91 2.63
C ILE A 59 -22.18 5.47 3.80
N LEU A 60 -21.07 6.17 4.06
CA LEU A 60 -20.15 5.85 5.16
C LEU A 60 -20.83 6.06 6.53
N THR A 61 -21.77 7.01 6.65
CA THR A 61 -22.55 7.18 7.90
C THR A 61 -23.43 5.98 8.25
N ILE A 62 -23.86 5.21 7.25
CA ILE A 62 -24.68 4.00 7.43
C ILE A 62 -23.76 2.80 7.67
N ILE A 63 -22.72 2.65 6.85
CA ILE A 63 -21.72 1.56 6.98
C ILE A 63 -21.04 1.59 8.36
N SER A 64 -20.56 2.75 8.81
CA SER A 64 -19.94 2.89 10.14
C SER A 64 -20.89 2.54 11.29
N LEU A 65 -22.19 2.76 11.13
CA LEU A 65 -23.20 2.48 12.15
C LEU A 65 -23.55 0.98 12.19
N LEU A 66 -23.63 0.33 11.03
CA LEU A 66 -23.78 -1.12 10.93
C LEU A 66 -22.54 -1.86 11.47
N ILE A 67 -21.32 -1.39 11.14
CA ILE A 67 -20.09 -1.97 11.68
C ILE A 67 -20.01 -1.80 13.20
N GLU A 68 -20.38 -0.62 13.73
CA GLU A 68 -20.47 -0.39 15.19
C GLU A 68 -21.45 -1.36 15.87
N PHE A 69 -22.61 -1.64 15.24
CA PHE A 69 -23.55 -2.64 15.73
C PHE A 69 -22.98 -4.06 15.70
N CYS A 70 -22.37 -4.48 14.58
CA CYS A 70 -21.80 -5.82 14.45
C CYS A 70 -20.64 -6.05 15.42
N GLN A 71 -19.73 -5.08 15.59
CA GLN A 71 -18.60 -5.16 16.54
C GLN A 71 -19.04 -5.17 18.01
N LEU A 72 -20.15 -4.48 18.35
CA LEU A 72 -20.71 -4.56 19.71
C LEU A 72 -21.49 -5.85 19.95
N SER A 73 -21.99 -6.50 18.90
CA SER A 73 -22.69 -7.79 18.97
C SER A 73 -21.74 -8.98 18.96
N SER A 74 -20.61 -8.90 18.25
CA SER A 74 -19.65 -10.01 18.10
C SER A 74 -18.98 -10.41 19.42
N PHE A 75 -18.90 -9.50 20.40
CA PHE A 75 -18.50 -9.83 21.78
C PHE A 75 -19.34 -10.96 22.37
N GLY A 76 -20.64 -11.05 22.05
CA GLY A 76 -21.49 -12.15 22.52
C GLY A 76 -21.27 -13.49 21.81
N PHE A 77 -20.62 -13.50 20.65
CA PHE A 77 -20.38 -14.70 19.83
C PHE A 77 -18.91 -15.15 19.85
N LYS A 78 -18.17 -14.74 20.88
CA LYS A 78 -16.85 -15.28 21.21
C LYS A 78 -16.92 -16.78 21.53
N GLN A 79 -15.83 -17.48 21.25
CA GLN A 79 -15.71 -18.94 21.41
C GLN A 79 -15.90 -19.43 22.87
N GLN A 80 -15.70 -18.55 23.86
CA GLN A 80 -15.91 -18.84 25.29
C GLN A 80 -17.38 -19.03 25.71
N TYR A 81 -18.35 -18.75 24.82
CA TYR A 81 -19.78 -18.87 25.11
C TYR A 81 -20.35 -20.13 24.41
N PRO A 82 -21.08 -21.01 25.14
CA PRO A 82 -21.53 -22.32 24.63
C PRO A 82 -22.75 -22.22 23.69
N TRP A 83 -22.62 -21.48 22.58
CA TRP A 83 -23.61 -21.49 21.51
C TRP A 83 -23.61 -22.83 20.78
N GLY A 84 -24.69 -23.58 20.92
CA GLY A 84 -24.82 -24.94 20.43
C GLY A 84 -25.34 -25.13 19.00
N GLY A 85 -25.12 -26.34 18.49
CA GLY A 85 -25.49 -26.81 17.15
C GLY A 85 -24.84 -26.04 15.99
N ASP A 86 -25.14 -26.46 14.75
CA ASP A 86 -24.58 -25.87 13.52
C ASP A 86 -24.79 -24.36 13.45
N ALA A 87 -25.99 -23.89 13.83
CA ALA A 87 -26.31 -22.47 13.87
C ALA A 87 -25.39 -21.70 14.84
N GLY A 88 -25.07 -22.28 16.01
CA GLY A 88 -24.10 -21.72 16.96
C GLY A 88 -22.68 -21.70 16.40
N TYR A 89 -22.25 -22.79 15.74
CA TYR A 89 -20.94 -22.89 15.07
C TYR A 89 -20.78 -21.84 13.96
N TYR A 90 -21.74 -21.73 13.03
CA TYR A 90 -21.69 -20.74 11.96
C TYR A 90 -21.78 -19.31 12.51
N LEU A 91 -22.59 -19.04 13.53
CA LEU A 91 -22.71 -17.71 14.12
C LEU A 91 -21.42 -17.28 14.84
N LYS A 92 -20.79 -18.18 15.62
CA LYS A 92 -19.43 -18.02 16.18
C LYS A 92 -18.43 -17.68 15.03
N ARG A 93 -18.43 -18.48 13.95
CA ARG A 93 -17.49 -18.34 12.81
C ARG A 93 -17.69 -17.08 11.95
N ILE A 94 -18.92 -16.57 11.83
CA ILE A 94 -19.24 -15.37 11.04
C ILE A 94 -19.06 -14.08 11.85
N MET A 95 -19.44 -14.07 13.14
CA MET A 95 -19.39 -12.86 13.97
C MET A 95 -18.01 -12.61 14.60
N SER A 96 -17.30 -13.64 15.07
CA SER A 96 -16.01 -13.46 15.76
C SER A 96 -14.96 -12.69 14.93
N PRO A 97 -14.78 -12.95 13.61
CA PRO A 97 -13.80 -12.22 12.79
C PRO A 97 -14.08 -10.71 12.64
N VAL A 98 -15.30 -10.24 12.91
CA VAL A 98 -15.66 -8.80 12.83
C VAL A 98 -14.97 -7.99 13.95
N SER A 99 -14.66 -8.63 15.08
CA SER A 99 -13.84 -8.06 16.15
C SER A 99 -12.40 -8.61 16.17
N HIS A 100 -12.19 -9.88 15.82
CA HIS A 100 -10.89 -10.56 15.86
C HIS A 100 -10.50 -11.17 14.50
N PRO A 101 -10.13 -10.35 13.49
CA PRO A 101 -9.89 -10.82 12.13
C PRO A 101 -8.69 -11.79 12.00
N SER A 102 -7.75 -11.73 12.94
CA SER A 102 -6.57 -12.62 13.00
C SER A 102 -6.90 -14.07 13.38
N ASN A 103 -8.08 -14.37 13.92
CA ASN A 103 -8.47 -15.75 14.28
C ASN A 103 -8.68 -16.66 13.07
N LEU A 104 -8.59 -16.12 11.84
CA LEU A 104 -8.62 -16.85 10.57
C LEU A 104 -7.21 -17.17 10.03
N VAL A 105 -6.13 -16.80 10.75
CA VAL A 105 -4.77 -16.78 10.21
C VAL A 105 -3.76 -17.28 11.25
N GLY A 106 -2.91 -18.25 10.88
CA GLY A 106 -1.82 -18.74 11.73
C GLY A 106 -0.78 -17.66 12.07
N TYR A 107 0.06 -17.91 13.09
CA TYR A 107 0.92 -16.91 13.73
C TYR A 107 1.71 -16.03 12.74
N ASN A 108 2.35 -16.62 11.72
CA ASN A 108 3.11 -15.87 10.72
C ASN A 108 2.26 -14.78 10.03
N GLY A 109 1.03 -15.09 9.63
CA GLY A 109 0.13 -14.12 9.02
C GLY A 109 -0.45 -13.10 10.02
N PHE A 110 -0.64 -13.50 11.29
CA PHE A 110 -0.90 -12.55 12.38
C PHE A 110 0.24 -11.53 12.52
N THR A 111 1.51 -11.95 12.52
CA THR A 111 2.64 -11.01 12.65
C THR A 111 2.73 -10.04 11.45
N ILE A 112 2.47 -10.52 10.23
CA ILE A 112 2.43 -9.67 9.02
C ILE A 112 1.32 -8.62 9.16
N PHE A 113 0.11 -9.04 9.52
CA PHE A 113 -1.02 -8.12 9.67
C PHE A 113 -0.82 -7.13 10.84
N PHE A 114 -0.19 -7.58 11.93
CA PHE A 114 0.24 -6.73 13.05
C PHE A 114 1.17 -5.61 12.57
N TRP A 115 2.27 -5.93 11.89
CA TRP A 115 3.23 -4.93 11.41
C TRP A 115 2.63 -3.96 10.38
N ILE A 116 1.69 -4.40 9.55
CA ILE A 116 0.92 -3.52 8.65
C ILE A 116 0.08 -2.51 9.45
N VAL A 117 -0.66 -2.97 10.46
CA VAL A 117 -1.47 -2.09 11.33
C VAL A 117 -0.59 -1.13 12.13
N ILE A 118 0.58 -1.59 12.63
CA ILE A 118 1.55 -0.73 13.32
C ILE A 118 2.07 0.36 12.36
N GLY A 119 2.41 -0.01 11.12
CA GLY A 119 2.86 0.95 10.09
C GLY A 119 1.82 2.04 9.80
N LEU A 120 0.53 1.66 9.69
CA LEU A 120 -0.57 2.61 9.49
C LEU A 120 -0.80 3.51 10.72
N LEU A 121 -0.73 2.96 11.94
CA LEU A 121 -0.82 3.74 13.18
C LEU A 121 0.34 4.73 13.31
N LEU A 122 1.58 4.29 13.09
CA LEU A 122 2.76 5.16 13.14
C LEU A 122 2.69 6.27 12.08
N LEU A 123 2.29 5.97 10.84
CA LEU A 123 2.07 6.99 9.80
C LEU A 123 0.99 7.99 10.24
N GLY A 124 -0.09 7.53 10.87
CA GLY A 124 -1.11 8.38 11.48
C GLY A 124 -0.58 9.27 12.62
N PHE A 125 0.23 8.74 13.52
CA PHE A 125 0.86 9.51 14.60
C PHE A 125 1.91 10.50 14.08
N PHE A 126 2.70 10.15 13.05
CA PHE A 126 3.58 11.09 12.36
C PHE A 126 2.80 12.20 11.66
N ASN A 127 1.62 11.91 11.11
CA ASN A 127 0.73 12.92 10.54
C ASN A 127 0.18 13.87 11.62
N ILE A 128 -0.32 13.34 12.74
CA ILE A 128 -0.72 14.12 13.93
C ILE A 128 0.43 15.03 14.39
N TRP A 129 1.63 14.47 14.55
CA TRP A 129 2.82 15.19 15.01
C TRP A 129 3.28 16.26 14.02
N TYR A 130 3.30 15.96 12.71
CA TYR A 130 3.64 16.91 11.66
C TYR A 130 2.66 18.08 11.59
N VAL A 131 1.34 17.81 11.64
CA VAL A 131 0.33 18.87 11.65
C VAL A 131 0.45 19.71 12.92
N ALA A 132 0.64 19.08 14.08
CA ALA A 132 0.89 19.79 15.33
C ALA A 132 2.18 20.63 15.32
N TYR A 133 3.25 20.15 14.68
CA TYR A 133 4.52 20.87 14.51
C TYR A 133 4.38 22.07 13.57
N GLN A 134 3.64 21.93 12.46
CA GLN A 134 3.36 23.04 11.55
C GLN A 134 2.52 24.12 12.26
N PHE A 135 1.44 23.75 12.97
CA PHE A 135 0.69 24.68 13.83
C PHE A 135 1.55 25.27 14.97
N TYR A 136 2.55 24.56 15.47
CA TYR A 136 3.49 25.08 16.47
C TYR A 136 4.45 26.14 15.90
N ARG A 137 4.93 25.97 14.65
CA ARG A 137 5.68 27.01 13.89
C ARG A 137 4.78 28.11 13.30
N GLY A 138 3.44 27.99 13.41
CA GLY A 138 2.48 28.91 12.80
C GLY A 138 2.28 28.74 11.29
N LYS A 139 3.05 27.88 10.63
CA LYS A 139 2.98 27.63 9.19
C LYS A 139 1.73 26.78 8.86
N ILE A 140 0.90 27.24 7.92
CA ILE A 140 -0.35 26.55 7.56
C ILE A 140 -0.02 25.20 6.90
N ALA A 141 -0.29 24.11 7.62
CA ALA A 141 -0.10 22.74 7.12
C ALA A 141 -0.86 22.52 5.80
N ASN A 142 -0.29 21.70 4.90
CA ASN A 142 -0.90 21.41 3.60
C ASN A 142 -2.31 20.83 3.79
N ILE A 143 -3.29 21.40 3.08
CA ILE A 143 -4.71 21.01 3.13
C ILE A 143 -4.88 19.51 2.90
N TRP A 144 -4.08 18.91 2.01
CA TRP A 144 -4.09 17.46 1.76
C TRP A 144 -3.68 16.64 3.00
N ILE A 145 -2.69 17.10 3.76
CA ILE A 145 -2.20 16.44 4.98
C ILE A 145 -3.24 16.56 6.11
N ILE A 146 -3.90 17.71 6.24
CA ILE A 146 -5.05 17.87 7.16
C ILE A 146 -6.20 16.92 6.75
N ARG A 147 -6.44 16.74 5.44
CA ARG A 147 -7.48 15.84 4.92
C ARG A 147 -7.19 14.37 5.22
N THR A 148 -5.94 13.91 5.04
CA THR A 148 -5.54 12.54 5.40
C THR A 148 -5.56 12.33 6.91
N LEU A 149 -5.20 13.34 7.72
CA LEU A 149 -5.33 13.29 9.18
C LEU A 149 -6.79 13.08 9.63
N ARG A 150 -7.74 13.84 9.05
CA ARG A 150 -9.18 13.67 9.32
C ARG A 150 -9.69 12.29 8.94
N TRP A 151 -9.28 11.78 7.77
CA TRP A 151 -9.70 10.47 7.29
C TRP A 151 -9.12 9.33 8.14
N PHE A 152 -7.84 9.41 8.54
CA PHE A 152 -7.22 8.49 9.49
C PHE A 152 -7.99 8.51 10.82
N VAL A 153 -8.05 9.64 11.53
CA VAL A 153 -8.65 9.68 12.87
C VAL A 153 -10.13 9.27 12.85
N SER A 154 -10.88 9.62 11.81
CA SER A 154 -12.22 9.10 11.61
C SER A 154 -12.25 7.57 11.52
N THR A 155 -11.50 6.99 10.58
CA THR A 155 -11.59 5.55 10.27
C THR A 155 -11.08 4.72 11.44
N THR A 156 -9.97 5.15 12.03
CA THR A 156 -9.31 4.46 13.15
C THR A 156 -10.13 4.53 14.44
N VAL A 157 -10.79 5.66 14.76
CA VAL A 157 -11.55 5.82 16.02
C VAL A 157 -13.03 5.42 15.90
N ALA A 158 -13.68 5.66 14.76
CA ALA A 158 -15.12 5.34 14.59
C ALA A 158 -15.38 3.90 14.13
N VAL A 159 -14.49 3.31 13.32
CA VAL A 159 -14.72 2.01 12.64
C VAL A 159 -13.74 0.93 13.08
N LEU A 160 -12.43 1.24 13.19
CA LEU A 160 -11.40 0.21 13.44
C LEU A 160 -10.95 0.12 14.91
N PHE A 161 -11.56 0.88 15.84
CA PHE A 161 -11.10 0.94 17.22
C PHE A 161 -11.09 -0.42 17.94
N ILE A 162 -12.16 -1.22 17.78
CA ILE A 162 -12.24 -2.56 18.37
C ILE A 162 -11.25 -3.53 17.71
N PRO A 163 -11.22 -3.70 16.36
CA PRO A 163 -10.22 -4.55 15.70
C PRO A 163 -8.76 -4.19 16.03
N ILE A 164 -8.41 -2.91 16.15
CA ILE A 164 -7.05 -2.48 16.47
C ILE A 164 -6.69 -2.80 17.91
N ILE A 165 -7.54 -2.46 18.89
CA ILE A 165 -7.29 -2.82 20.30
C ILE A 165 -7.22 -4.34 20.46
N SER A 166 -8.11 -5.09 19.81
CA SER A 166 -8.14 -6.56 19.85
C SER A 166 -6.85 -7.19 19.28
N LEU A 167 -6.35 -6.67 18.15
CA LEU A 167 -5.10 -7.12 17.53
C LEU A 167 -3.87 -6.85 18.42
N LEU A 168 -3.83 -5.71 19.12
CA LEU A 168 -2.76 -5.40 20.07
C LEU A 168 -2.86 -6.28 21.34
N LEU A 169 -4.04 -6.74 21.72
CA LEU A 169 -4.23 -7.60 22.90
C LEU A 169 -3.90 -9.08 22.65
N ILE A 170 -4.01 -9.59 21.42
CA ILE A 170 -3.65 -10.98 21.10
C ILE A 170 -2.19 -11.28 21.39
N GLY A 171 -1.28 -10.33 21.16
CA GLY A 171 0.15 -10.45 21.54
C GLY A 171 0.42 -10.45 23.06
N LEU A 172 -0.63 -10.34 23.89
CA LEU A 172 -0.60 -10.27 25.35
C LEU A 172 -1.53 -11.31 26.03
N ASP A 173 -2.28 -12.11 25.28
CA ASP A 173 -3.19 -13.15 25.82
C ASP A 173 -2.42 -14.48 26.02
N CYS A 174 -2.21 -14.83 27.29
CA CYS A 174 -1.28 -15.87 27.71
C CYS A 174 -1.98 -16.96 28.51
N ASP A 175 -1.86 -18.21 28.06
CA ASP A 175 -2.20 -19.36 28.88
C ASP A 175 -1.04 -19.70 29.81
N TYR A 176 -1.19 -19.32 31.08
CA TYR A 176 -0.23 -19.61 32.13
C TYR A 176 -0.26 -21.08 32.59
N SER A 177 -1.32 -21.84 32.29
CA SER A 177 -1.39 -23.27 32.65
C SER A 177 -0.34 -24.11 31.91
N GLN A 178 0.02 -23.70 30.69
CA GLN A 178 1.06 -24.31 29.86
C GLN A 178 2.36 -23.47 29.84
N GLY A 179 2.65 -22.72 30.91
CA GLY A 179 3.92 -21.99 31.06
C GLY A 179 4.01 -20.63 30.36
N GLY A 180 2.87 -20.04 29.94
CA GLY A 180 2.81 -18.70 29.35
C GLY A 180 2.91 -18.71 27.81
N ILE A 181 2.24 -19.66 27.17
CA ILE A 181 2.10 -19.77 25.71
C ILE A 181 0.96 -18.84 25.24
N LEU A 182 1.07 -18.27 24.04
CA LEU A 182 0.05 -17.39 23.46
C LEU A 182 -1.22 -18.20 23.19
N LYS A 183 -2.32 -17.88 23.88
CA LYS A 183 -3.51 -18.74 23.97
C LYS A 183 -4.17 -19.05 22.61
N THR A 184 -4.07 -18.13 21.65
CA THR A 184 -4.62 -18.29 20.29
C THR A 184 -3.77 -19.23 19.41
N PHE A 185 -2.49 -19.45 19.74
CA PHE A 185 -1.55 -20.28 18.98
C PHE A 185 -0.88 -21.33 19.90
N SER A 186 -1.68 -21.99 20.75
CA SER A 186 -1.24 -23.07 21.65
C SER A 186 -0.44 -24.15 20.91
N ASN A 187 -0.91 -24.53 19.72
CA ASN A 187 -0.33 -25.58 18.90
C ASN A 187 1.08 -25.25 18.39
N ASP A 188 1.41 -23.96 18.26
CA ASP A 188 2.70 -23.46 17.78
C ASP A 188 3.73 -23.32 18.94
N ASN A 189 3.33 -23.58 20.20
CA ASN A 189 4.16 -23.47 21.42
C ASN A 189 4.86 -22.10 21.63
N ILE A 190 4.23 -21.01 21.17
CA ILE A 190 4.83 -19.66 21.17
C ILE A 190 4.66 -18.98 22.53
N TYR A 191 5.75 -18.86 23.29
CA TYR A 191 5.77 -18.13 24.57
C TYR A 191 5.51 -16.62 24.42
N CYS A 192 4.64 -16.05 25.27
CA CYS A 192 4.28 -14.63 25.25
C CYS A 192 5.48 -13.67 25.39
N PHE A 193 6.29 -13.87 26.44
CA PHE A 193 7.34 -12.93 26.87
C PHE A 193 8.75 -13.43 26.54
N LYS A 194 8.89 -14.29 25.53
CA LYS A 194 10.17 -14.79 24.99
C LYS A 194 10.13 -14.80 23.46
N GLY A 195 11.28 -15.01 22.82
CA GLY A 195 11.39 -15.13 21.37
C GLY A 195 10.84 -13.90 20.62
N ALA A 196 10.22 -14.14 19.46
CA ALA A 196 9.71 -13.09 18.60
C ALA A 196 8.57 -12.25 19.24
N ASN A 197 7.66 -12.88 19.98
CA ASN A 197 6.47 -12.21 20.52
C ASN A 197 6.81 -11.16 21.60
N LEU A 198 7.96 -11.25 22.27
CA LEU A 198 8.42 -10.22 23.22
C LEU A 198 8.43 -8.81 22.58
N SER A 199 8.80 -8.71 21.30
CA SER A 199 8.78 -7.43 20.57
C SER A 199 7.36 -6.92 20.32
N ILE A 200 6.44 -7.83 19.97
CA ILE A 200 5.02 -7.57 19.72
C ILE A 200 4.33 -7.10 21.01
N ALA A 201 4.60 -7.77 22.13
CA ALA A 201 4.07 -7.43 23.45
C ALA A 201 4.46 -6.02 23.90
N ILE A 202 5.75 -5.67 23.83
CA ILE A 202 6.25 -4.34 24.24
C ILE A 202 5.65 -3.23 23.38
N VAL A 203 5.62 -3.42 22.05
CA VAL A 203 5.01 -2.45 21.12
C VAL A 203 3.51 -2.31 21.39
N SER A 204 2.81 -3.41 21.68
CA SER A 204 1.37 -3.41 21.94
C SER A 204 0.99 -2.61 23.19
N ILE A 205 1.69 -2.79 24.31
CA ILE A 205 1.42 -2.05 25.55
C ILE A 205 1.55 -0.54 25.33
N ILE A 206 2.61 -0.10 24.64
CA ILE A 206 2.84 1.32 24.33
C ILE A 206 1.74 1.86 23.41
N LEU A 207 1.37 1.11 22.36
CA LEU A 207 0.38 1.54 21.39
C LEU A 207 -1.05 1.55 21.94
N ILE A 208 -1.44 0.60 22.80
CA ILE A 208 -2.77 0.61 23.46
C ILE A 208 -2.95 1.91 24.26
N ILE A 209 -1.94 2.35 25.00
CA ILE A 209 -1.97 3.59 25.79
C ILE A 209 -2.07 4.81 24.88
N VAL A 210 -1.15 4.94 23.90
CA VAL A 210 -1.09 6.11 23.01
C VAL A 210 -2.34 6.21 22.12
N PHE A 211 -2.78 5.10 21.54
CA PHE A 211 -3.97 5.05 20.69
C PHE A 211 -5.24 5.36 21.48
N SER A 212 -5.39 4.85 22.70
CA SER A 212 -6.54 5.18 23.57
C SER A 212 -6.60 6.68 23.88
N ILE A 213 -5.46 7.31 24.20
CA ILE A 213 -5.40 8.76 24.47
C ILE A 213 -5.81 9.56 23.23
N VAL A 214 -5.34 9.19 22.03
CA VAL A 214 -5.75 9.84 20.77
C VAL A 214 -7.22 9.59 20.46
N GLY A 215 -7.75 8.39 20.72
CA GLY A 215 -9.15 8.06 20.57
C GLY A 215 -10.06 8.90 21.47
N PHE A 216 -9.77 8.97 22.78
CA PHE A 216 -10.56 9.77 23.72
C PHE A 216 -10.48 11.28 23.45
N THR A 217 -9.31 11.82 23.15
CA THR A 217 -9.15 13.26 22.85
C THR A 217 -9.81 13.67 21.53
N SER A 218 -9.78 12.79 20.52
CA SER A 218 -10.57 12.94 19.30
C SER A 218 -12.07 12.90 19.63
N SER A 219 -12.54 11.82 20.26
CA SER A 219 -13.97 11.64 20.56
C SER A 219 -14.54 12.79 21.39
N ALA A 220 -13.79 13.32 22.37
CA ALA A 220 -14.23 14.43 23.22
C ALA A 220 -14.38 15.78 22.47
N THR A 221 -13.85 15.88 21.26
CA THR A 221 -13.89 17.11 20.44
C THR A 221 -14.69 16.96 19.14
N TYR A 222 -14.98 15.74 18.68
CA TYR A 222 -15.66 15.48 17.40
C TYR A 222 -17.20 15.66 17.42
N TYR A 223 -17.67 16.90 17.63
CA TYR A 223 -19.09 17.25 17.63
C TYR A 223 -19.40 18.57 16.89
N GLU A 224 -20.46 18.57 16.07
CA GLU A 224 -21.04 19.79 15.48
C GLU A 224 -22.21 20.27 16.36
N TYR A 225 -21.99 21.34 17.13
CA TYR A 225 -23.01 21.88 18.05
C TYR A 225 -24.19 22.59 17.39
N ASP A 226 -24.10 22.99 16.11
CA ASP A 226 -25.06 23.90 15.50
C ASP A 226 -26.42 23.21 15.26
N THR A 227 -27.44 23.64 16.01
CA THR A 227 -28.78 23.04 16.00
C THR A 227 -29.47 23.15 14.64
N ASN A 228 -29.03 24.06 13.77
CA ASN A 228 -29.62 24.29 12.46
C ASN A 228 -28.95 23.40 11.37
N VAL A 229 -27.83 22.74 11.67
CA VAL A 229 -27.09 21.93 10.69
C VAL A 229 -27.74 20.54 10.55
N LYS A 230 -28.34 20.32 9.37
CA LYS A 230 -29.02 19.08 8.95
C LYS A 230 -28.09 17.86 8.75
N SER A 231 -26.83 17.93 9.20
CA SER A 231 -25.94 16.76 9.21
C SER A 231 -26.52 15.70 10.15
N ARG A 232 -26.35 14.40 9.82
CA ARG A 232 -26.96 13.33 10.62
C ARG A 232 -26.32 13.21 12.02
N PHE A 233 -25.04 13.59 12.13
CA PHE A 233 -24.22 13.47 13.32
C PHE A 233 -23.98 14.80 14.07
N SER A 234 -24.77 15.85 13.83
CA SER A 234 -24.76 17.03 14.71
C SER A 234 -25.28 16.67 16.10
N LYS A 235 -24.59 17.17 17.13
CA LYS A 235 -24.71 16.78 18.55
C LYS A 235 -24.37 18.00 19.42
N PRO A 236 -25.10 18.29 20.51
CA PRO A 236 -24.77 19.43 21.38
C PRO A 236 -23.45 19.24 22.13
N HIS A 237 -23.05 18.00 22.39
CA HIS A 237 -21.88 17.63 23.16
C HIS A 237 -21.42 16.20 22.83
N ALA A 238 -20.12 15.92 22.90
CA ALA A 238 -19.59 14.57 22.62
C ALA A 238 -19.55 13.61 23.84
N ARG A 239 -20.02 14.05 25.02
CA ARG A 239 -19.86 13.31 26.31
C ARG A 239 -20.35 11.85 26.25
N PHE A 240 -21.39 11.54 25.47
CA PHE A 240 -21.89 10.17 25.31
C PHE A 240 -21.07 9.33 24.32
N ASP A 241 -20.49 9.90 23.26
CA ASP A 241 -19.59 9.16 22.37
C ASP A 241 -18.28 8.78 23.09
N VAL A 242 -17.80 9.65 23.99
CA VAL A 242 -16.66 9.35 24.88
C VAL A 242 -17.00 8.17 25.81
N TYR A 243 -18.23 8.12 26.34
CA TYR A 243 -18.69 6.98 27.15
C TYR A 243 -18.82 5.70 26.31
N ILE A 244 -19.35 5.76 25.09
CA ILE A 244 -19.36 4.63 24.15
C ILE A 244 -17.94 4.11 23.90
N LEU A 245 -16.97 5.00 23.66
CA LEU A 245 -15.57 4.60 23.43
C LEU A 245 -14.95 3.95 24.68
N PHE A 246 -15.30 4.42 25.88
CA PHE A 246 -14.88 3.83 27.15
C PHE A 246 -15.48 2.44 27.36
N VAL A 247 -16.76 2.24 27.04
CA VAL A 247 -17.41 0.92 27.04
C VAL A 247 -16.74 -0.01 26.03
N LYS A 248 -16.45 0.45 24.80
CA LYS A 248 -15.74 -0.36 23.79
C LYS A 248 -14.36 -0.81 24.27
N LEU A 249 -13.60 0.08 24.93
CA LEU A 249 -12.29 -0.24 25.48
C LEU A 249 -12.38 -1.28 26.62
N ILE A 250 -13.35 -1.13 27.54
CA ILE A 250 -13.58 -2.10 28.62
C ILE A 250 -13.99 -3.46 28.06
N LEU A 251 -14.92 -3.52 27.09
CA LEU A 251 -15.35 -4.78 26.49
C LEU A 251 -14.21 -5.49 25.75
N ALA A 252 -13.35 -4.75 25.04
CA ALA A 252 -12.18 -5.31 24.38
C ALA A 252 -11.11 -5.81 25.36
N LEU A 253 -10.86 -5.10 26.46
CA LEU A 253 -9.91 -5.52 27.49
C LEU A 253 -10.41 -6.72 28.30
N LEU A 254 -11.67 -6.72 28.74
CA LEU A 254 -12.22 -7.80 29.57
C LEU A 254 -12.39 -9.09 28.77
N ASN A 255 -12.97 -9.01 27.55
CA ASN A 255 -13.03 -10.15 26.63
C ASN A 255 -11.69 -10.31 25.85
N SER A 256 -10.56 -10.17 26.53
CA SER A 256 -9.25 -10.61 26.02
C SER A 256 -8.23 -10.88 27.14
N LEU A 257 -8.47 -10.36 28.35
CA LEU A 257 -7.62 -10.58 29.53
C LEU A 257 -8.35 -11.36 30.65
N VAL A 258 -9.67 -11.57 30.53
CA VAL A 258 -10.53 -12.20 31.55
C VAL A 258 -11.36 -13.34 30.94
N ASP A 259 -10.91 -13.90 29.82
CA ASP A 259 -11.55 -15.01 29.10
C ASP A 259 -11.54 -16.33 29.91
N PHE A 260 -10.84 -16.39 31.05
CA PHE A 260 -10.92 -17.49 32.03
C PHE A 260 -12.22 -17.48 32.84
N SER A 261 -12.98 -16.39 32.81
CA SER A 261 -14.24 -16.22 33.56
C SER A 261 -15.36 -15.74 32.63
N PRO A 262 -15.97 -16.65 31.85
CA PRO A 262 -17.06 -16.33 30.92
C PRO A 262 -18.30 -15.76 31.63
N TRP A 263 -18.51 -16.12 32.90
CA TRP A 263 -19.57 -15.54 33.73
C TRP A 263 -19.35 -14.04 34.01
N THR A 264 -18.16 -13.61 34.45
CA THR A 264 -17.93 -12.18 34.76
C THR A 264 -17.92 -11.32 33.50
N THR A 265 -17.39 -11.83 32.38
CA THR A 265 -17.41 -11.12 31.10
C THR A 265 -18.82 -10.98 30.55
N SER A 266 -19.67 -12.03 30.62
CA SER A 266 -21.09 -11.94 30.25
C SER A 266 -21.89 -10.97 31.13
N ILE A 267 -21.70 -11.02 32.46
CA ILE A 267 -22.35 -10.10 33.41
C ILE A 267 -21.96 -8.64 33.14
N VAL A 268 -20.67 -8.36 32.92
CA VAL A 268 -20.23 -6.98 32.60
C VAL A 268 -20.71 -6.55 31.21
N TYR A 269 -20.74 -7.44 30.22
CA TYR A 269 -21.29 -7.15 28.90
C TYR A 269 -22.78 -6.77 28.95
N PHE A 270 -23.56 -7.48 29.77
CA PHE A 270 -24.97 -7.15 30.05
C PHE A 270 -25.13 -5.80 30.76
N ILE A 271 -24.37 -5.55 31.84
CA ILE A 271 -24.42 -4.27 32.58
C ILE A 271 -24.04 -3.07 31.70
N LEU A 272 -22.99 -3.19 30.87
CA LEU A 272 -22.57 -2.12 29.97
C LEU A 272 -23.52 -1.95 28.77
N SER A 273 -24.17 -3.02 28.30
CA SER A 273 -25.23 -2.91 27.29
C SER A 273 -26.47 -2.20 27.84
N ILE A 274 -26.84 -2.46 29.10
CA ILE A 274 -27.89 -1.73 29.82
C ILE A 274 -27.59 -0.22 29.87
N THR A 275 -26.37 0.19 30.26
CA THR A 275 -26.05 1.62 30.34
C THR A 275 -26.00 2.30 28.97
N LEU A 276 -25.60 1.59 27.91
CA LEU A 276 -25.70 2.08 26.53
C LEU A 276 -27.16 2.26 26.08
N VAL A 277 -28.06 1.31 26.37
CA VAL A 277 -29.50 1.44 26.06
C VAL A 277 -30.11 2.63 26.79
N PHE A 278 -30.04 2.67 28.12
CA PHE A 278 -30.61 3.76 28.91
C PHE A 278 -29.99 5.11 28.55
N GLY A 279 -28.67 5.18 28.36
CA GLY A 279 -27.98 6.40 27.94
C GLY A 279 -28.47 6.89 26.57
N SER A 280 -28.65 6.00 25.59
CA SER A 280 -29.13 6.37 24.26
C SER A 280 -30.58 6.89 24.24
N ILE A 281 -31.44 6.33 25.10
CA ILE A 281 -32.84 6.71 25.23
C ILE A 281 -32.98 8.04 25.98
N ILE A 282 -32.24 8.23 27.08
CA ILE A 282 -32.38 9.39 27.97
C ILE A 282 -31.63 10.63 27.46
N ILE A 283 -30.40 10.47 26.97
CA ILE A 283 -29.51 11.61 26.62
C ILE A 283 -29.87 12.20 25.25
N LEU A 284 -30.51 11.42 24.36
CA LEU A 284 -30.90 11.83 23.00
C LEU A 284 -29.77 12.58 22.27
N PRO A 285 -28.57 11.97 22.16
CA PRO A 285 -27.32 12.67 21.91
C PRO A 285 -27.21 13.33 20.54
N TYR A 286 -27.96 12.88 19.52
CA TYR A 286 -27.95 13.46 18.18
C TYR A 286 -29.11 14.43 17.98
N ASN A 287 -28.88 15.53 17.25
CA ASN A 287 -29.92 16.52 16.91
C ASN A 287 -31.03 15.91 16.03
N ASN A 288 -30.68 14.94 15.18
CA ASN A 288 -31.63 14.22 14.35
C ASN A 288 -32.31 13.07 15.12
N GLN A 289 -33.56 13.28 15.52
CA GLN A 289 -34.33 12.32 16.30
C GLN A 289 -34.52 10.94 15.62
N ARG A 290 -34.51 10.85 14.28
CA ARG A 290 -34.53 9.54 13.59
C ARG A 290 -33.25 8.75 13.83
N LEU A 291 -32.11 9.41 14.02
CA LEU A 291 -30.85 8.73 14.33
C LEU A 291 -30.81 8.26 15.79
N ASN A 292 -31.33 9.06 16.74
CA ASN A 292 -31.49 8.62 18.14
C ASN A 292 -32.30 7.32 18.20
N GLN A 293 -33.45 7.28 17.52
CA GLN A 293 -34.32 6.10 17.46
C GLN A 293 -33.62 4.88 16.85
N VAL A 294 -32.93 5.04 15.71
CA VAL A 294 -32.18 3.93 15.07
C VAL A 294 -31.04 3.42 15.94
N LYS A 295 -30.26 4.31 16.57
CA LYS A 295 -29.18 3.88 17.48
C LYS A 295 -29.70 3.24 18.77
N SER A 296 -30.80 3.72 19.36
CA SER A 296 -31.43 3.03 20.50
C SER A 296 -31.98 1.65 20.09
N GLY A 297 -32.49 1.49 18.87
CA GLY A 297 -32.82 0.17 18.30
C GLY A 297 -31.60 -0.77 18.30
N PHE A 298 -30.47 -0.33 17.73
CA PHE A 298 -29.25 -1.15 17.67
C PHE A 298 -28.60 -1.42 19.04
N TYR A 299 -28.62 -0.48 19.99
CA TYR A 299 -28.16 -0.79 21.34
C TYR A 299 -29.11 -1.75 22.06
N THR A 300 -30.41 -1.74 21.74
CA THR A 300 -31.38 -2.68 22.32
C THR A 300 -31.23 -4.09 21.74
N THR A 301 -30.79 -4.25 20.49
CA THR A 301 -30.38 -5.56 19.96
C THR A 301 -29.06 -6.06 20.57
N VAL A 302 -28.08 -5.19 20.83
CA VAL A 302 -26.86 -5.57 21.59
C VAL A 302 -27.21 -5.97 23.03
N PHE A 303 -28.16 -5.29 23.66
CA PHE A 303 -28.71 -5.68 24.96
C PHE A 303 -29.43 -7.05 24.91
N TRP A 304 -30.20 -7.33 23.84
CA TRP A 304 -30.80 -8.67 23.66
C TRP A 304 -29.75 -9.77 23.48
N VAL A 305 -28.69 -9.52 22.71
CA VAL A 305 -27.57 -10.47 22.55
C VAL A 305 -26.86 -10.69 23.90
N SER A 306 -26.53 -9.64 24.65
CA SER A 306 -25.90 -9.76 25.98
C SER A 306 -26.81 -10.36 27.07
N PHE A 307 -28.14 -10.29 26.91
CA PHE A 307 -29.07 -11.07 27.73
C PHE A 307 -29.02 -12.56 27.35
N MET A 308 -29.04 -12.87 26.04
CA MET A 308 -28.99 -14.26 25.58
C MET A 308 -27.62 -14.93 25.77
N THR A 309 -26.51 -14.19 25.90
CA THR A 309 -25.24 -14.77 26.38
C THR A 309 -25.31 -15.21 27.84
N LEU A 310 -26.04 -14.50 28.70
CA LEU A 310 -26.29 -14.95 30.07
C LEU A 310 -27.21 -16.18 30.11
N VAL A 311 -28.26 -16.22 29.29
CA VAL A 311 -29.15 -17.38 29.19
C VAL A 311 -28.40 -18.61 28.66
N THR A 312 -27.58 -18.45 27.61
CA THR A 312 -26.77 -19.53 27.04
C THR A 312 -25.72 -20.05 28.04
N MET A 313 -25.07 -19.16 28.79
CA MET A 313 -24.18 -19.54 29.91
C MET A 313 -24.91 -20.26 31.06
N GLY A 314 -26.19 -19.95 31.29
CA GLY A 314 -27.00 -20.60 32.32
C GLY A 314 -27.58 -21.96 31.93
N ILE A 315 -27.80 -22.20 30.64
CA ILE A 315 -28.26 -23.50 30.10
C ILE A 315 -27.07 -24.43 29.87
N ASN A 316 -25.95 -23.90 29.34
CA ASN A 316 -24.68 -24.63 29.14
C ASN A 316 -24.82 -25.96 28.35
N ASP A 317 -25.62 -25.93 27.28
CA ASP A 317 -25.80 -27.03 26.33
C ASP A 317 -25.30 -26.63 24.93
N GLU A 318 -24.28 -27.33 24.43
CA GLU A 318 -23.74 -27.11 23.09
C GLU A 318 -24.39 -27.99 22.01
N THR A 319 -25.30 -28.90 22.36
CA THR A 319 -26.03 -29.73 21.38
C THR A 319 -27.22 -28.97 20.77
N THR A 320 -27.97 -28.23 21.59
CA THR A 320 -29.24 -27.63 21.15
C THR A 320 -29.08 -26.21 20.59
N ALA A 321 -29.42 -26.01 19.32
CA ALA A 321 -29.37 -24.71 18.63
C ALA A 321 -30.49 -23.71 19.04
N THR A 322 -31.33 -24.01 20.03
CA THR A 322 -32.50 -23.20 20.41
C THR A 322 -32.13 -21.80 20.86
N THR A 323 -31.08 -21.65 21.69
CA THR A 323 -30.59 -20.35 22.16
C THR A 323 -30.17 -19.46 20.99
N CYS A 324 -29.50 -20.03 19.99
CA CYS A 324 -29.09 -19.34 18.77
C CYS A 324 -30.30 -18.84 17.97
N TYR A 325 -31.28 -19.71 17.70
CA TYR A 325 -32.51 -19.32 16.98
C TYR A 325 -33.32 -18.26 17.74
N ILE A 326 -33.49 -18.39 19.07
CA ILE A 326 -34.17 -17.41 19.92
C ILE A 326 -33.43 -16.05 19.90
N THR A 327 -32.09 -16.06 19.85
CA THR A 327 -31.28 -14.85 19.74
C THR A 327 -31.51 -14.13 18.41
N ILE A 328 -31.48 -14.87 17.29
CA ILE A 328 -31.71 -14.34 15.94
C ILE A 328 -33.13 -13.78 15.79
N VAL A 329 -34.15 -14.55 16.17
CA VAL A 329 -35.56 -14.13 16.08
C VAL A 329 -35.84 -12.95 17.01
N GLY A 330 -35.36 -13.00 18.27
CA GLY A 330 -35.56 -11.93 19.22
C GLY A 330 -34.84 -10.62 18.86
N ALA A 331 -33.71 -10.68 18.15
CA ALA A 331 -33.04 -9.49 17.63
C ALA A 331 -33.92 -8.70 16.64
N PHE A 332 -34.76 -9.38 15.84
CA PHE A 332 -35.73 -8.70 14.96
C PHE A 332 -36.78 -7.90 15.76
N PHE A 333 -37.19 -8.36 16.94
CA PHE A 333 -38.16 -7.66 17.81
C PHE A 333 -37.50 -6.63 18.73
N ALA A 334 -36.27 -6.86 19.19
CA ALA A 334 -35.54 -5.95 20.07
C ALA A 334 -35.21 -4.59 19.40
N PHE A 335 -34.97 -4.56 18.08
CA PHE A 335 -34.74 -3.31 17.36
C PHE A 335 -35.97 -2.37 17.37
N PRO A 336 -37.19 -2.82 16.99
CA PRO A 336 -38.43 -2.09 17.22
C PRO A 336 -38.61 -1.63 18.67
N ILE A 337 -38.37 -2.49 19.67
CA ILE A 337 -38.54 -2.12 21.09
C ILE A 337 -37.66 -0.92 21.46
N GLY A 338 -36.38 -0.92 21.09
CA GLY A 338 -35.47 0.21 21.32
C GLY A 338 -35.86 1.47 20.55
N TYR A 339 -36.25 1.31 19.28
CA TYR A 339 -36.70 2.40 18.40
C TYR A 339 -37.96 3.11 18.93
N PHE A 340 -38.97 2.32 19.34
CA PHE A 340 -40.22 2.84 19.88
C PHE A 340 -40.07 3.34 21.31
N SER A 341 -39.22 2.75 22.15
CA SER A 341 -38.93 3.28 23.50
C SER A 341 -38.31 4.67 23.44
N ASN A 342 -37.34 4.89 22.54
CA ASN A 342 -36.76 6.22 22.31
C ASN A 342 -37.82 7.22 21.79
N ARG A 343 -38.70 6.79 20.87
CA ARG A 343 -39.84 7.59 20.38
C ARG A 343 -40.84 7.93 21.49
N PHE A 344 -41.17 7.00 22.36
CA PHE A 344 -42.10 7.19 23.47
C PHE A 344 -41.53 8.14 24.52
N TYR A 345 -40.26 7.95 24.93
CA TYR A 345 -39.59 8.86 25.86
C TYR A 345 -39.51 10.29 25.32
N TYR A 346 -39.14 10.46 24.04
CA TYR A 346 -39.16 11.76 23.36
C TYR A 346 -40.56 12.38 23.35
N ASN A 347 -41.61 11.60 23.05
CA ASN A 347 -43.00 12.06 23.05
C ASN A 347 -43.50 12.42 24.47
N TRP A 348 -43.11 11.67 25.50
CA TRP A 348 -43.45 11.94 26.90
C TRP A 348 -42.82 13.24 27.40
N LEU A 349 -41.51 13.42 27.18
CA LEU A 349 -40.79 14.65 27.51
C LEU A 349 -41.37 15.84 26.72
N SER A 350 -41.72 15.61 25.46
CA SER A 350 -42.40 16.56 24.59
C SER A 350 -43.78 16.98 25.09
N SER A 351 -44.57 16.06 25.66
CA SER A 351 -45.91 16.33 26.19
C SER A 351 -45.87 17.27 27.41
N LYS A 352 -44.79 17.22 28.21
CA LYS A 352 -44.58 18.19 29.30
C LYS A 352 -44.33 19.62 28.81
N ILE A 353 -43.91 19.81 27.56
CA ILE A 353 -43.79 21.12 26.93
C ILE A 353 -45.16 21.67 26.51
N ASP A 354 -46.11 20.80 26.17
CA ASP A 354 -47.45 21.24 25.73
C ASP A 354 -48.29 21.80 26.90
N GLN A 355 -47.83 21.59 28.14
CA GLN A 355 -48.31 22.26 29.36
C GLN A 355 -47.79 23.70 29.51
N LEU A 356 -46.82 24.10 28.68
CA LEU A 356 -46.13 25.41 28.68
C LEU A 356 -46.81 26.40 27.71
N LYS A 357 -48.15 26.47 27.75
CA LYS A 357 -48.89 27.56 27.08
C LYS A 357 -48.75 28.85 27.89
N LEU A 358 -47.74 29.65 27.53
CA LEU A 358 -47.63 31.04 27.97
C LEU A 358 -48.70 31.88 27.23
N PRO A 359 -49.32 32.89 27.88
CA PRO A 359 -50.20 33.81 27.18
C PRO A 359 -49.36 34.74 26.28
N THR A 360 -49.66 34.75 24.98
CA THR A 360 -49.01 35.63 24.00
C THR A 360 -49.37 37.08 24.25
N SER A 361 -48.38 37.98 24.16
CA SER A 361 -48.59 39.43 24.24
C SER A 361 -49.12 40.00 22.93
N SER A 362 -50.37 39.65 22.59
CA SER A 362 -51.10 40.11 21.41
C SER A 362 -52.31 40.98 21.78
N SER A 363 -52.16 41.81 22.82
CA SER A 363 -53.20 42.72 23.31
C SER A 363 -52.63 44.00 23.93
N THR A 364 -51.59 44.57 23.31
CA THR A 364 -51.14 45.94 23.60
C THR A 364 -52.10 46.96 23.00
N ASN A 365 -53.30 47.05 23.60
CA ASN A 365 -54.25 48.17 23.50
C ASN A 365 -55.24 48.16 24.68
N ASP A 366 -55.73 46.98 25.12
CA ASP A 366 -56.88 46.87 26.05
C ASP A 366 -56.52 46.80 27.54
N PHE A 367 -55.25 47.00 27.92
CA PHE A 367 -54.78 46.78 29.30
C PHE A 367 -55.23 47.83 30.35
N ASN A 368 -56.19 48.69 30.01
CA ASN A 368 -56.65 49.82 30.83
C ASN A 368 -58.05 49.65 31.48
N GLU A 369 -58.87 48.65 31.08
CA GLU A 369 -60.32 48.69 31.40
C GLU A 369 -60.82 47.63 32.41
N ILE A 370 -60.14 46.49 32.57
CA ILE A 370 -60.66 45.35 33.37
C ILE A 370 -60.57 45.58 34.90
N THR A 371 -59.90 46.62 35.38
CA THR A 371 -59.66 46.88 36.82
C THR A 371 -60.83 47.51 37.60
N LYS A 372 -62.04 47.64 37.03
CA LYS A 372 -63.16 48.35 37.66
C LYS A 372 -64.46 47.57 37.91
N ASN A 373 -64.76 46.52 37.14
CA ASN A 373 -66.06 45.83 37.20
C ASN A 373 -65.93 44.38 37.66
N GLU A 374 -65.92 44.14 38.97
CA GLU A 374 -66.64 43.02 39.61
C GLU A 374 -66.62 43.14 41.15
N LYS A 375 -67.69 43.73 41.71
CA LYS A 375 -68.10 43.61 43.12
C LYS A 375 -69.60 43.35 43.14
N SER A 376 -70.02 42.39 43.96
CA SER A 376 -71.36 41.76 43.95
C SER A 376 -71.64 40.95 42.65
N LYS A 377 -72.26 39.77 42.69
CA LYS A 377 -73.15 39.18 43.72
C LYS A 377 -72.78 37.74 44.10
N THR A 378 -73.35 37.27 45.21
CA THR A 378 -73.28 35.89 45.72
C THR A 378 -74.42 35.03 45.18
N GLY A 379 -74.20 33.72 45.06
CA GLY A 379 -75.22 32.70 44.75
C GLY A 379 -74.61 31.30 44.64
N ASP A 380 -75.22 30.30 45.29
CA ASP A 380 -74.71 28.92 45.35
C ASP A 380 -75.10 28.08 44.11
N SER A 381 -74.14 27.34 43.58
CA SER A 381 -74.37 26.04 42.93
C SER A 381 -73.13 25.17 43.04
N LYS A 382 -73.22 24.04 43.76
CA LYS A 382 -72.07 23.15 44.03
C LYS A 382 -71.93 22.09 42.94
N GLU A 383 -70.87 22.16 42.15
CA GLU A 383 -70.24 20.97 41.57
C GLU A 383 -68.77 20.90 41.98
N LYS A 384 -68.29 19.68 42.21
CA LYS A 384 -66.89 19.39 42.53
C LYS A 384 -66.22 18.90 41.25
N GLU A 385 -65.08 19.46 40.86
CA GLU A 385 -63.96 18.64 40.40
C GLU A 385 -62.60 19.36 40.44
N SER A 386 -61.54 18.56 40.42
CA SER A 386 -60.20 18.94 40.91
C SER A 386 -59.43 19.92 40.03
N SER A 387 -58.95 21.02 40.63
CA SER A 387 -57.97 21.91 40.02
C SER A 387 -56.58 21.23 39.92
N SER A 388 -56.18 20.81 38.72
CA SER A 388 -54.87 20.16 38.50
C SER A 388 -53.67 21.11 38.75
N PRO A 389 -52.64 20.70 39.52
CA PRO A 389 -51.52 21.56 39.93
C PRO A 389 -50.43 21.74 38.84
N SER A 390 -50.82 21.80 37.56
CA SER A 390 -49.92 21.65 36.40
C SER A 390 -49.80 22.87 35.49
N LYS A 391 -50.13 24.08 35.97
CA LYS A 391 -50.06 25.33 35.19
C LYS A 391 -48.87 26.18 35.61
N VAL A 392 -48.24 26.85 34.63
CA VAL A 392 -47.09 27.74 34.86
C VAL A 392 -47.51 28.97 35.66
N THR A 393 -46.82 29.27 36.76
CA THR A 393 -47.10 30.45 37.58
C THR A 393 -45.99 31.49 37.45
N TRP A 394 -46.38 32.70 37.06
CA TRP A 394 -45.52 33.88 37.13
C TRP A 394 -45.50 34.43 38.57
N GLY A 395 -44.33 34.82 39.08
CA GLY A 395 -44.22 35.46 40.39
C GLY A 395 -44.98 36.79 40.47
N LYS A 396 -45.79 37.00 41.52
CA LYS A 396 -46.57 38.21 41.76
C LYS A 396 -45.70 39.38 42.26
N GLN A 397 -44.94 40.02 41.39
CA GLN A 397 -44.27 41.31 41.66
C GLN A 397 -44.41 42.28 40.47
N PRO A 398 -44.53 43.60 40.73
CA PRO A 398 -44.72 44.60 39.68
C PRO A 398 -43.46 44.81 38.82
N ILE A 399 -43.65 45.46 37.67
CA ILE A 399 -42.59 45.69 36.68
C ILE A 399 -41.64 46.80 37.17
N THR A 400 -40.41 46.45 37.53
CA THR A 400 -39.31 47.39 37.72
C THR A 400 -38.12 47.00 36.85
N LEU A 401 -37.47 48.00 36.24
CA LEU A 401 -36.40 47.78 35.27
C LEU A 401 -35.18 47.14 35.96
N GLY A 402 -34.90 45.87 35.63
CA GLY A 402 -33.84 45.07 36.27
C GLY A 402 -34.34 43.98 37.23
N SER A 403 -35.61 43.99 37.64
CA SER A 403 -36.20 42.88 38.39
C SER A 403 -36.47 41.68 37.48
N LYS A 404 -35.95 40.51 37.83
CA LYS A 404 -36.20 39.27 37.09
C LYS A 404 -37.52 38.65 37.50
N ARG A 405 -38.50 38.61 36.57
CA ARG A 405 -39.64 37.71 36.69
C ARG A 405 -39.13 36.28 36.91
N GLN A 406 -39.43 35.71 38.08
CA GLN A 406 -39.26 34.28 38.31
C GLN A 406 -40.38 33.54 37.56
N ILE A 407 -39.98 32.57 36.74
CA ILE A 407 -40.89 31.73 35.96
C ILE A 407 -40.88 30.35 36.61
N ILE A 408 -41.92 30.04 37.38
CA ILE A 408 -42.00 28.79 38.11
C ILE A 408 -42.63 27.74 37.17
N PHE A 409 -41.79 26.81 36.72
CA PHE A 409 -42.23 25.68 35.90
C PHE A 409 -42.13 24.40 36.75
N PRO A 410 -43.26 23.82 37.23
CA PRO A 410 -43.24 22.77 38.26
C PRO A 410 -42.39 21.53 37.93
N PHE A 411 -42.22 21.20 36.65
CA PHE A 411 -41.36 20.11 36.22
C PHE A 411 -39.91 20.25 36.72
N PHE A 412 -39.34 21.47 36.74
CA PHE A 412 -37.95 21.69 37.19
C PHE A 412 -37.78 21.63 38.72
N GLN A 413 -38.85 21.54 39.50
CA GLN A 413 -38.77 21.32 40.95
C GLN A 413 -38.55 19.83 41.30
N ASN A 414 -38.73 18.91 40.35
CA ASN A 414 -38.53 17.48 40.57
C ASN A 414 -37.03 17.13 40.69
N LYS A 415 -36.65 16.48 41.81
CA LYS A 415 -35.27 16.10 42.16
C LYS A 415 -34.51 15.26 41.11
N PHE A 416 -35.23 14.62 40.19
CA PHE A 416 -34.67 13.77 39.12
C PHE A 416 -34.46 14.51 37.77
N VAL A 417 -34.78 15.80 37.68
CA VAL A 417 -34.63 16.57 36.43
C VAL A 417 -33.20 17.08 36.27
N MET A 418 -32.60 16.76 35.13
CA MET A 418 -31.23 17.10 34.78
C MET A 418 -31.19 18.30 33.82
N SER A 419 -30.14 19.12 33.89
CA SER A 419 -30.04 20.38 33.13
C SER A 419 -30.09 20.20 31.61
N PHE A 420 -29.67 19.05 31.08
CA PHE A 420 -29.73 18.74 29.65
C PHE A 420 -31.17 18.50 29.13
N PHE A 421 -32.16 18.21 29.99
CA PHE A 421 -33.56 18.11 29.57
C PHE A 421 -34.08 19.45 29.01
N VAL A 422 -33.58 20.58 29.49
CA VAL A 422 -33.94 21.93 28.98
C VAL A 422 -33.57 22.06 27.51
N GLU A 423 -32.38 21.62 27.13
CA GLU A 423 -31.85 21.68 25.76
C GLU A 423 -32.66 20.77 24.82
N ILE A 424 -32.93 19.52 25.23
CA ILE A 424 -33.79 18.59 24.48
C ILE A 424 -35.21 19.15 24.30
N MET A 425 -35.79 19.77 25.34
CA MET A 425 -37.11 20.39 25.23
C MET A 425 -37.11 21.56 24.23
N VAL A 426 -36.09 22.43 24.28
CA VAL A 426 -35.95 23.52 23.29
C VAL A 426 -35.80 22.98 21.87
N ARG A 427 -35.13 21.83 21.65
CA ARG A 427 -35.10 21.19 20.32
C ARG A 427 -36.50 20.84 19.78
N LYS A 428 -37.48 20.46 20.61
CA LYS A 428 -38.88 20.29 20.13
C LYS A 428 -39.49 21.64 19.74
N LEU A 429 -39.43 22.65 20.61
CA LEU A 429 -40.05 23.97 20.35
C LEU A 429 -39.60 24.55 19.00
N LEU A 430 -38.29 24.61 18.78
CA LEU A 430 -37.69 25.15 17.56
C LEU A 430 -37.95 24.28 16.31
N ARG A 431 -38.21 22.98 16.50
CA ARG A 431 -38.60 22.09 15.40
C ARG A 431 -40.08 22.22 15.05
N SER A 432 -40.95 22.48 16.03
CA SER A 432 -42.39 22.69 15.82
C SER A 432 -42.64 23.89 14.90
N SER A 433 -41.87 24.97 15.08
CA SER A 433 -41.87 26.17 14.22
C SER A 433 -41.61 25.89 12.73
N ASN A 434 -40.97 24.76 12.38
CA ASN A 434 -40.58 24.43 11.01
C ASN A 434 -41.38 23.23 10.46
N GLY A 435 -42.52 22.89 11.07
CA GLY A 435 -43.31 21.70 10.76
C GLY A 435 -44.53 21.92 9.86
N SER A 436 -45.01 23.16 9.70
CA SER A 436 -46.22 23.46 8.93
C SER A 436 -45.89 23.72 7.46
N ASN A 437 -45.77 22.64 6.68
CA ASN A 437 -45.79 22.73 5.21
C ASN A 437 -47.24 22.92 4.73
N GLY A 438 -47.71 24.15 4.84
CA GLY A 438 -48.86 24.72 4.14
C GLY A 438 -48.53 26.20 3.97
N ASP A 439 -48.70 26.72 2.76
CA ASP A 439 -48.35 28.11 2.46
C ASP A 439 -49.23 29.11 3.24
N ASP A 440 -48.77 30.36 3.29
CA ASP A 440 -49.37 31.52 3.96
C ASP A 440 -49.39 31.52 5.52
N GLY A 441 -48.51 32.33 6.14
CA GLY A 441 -48.62 32.74 7.57
C GLY A 441 -47.35 32.70 8.45
N ILE A 442 -46.17 32.39 7.90
CA ILE A 442 -45.02 31.82 8.66
C ILE A 442 -44.26 32.82 9.60
N SER A 443 -44.51 34.13 9.56
CA SER A 443 -43.68 35.14 10.25
C SER A 443 -43.93 35.32 11.76
N SER A 444 -45.14 35.06 12.27
CA SER A 444 -45.48 35.24 13.70
C SER A 444 -45.01 34.06 14.56
N ASN A 445 -45.49 32.86 14.22
CA ASN A 445 -45.29 31.62 14.99
C ASN A 445 -43.81 31.24 15.20
N SER A 446 -42.94 31.69 14.29
CA SER A 446 -41.50 31.43 14.35
C SER A 446 -40.79 32.30 15.40
N ASN A 447 -41.11 33.59 15.48
CA ASN A 447 -40.60 34.47 16.53
C ASN A 447 -41.14 34.06 17.91
N GLU A 448 -42.43 33.75 18.03
CA GLU A 448 -43.04 33.25 19.26
C GLU A 448 -42.34 31.97 19.77
N SER A 449 -42.05 31.03 18.87
CA SER A 449 -41.31 29.79 19.20
C SER A 449 -39.88 30.06 19.71
N ILE A 450 -39.22 31.11 19.20
CA ILE A 450 -37.88 31.54 19.64
C ILE A 450 -37.96 32.22 21.02
N GLU A 451 -39.00 33.02 21.28
CA GLU A 451 -39.22 33.61 22.61
C GLU A 451 -39.58 32.55 23.66
N HIS A 452 -40.43 31.58 23.34
CA HIS A 452 -40.71 30.44 24.20
C HIS A 452 -39.46 29.60 24.49
N ALA A 453 -38.60 29.37 23.49
CA ALA A 453 -37.30 28.73 23.68
C ALA A 453 -36.34 29.55 24.57
N ASN A 454 -36.28 30.88 24.38
CA ASN A 454 -35.51 31.78 25.24
C ASN A 454 -36.00 31.74 26.69
N ASN A 455 -37.32 31.85 26.90
CA ASN A 455 -37.92 31.85 28.22
C ASN A 455 -37.68 30.51 28.93
N LEU A 456 -37.77 29.38 28.22
CA LEU A 456 -37.45 28.05 28.75
C LEU A 456 -35.97 27.91 29.15
N TYR A 457 -35.02 28.44 28.36
CA TYR A 457 -33.62 28.50 28.77
C TYR A 457 -33.43 29.39 30.00
N GLN A 458 -34.08 30.55 30.07
CA GLN A 458 -34.00 31.44 31.23
C GLN A 458 -34.62 30.81 32.50
N CYS A 459 -35.67 29.98 32.37
CA CYS A 459 -36.16 29.11 33.46
C CYS A 459 -35.06 28.14 33.90
N GLY A 460 -34.53 27.34 32.97
CA GLY A 460 -33.51 26.33 33.27
C GLY A 460 -32.26 26.92 33.94
N LEU A 461 -31.84 28.12 33.53
CA LEU A 461 -30.70 28.84 34.11
C LEU A 461 -30.99 29.46 35.49
N GLN A 462 -32.25 29.56 35.93
CA GLN A 462 -32.61 29.88 37.32
C GLN A 462 -32.47 28.65 38.22
N TYR A 463 -32.89 27.46 37.76
CA TYR A 463 -32.79 26.20 38.53
C TYR A 463 -31.39 25.57 38.51
N PHE A 464 -30.65 25.66 37.40
CA PHE A 464 -29.33 25.05 37.20
C PHE A 464 -28.22 26.07 36.90
N PRO A 465 -28.03 27.12 37.73
CA PRO A 465 -27.17 28.27 37.40
C PRO A 465 -25.68 27.90 37.24
N ASN A 466 -25.24 26.78 37.82
CA ASN A 466 -23.86 26.30 37.81
C ASN A 466 -23.57 25.30 36.67
N SER A 467 -24.55 24.93 35.84
CA SER A 467 -24.35 23.93 34.78
C SER A 467 -23.66 24.53 33.55
N ASP A 468 -22.37 24.23 33.39
CA ASP A 468 -21.56 24.60 32.23
C ASP A 468 -22.21 24.20 30.90
N LEU A 469 -22.79 23.00 30.86
CA LEU A 469 -23.49 22.44 29.70
C LEU A 469 -24.74 23.25 29.32
N LEU A 470 -25.51 23.73 30.30
CA LEU A 470 -26.72 24.53 30.03
C LEU A 470 -26.37 25.94 29.58
N TRP A 471 -25.32 26.54 30.15
CA TRP A 471 -24.77 27.80 29.63
C TRP A 471 -24.20 27.63 28.22
N MET A 472 -23.55 26.51 27.91
CA MET A 472 -23.09 26.20 26.55
C MET A 472 -24.26 26.09 25.56
N ALA A 473 -25.33 25.37 25.93
CA ALA A 473 -26.55 25.26 25.14
C ALA A 473 -27.24 26.62 24.92
N TYR A 474 -27.33 27.46 25.96
CA TYR A 474 -27.90 28.81 25.84
C TYR A 474 -27.04 29.74 24.97
N CYS A 475 -25.72 29.76 25.15
CA CYS A 475 -24.80 30.48 24.27
C CYS A 475 -24.96 30.03 22.81
N ASN A 476 -25.07 28.72 22.58
CA ASN A 476 -25.30 28.15 21.26
C ASN A 476 -26.61 28.67 20.65
N PHE A 477 -27.72 28.60 21.39
CA PHE A 477 -29.03 29.14 21.00
C PHE A 477 -28.98 30.64 20.67
N LEU A 478 -28.30 31.46 21.49
CA LEU A 478 -28.13 32.89 21.24
C LEU A 478 -27.38 33.16 19.93
N PHE A 479 -26.30 32.43 19.64
CA PHE A 479 -25.53 32.61 18.41
C PHE A 479 -26.16 31.99 17.15
N THR A 480 -26.93 30.89 17.28
CA THR A 480 -27.40 30.10 16.11
C THR A 480 -28.86 30.33 15.75
N VAL A 481 -29.72 30.57 16.75
CA VAL A 481 -31.18 30.65 16.59
C VAL A 481 -31.64 32.10 16.75
N ARG A 482 -31.41 32.69 17.93
CA ARG A 482 -31.86 34.05 18.25
C ARG A 482 -31.01 35.16 17.59
N LYS A 483 -29.81 34.82 17.12
CA LYS A 483 -28.82 35.72 16.46
C LYS A 483 -28.30 36.90 17.30
N ASP A 484 -28.72 37.05 18.57
CA ASP A 484 -28.26 38.09 19.51
C ASP A 484 -26.77 37.92 19.90
N ARG A 485 -25.87 38.29 18.99
CA ARG A 485 -24.41 38.16 19.14
C ARG A 485 -23.90 38.79 20.43
N HIS A 486 -24.38 39.98 20.80
CA HIS A 486 -23.94 40.70 22.01
C HIS A 486 -24.27 39.94 23.30
N ILE A 487 -25.49 39.42 23.42
CA ILE A 487 -25.91 38.61 24.58
C ILE A 487 -25.17 37.26 24.58
N GLY A 488 -24.96 36.66 23.39
CA GLY A 488 -24.17 35.45 23.22
C GLY A 488 -22.73 35.59 23.74
N TYR A 489 -22.03 36.69 23.41
CA TYR A 489 -20.69 36.94 23.92
C TYR A 489 -20.66 37.24 25.42
N ALA A 490 -21.67 37.93 25.97
CA ALA A 490 -21.78 38.12 27.42
C ALA A 490 -21.99 36.80 28.19
N ALA A 491 -22.80 35.87 27.63
CA ALA A 491 -22.99 34.54 28.19
C ALA A 491 -21.74 33.65 28.02
N LEU A 492 -20.98 33.80 26.93
CA LEU A 492 -19.70 33.11 26.70
C LEU A 492 -18.59 33.60 27.65
N GLU A 493 -18.55 34.90 27.94
CA GLU A 493 -17.66 35.45 28.96
C GLU A 493 -18.03 34.94 30.37
N LYS A 494 -19.33 34.72 30.65
CA LYS A 494 -19.74 34.02 31.88
C LYS A 494 -19.27 32.56 31.90
N LEU A 495 -19.38 31.82 30.79
CA LEU A 495 -18.81 30.46 30.66
C LEU A 495 -17.32 30.44 31.00
N ARG A 496 -16.54 31.38 30.44
CA ARG A 496 -15.09 31.50 30.66
C ARG A 496 -14.73 31.61 32.15
N ARG A 497 -15.57 32.28 32.95
CA ARG A 497 -15.39 32.47 34.41
C ARG A 497 -15.70 31.24 35.26
N MET A 498 -16.55 30.32 34.80
CA MET A 498 -17.01 29.16 35.59
C MET A 498 -16.05 27.95 35.59
N LYS A 499 -14.75 28.16 35.33
CA LYS A 499 -13.70 27.12 35.21
C LYS A 499 -14.13 25.87 34.38
N PRO A 500 -14.72 26.05 33.18
CA PRO A 500 -15.41 25.00 32.43
C PRO A 500 -14.57 23.74 32.16
N SER A 501 -15.22 22.62 31.85
CA SER A 501 -14.57 21.36 31.45
C SER A 501 -13.83 21.46 30.09
N PHE A 502 -13.09 20.40 29.71
CA PHE A 502 -12.24 20.41 28.50
C PHE A 502 -13.02 20.64 27.20
N ASP A 503 -14.14 19.93 27.03
CA ASP A 503 -15.08 20.06 25.90
C ASP A 503 -15.69 21.47 25.81
N VAL A 504 -16.03 22.08 26.94
CA VAL A 504 -16.60 23.44 27.00
C VAL A 504 -15.54 24.52 26.79
N ARG A 505 -14.28 24.30 27.23
CA ARG A 505 -13.14 25.16 26.85
C ARG A 505 -12.88 25.13 25.35
N PHE A 506 -13.01 23.96 24.73
CA PHE A 506 -12.89 23.82 23.29
C PHE A 506 -14.04 24.53 22.55
N PHE A 507 -15.28 24.46 23.04
CA PHE A 507 -16.41 25.25 22.53
C PHE A 507 -16.12 26.77 22.59
N ILE A 508 -15.57 27.28 23.71
CA ILE A 508 -15.19 28.69 23.82
C ILE A 508 -14.15 29.07 22.76
N TYR A 509 -13.08 28.28 22.61
CA TYR A 509 -12.05 28.49 21.59
C TYR A 509 -12.63 28.50 20.16
N GLN A 510 -13.52 27.56 19.85
CA GLN A 510 -14.19 27.51 18.56
C GLN A 510 -15.05 28.76 18.31
N ARG A 511 -15.78 29.26 19.32
CA ARG A 511 -16.58 30.48 19.22
C ARG A 511 -15.72 31.75 19.09
N ASP A 512 -14.62 31.84 19.82
CA ASP A 512 -13.64 32.93 19.64
C ASP A 512 -13.04 32.91 18.21
N LYS A 513 -12.77 31.72 17.64
CA LYS A 513 -12.34 31.59 16.24
C LYS A 513 -13.45 31.83 15.21
N GLU A 514 -14.71 31.54 15.50
CA GLU A 514 -15.85 31.94 14.66
C GLU A 514 -16.04 33.46 14.65
N ARG A 515 -15.81 34.15 15.77
CA ARG A 515 -15.83 35.62 15.82
C ARG A 515 -14.81 36.23 14.85
N GLU A 516 -13.59 35.70 14.85
CA GLU A 516 -12.51 36.12 13.95
C GLU A 516 -12.89 35.90 12.46
N GLN A 517 -13.45 34.74 12.12
CA GLN A 517 -14.00 34.47 10.77
C GLN A 517 -15.12 35.44 10.36
N ILE A 518 -15.94 35.91 11.30
CA ILE A 518 -17.01 36.87 11.04
C ILE A 518 -16.46 38.29 10.86
N MET A 519 -15.46 38.70 11.65
CA MET A 519 -14.84 40.03 11.50
C MET A 519 -14.05 40.16 10.18
N ASP A 520 -13.44 39.08 9.70
CA ASP A 520 -12.84 39.04 8.36
C ASP A 520 -13.86 38.92 7.21
N SER A 521 -15.15 38.67 7.50
CA SER A 521 -16.15 38.39 6.45
C SER A 521 -16.55 39.62 5.63
N ASP A 522 -16.23 40.83 6.09
CA ASP A 522 -16.43 42.09 5.37
C ASP A 522 -15.63 42.16 4.05
N LEU A 523 -14.61 41.30 3.87
CA LEU A 523 -13.86 41.13 2.61
C LEU A 523 -14.68 40.46 1.47
N ARG A 524 -15.89 39.96 1.75
CA ARG A 524 -16.51 38.85 1.01
C ARG A 524 -17.74 39.20 0.16
N GLY A 525 -18.31 40.39 0.30
CA GLY A 525 -19.48 40.85 -0.48
C GLY A 525 -20.84 40.39 0.05
N PRO A 526 -21.96 40.98 -0.46
CA PRO A 526 -23.26 40.93 0.22
C PRO A 526 -24.03 39.61 0.06
N GLU A 527 -23.82 38.86 -1.02
CA GLU A 527 -24.66 37.71 -1.40
C GLU A 527 -24.43 36.43 -0.57
N HIS A 528 -23.49 36.46 0.38
CA HIS A 528 -23.17 35.31 1.25
C HIS A 528 -23.47 35.63 2.72
N THR A 529 -24.73 36.00 2.99
CA THR A 529 -25.30 36.12 4.35
C THR A 529 -25.36 34.77 5.12
N GLY A 530 -24.99 33.66 4.48
CA GLY A 530 -24.80 32.35 5.09
C GLY A 530 -23.46 32.21 5.82
N LYS A 531 -23.48 31.59 7.02
CA LYS A 531 -22.28 31.30 7.83
C LYS A 531 -21.18 30.63 7.00
N ILE A 532 -19.92 31.05 7.18
CA ILE A 532 -18.72 30.39 6.64
C ILE A 532 -18.68 28.93 7.13
N GLN A 533 -19.12 28.00 6.28
CA GLN A 533 -19.22 26.57 6.60
C GLN A 533 -17.84 25.95 6.80
N ASP A 534 -16.87 26.28 5.94
CA ASP A 534 -15.50 25.76 6.02
C ASP A 534 -14.48 26.80 6.48
N PHE A 535 -13.89 26.56 7.66
CA PHE A 535 -12.71 27.29 8.13
C PHE A 535 -11.51 27.05 7.21
N VAL A 536 -11.44 25.89 6.55
CA VAL A 536 -10.44 25.61 5.51
C VAL A 536 -10.61 26.59 4.35
N SER A 537 -11.82 26.78 3.81
CA SER A 537 -12.07 27.69 2.68
C SER A 537 -11.92 29.18 3.05
N TYR A 538 -12.08 29.56 4.32
CA TYR A 538 -11.70 30.89 4.82
C TYR A 538 -10.17 31.04 4.95
N MET A 539 -9.48 30.08 5.56
CA MET A 539 -8.01 30.08 5.64
C MET A 539 -7.37 30.02 4.25
N GLU A 540 -7.98 29.30 3.32
CA GLU A 540 -7.59 29.20 1.92
C GLU A 540 -7.83 30.53 1.18
N PHE A 541 -8.99 31.18 1.33
CA PHE A 541 -9.20 32.52 0.80
C PHE A 541 -8.19 33.53 1.36
N LYS A 542 -7.99 33.58 2.68
CA LYS A 542 -7.02 34.48 3.32
C LYS A 542 -5.59 34.20 2.84
N LYS A 543 -5.19 32.93 2.76
CA LYS A 543 -3.87 32.49 2.26
C LYS A 543 -3.67 32.80 0.78
N LEU A 544 -4.68 32.56 -0.06
CA LEU A 544 -4.64 32.88 -1.49
C LEU A 544 -4.60 34.39 -1.71
N TYR A 545 -5.28 35.20 -0.89
CA TYR A 545 -5.30 36.66 -1.02
C TYR A 545 -3.93 37.28 -0.73
N TYR A 546 -3.35 36.98 0.44
CA TYR A 546 -1.98 37.41 0.75
C TYR A 546 -0.94 36.75 -0.18
N GLY A 547 -1.19 35.51 -0.63
CA GLY A 547 -0.37 34.81 -1.62
C GLY A 547 -0.35 35.52 -2.97
N ALA A 548 -1.52 35.88 -3.51
CA ALA A 548 -1.69 36.61 -4.77
C ALA A 548 -0.98 37.97 -4.70
N LYS A 549 -1.20 38.74 -3.61
CA LYS A 549 -0.54 40.04 -3.40
C LYS A 549 0.99 39.89 -3.27
N ARG A 550 1.49 38.90 -2.51
CA ARG A 550 2.95 38.62 -2.39
C ARG A 550 3.56 38.16 -3.72
N HIS A 551 2.85 37.36 -4.51
CA HIS A 551 3.32 36.91 -5.83
C HIS A 551 3.27 38.02 -6.88
N HIS A 552 2.24 38.87 -6.87
CA HIS A 552 2.13 40.08 -7.70
C HIS A 552 3.33 41.01 -7.45
N VAL A 553 3.61 41.37 -6.19
CA VAL A 553 4.78 42.20 -5.82
C VAL A 553 6.11 41.54 -6.18
N LYS A 554 6.29 40.24 -5.90
CA LYS A 554 7.53 39.52 -6.31
C LYS A 554 7.68 39.50 -7.83
N CYS A 555 6.61 39.33 -8.60
CA CYS A 555 6.64 39.33 -10.07
C CYS A 555 7.10 40.68 -10.63
N LEU A 556 6.49 41.79 -10.20
CA LEU A 556 6.91 43.14 -10.59
C LEU A 556 8.38 43.43 -10.21
N THR A 557 8.82 42.93 -9.05
CA THR A 557 10.22 43.04 -8.61
C THR A 557 11.18 42.27 -9.52
N TYR A 558 10.81 41.05 -9.94
CA TYR A 558 11.64 40.26 -10.88
C TYR A 558 11.62 40.86 -12.30
N ILE A 559 10.50 41.41 -12.78
CA ILE A 559 10.41 42.14 -14.05
C ILE A 559 11.38 43.33 -14.04
N LYS A 560 11.41 44.14 -12.97
CA LYS A 560 12.37 45.24 -12.82
C LYS A 560 13.83 44.75 -12.85
N LYS A 561 14.14 43.65 -12.16
CA LYS A 561 15.50 43.04 -12.17
C LYS A 561 15.89 42.50 -13.56
N PHE A 562 14.95 41.93 -14.32
CA PHE A 562 15.17 41.41 -15.67
C PHE A 562 15.57 42.52 -16.65
N TRP A 563 14.83 43.64 -16.69
CA TRP A 563 15.21 44.81 -17.51
C TRP A 563 16.51 45.47 -17.02
N GLY A 564 16.78 45.43 -15.72
CA GLY A 564 18.06 45.88 -15.16
C GLY A 564 19.27 45.11 -15.71
N LEU A 565 19.22 43.77 -15.79
CA LEU A 565 20.35 42.99 -16.31
C LEU A 565 20.63 43.23 -17.81
N LEU A 566 19.62 43.55 -18.62
CA LEU A 566 19.80 43.80 -20.06
C LEU A 566 20.54 45.12 -20.38
N LEU A 567 20.69 46.00 -19.38
CA LEU A 567 21.50 47.23 -19.48
C LEU A 567 23.01 46.96 -19.35
N HIS A 568 23.43 45.85 -18.73
CA HIS A 568 24.86 45.54 -18.61
C HIS A 568 25.48 45.17 -19.96
N GLU A 569 26.75 45.54 -20.11
CA GLU A 569 27.55 45.32 -21.33
C GLU A 569 27.74 43.83 -21.64
N THR A 570 27.92 43.00 -20.62
CA THR A 570 27.90 41.54 -20.72
C THR A 570 26.60 40.98 -20.12
N VAL A 571 25.87 40.19 -20.92
CA VAL A 571 24.57 39.62 -20.52
C VAL A 571 24.75 38.15 -20.18
N ASP A 572 24.64 37.80 -18.90
CA ASP A 572 24.62 36.40 -18.48
C ASP A 572 23.25 35.76 -18.78
N LEU A 573 23.23 34.97 -19.86
CA LEU A 573 22.12 34.11 -20.27
C LEU A 573 21.56 33.23 -19.14
N HIS A 574 22.39 32.81 -18.18
CA HIS A 574 21.95 31.95 -17.07
C HIS A 574 21.16 32.77 -16.04
N ARG A 575 21.69 33.90 -15.55
CA ARG A 575 20.96 34.83 -14.68
C ARG A 575 19.67 35.35 -15.36
N LEU A 576 19.69 35.57 -16.68
CA LEU A 576 18.49 35.97 -17.46
C LEU A 576 17.45 34.84 -17.57
N SER A 577 17.89 33.59 -17.81
CA SER A 577 17.02 32.39 -17.89
C SER A 577 16.46 31.95 -16.53
N ASP A 578 17.11 32.34 -15.42
CA ASP A 578 16.61 32.14 -14.06
C ASP A 578 15.58 33.22 -13.69
N LEU A 579 15.90 34.51 -13.87
CA LEU A 579 14.97 35.61 -13.56
C LEU A 579 13.67 35.52 -14.37
N SER A 580 13.74 35.20 -15.66
CA SER A 580 12.54 34.95 -16.47
C SER A 580 11.72 33.75 -15.97
N GLY A 581 12.36 32.73 -15.41
CA GLY A 581 11.70 31.63 -14.70
C GLY A 581 11.05 32.04 -13.38
N ARG A 582 11.71 32.90 -12.60
CA ARG A 582 11.16 33.49 -11.38
C ARG A 582 9.97 34.40 -11.69
N ILE A 583 9.98 35.11 -12.82
CA ILE A 583 8.80 35.82 -13.37
C ILE A 583 7.72 34.80 -13.73
N ALA A 584 7.99 33.86 -14.64
CA ALA A 584 7.03 32.84 -15.08
C ALA A 584 6.30 32.12 -13.92
N THR A 585 7.06 31.75 -12.90
CA THR A 585 6.54 31.01 -11.74
C THR A 585 5.92 31.90 -10.67
N THR A 586 6.08 33.23 -10.72
CA THR A 586 5.31 34.17 -9.87
C THR A 586 4.09 34.74 -10.59
N GLU A 587 4.17 34.99 -11.90
CA GLU A 587 3.04 35.27 -12.79
C GLU A 587 1.98 34.17 -12.68
N ASN A 588 2.35 32.91 -12.97
CA ASN A 588 1.40 31.80 -12.92
C ASN A 588 0.82 31.58 -11.51
N LYS A 589 1.63 31.72 -10.45
CA LYS A 589 1.13 31.59 -9.05
C LYS A 589 0.22 32.75 -8.64
N ALA A 590 0.48 33.96 -9.11
CA ALA A 590 -0.40 35.11 -8.89
C ALA A 590 -1.72 34.93 -9.62
N ASN A 591 -1.69 34.62 -10.92
CA ASN A 591 -2.88 34.38 -11.74
C ASN A 591 -3.72 33.22 -11.20
N GLU A 592 -3.11 32.06 -10.94
CA GLU A 592 -3.78 30.91 -10.30
C GLU A 592 -4.39 31.29 -8.94
N SER A 593 -3.73 32.15 -8.15
CA SER A 593 -4.29 32.62 -6.88
C SER A 593 -5.48 33.55 -7.08
N TYR A 594 -5.44 34.50 -8.01
CA TYR A 594 -6.57 35.39 -8.31
C TYR A 594 -7.77 34.65 -8.94
N GLU A 595 -7.52 33.74 -9.90
CA GLU A 595 -8.56 32.86 -10.47
C GLU A 595 -9.23 32.02 -9.37
N ARG A 596 -8.45 31.43 -8.45
CA ARG A 596 -9.00 30.71 -7.29
C ARG A 596 -9.74 31.62 -6.32
N LEU A 597 -9.31 32.87 -6.12
CA LEU A 597 -10.01 33.84 -5.27
C LEU A 597 -11.37 34.24 -5.84
N LEU A 598 -11.45 34.45 -7.16
CA LEU A 598 -12.72 34.72 -7.85
C LEU A 598 -13.60 33.47 -7.94
N ALA A 599 -13.03 32.28 -8.11
CA ALA A 599 -13.79 31.03 -8.01
C ALA A 599 -14.32 30.76 -6.58
N LEU A 600 -13.64 31.26 -5.54
CA LEU A 600 -14.08 31.19 -4.14
C LEU A 600 -15.11 32.27 -3.78
N ASN A 601 -15.02 33.47 -4.36
CA ASN A 601 -15.88 34.63 -4.12
C ASN A 601 -15.97 35.52 -5.38
N PRO A 602 -16.87 35.24 -6.34
CA PRO A 602 -16.93 35.95 -7.62
C PRO A 602 -17.19 37.46 -7.52
N ASN A 603 -17.78 37.89 -6.40
CA ASN A 603 -18.30 39.23 -6.17
C ASN A 603 -17.55 40.00 -5.05
N SER A 604 -16.32 39.57 -4.71
CA SER A 604 -15.43 40.34 -3.83
C SER A 604 -14.78 41.48 -4.62
N VAL A 605 -15.32 42.69 -4.47
CA VAL A 605 -14.83 43.95 -5.08
C VAL A 605 -13.32 44.14 -4.92
N ARG A 606 -12.78 43.83 -3.74
CA ARG A 606 -11.35 43.97 -3.44
C ARG A 606 -10.48 43.06 -4.33
N VAL A 607 -10.90 41.80 -4.49
CA VAL A 607 -10.22 40.82 -5.38
C VAL A 607 -10.34 41.24 -6.85
N LEU A 608 -11.51 41.74 -7.28
CA LEU A 608 -11.72 42.22 -8.65
C LEU A 608 -10.76 43.38 -8.99
N ARG A 609 -10.61 44.37 -8.09
CA ARG A 609 -9.64 45.46 -8.26
C ARG A 609 -8.20 44.96 -8.26
N ASP A 610 -7.77 44.21 -7.23
CA ASP A 610 -6.38 43.71 -7.13
C ASP A 610 -5.99 42.82 -8.33
N TYR A 611 -6.93 42.05 -8.89
CA TYR A 611 -6.71 41.23 -10.08
C TYR A 611 -6.68 42.05 -11.38
N SER A 612 -7.54 43.05 -11.53
CA SER A 612 -7.48 43.96 -12.71
C SER A 612 -6.11 44.65 -12.83
N GLN A 613 -5.58 45.15 -11.71
CA GLN A 613 -4.23 45.74 -11.67
C GLN A 613 -3.15 44.72 -12.06
N PHE A 614 -3.29 43.45 -11.63
CA PHE A 614 -2.37 42.38 -12.03
C PHE A 614 -2.43 42.07 -13.54
N LEU A 615 -3.64 42.02 -14.11
CA LEU A 615 -3.80 41.80 -15.56
C LEU A 615 -3.24 42.96 -16.38
N GLU A 616 -3.38 44.20 -15.92
CA GLU A 616 -2.83 45.38 -16.58
C GLU A 616 -1.30 45.48 -16.45
N GLU A 617 -0.74 45.35 -15.23
CA GLU A 617 0.69 45.57 -14.98
C GLU A 617 1.59 44.39 -15.38
N VAL A 618 1.12 43.14 -15.21
CA VAL A 618 1.94 41.93 -15.41
C VAL A 618 1.57 41.21 -16.70
N VAL A 619 0.29 40.85 -16.88
CA VAL A 619 -0.17 40.03 -18.03
C VAL A 619 -0.30 40.86 -19.32
N LYS A 620 -0.52 42.17 -19.18
CA LYS A 620 -0.85 43.14 -20.24
C LYS A 620 -2.16 42.80 -20.98
N ASP A 621 -3.15 42.27 -20.26
CA ASP A 621 -4.50 42.06 -20.79
C ASP A 621 -5.42 43.20 -20.34
N THR A 622 -5.50 44.22 -21.20
CA THR A 622 -6.31 45.43 -20.98
C THR A 622 -7.81 45.18 -21.09
N GLU A 623 -8.23 44.24 -21.95
CA GLU A 623 -9.65 43.92 -22.15
C GLU A 623 -10.22 43.21 -20.91
N SER A 624 -9.51 42.20 -20.41
CA SER A 624 -9.89 41.48 -19.20
C SER A 624 -9.78 42.36 -17.94
N SER A 625 -8.78 43.25 -17.85
CA SER A 625 -8.70 44.24 -16.77
C SER A 625 -9.94 45.14 -16.73
N TYR A 626 -10.32 45.72 -17.87
CA TYR A 626 -11.49 46.60 -17.98
C TYR A 626 -12.81 45.89 -17.64
N LYS A 627 -13.00 44.65 -18.12
CA LYS A 627 -14.15 43.79 -17.74
C LYS A 627 -14.27 43.63 -16.22
N LEU A 628 -13.14 43.42 -15.52
CA LEU A 628 -13.11 43.23 -14.05
C LEU A 628 -13.36 44.53 -13.27
N GLN A 629 -12.81 45.67 -13.73
CA GLN A 629 -13.02 46.98 -13.10
C GLN A 629 -14.50 47.37 -13.16
N LYS A 630 -15.12 47.28 -14.34
CA LYS A 630 -16.56 47.54 -14.52
C LYS A 630 -17.44 46.62 -13.67
N LYS A 631 -17.03 45.36 -13.46
CA LYS A 631 -17.72 44.44 -12.54
C LYS A 631 -17.60 44.89 -11.06
N ALA A 632 -16.41 45.35 -10.65
CA ALA A 632 -16.19 45.83 -9.28
C ALA A 632 -17.07 47.06 -8.98
N GLU A 633 -17.14 48.01 -9.92
CA GLU A 633 -17.96 49.22 -9.83
C GLU A 633 -19.45 48.87 -9.72
N ALA A 634 -19.98 48.02 -10.61
CA ALA A 634 -21.38 47.60 -10.58
C ALA A 634 -21.81 46.97 -9.24
N ILE A 635 -20.91 46.24 -8.57
CA ILE A 635 -21.17 45.62 -7.27
C ILE A 635 -21.16 46.65 -6.13
N GLU A 636 -20.30 47.68 -6.16
CA GLU A 636 -20.35 48.80 -5.21
C GLU A 636 -21.62 49.66 -5.40
N ASP A 637 -22.06 49.84 -6.65
CA ASP A 637 -23.31 50.50 -7.01
C ASP A 637 -24.54 49.77 -6.48
N ILE A 638 -24.52 48.43 -6.44
CA ILE A 638 -25.57 47.60 -5.83
C ILE A 638 -25.49 47.69 -4.29
N MET A 639 -24.29 47.60 -3.70
CA MET A 639 -24.11 47.67 -2.24
C MET A 639 -24.57 49.02 -1.67
N SER A 640 -24.21 50.14 -2.29
CA SER A 640 -24.62 51.49 -1.86
C SER A 640 -26.14 51.69 -1.90
N LYS A 641 -26.83 51.16 -2.93
CA LYS A 641 -28.30 51.19 -3.04
C LYS A 641 -28.97 50.29 -1.99
N SER A 642 -28.37 49.15 -1.65
CA SER A 642 -28.93 48.16 -0.72
C SER A 642 -29.03 48.60 0.75
N GLN A 643 -28.33 49.68 1.17
CA GLN A 643 -28.30 50.12 2.57
C GLN A 643 -29.46 51.05 2.97
N THR A 644 -30.39 51.38 2.06
CA THR A 644 -31.34 52.49 2.25
C THR A 644 -32.83 52.13 2.26
N THR A 645 -33.24 50.93 1.80
CA THR A 645 -34.66 50.53 1.74
C THR A 645 -34.90 49.04 1.98
N ASP A 646 -35.88 48.72 2.84
CA ASP A 646 -36.45 47.37 2.97
C ASP A 646 -37.41 47.10 1.80
N PHE A 647 -36.97 46.42 0.74
CA PHE A 647 -37.85 45.98 -0.35
C PHE A 647 -37.62 44.52 -0.80
N LYS A 648 -38.61 43.99 -1.53
CA LYS A 648 -38.82 42.54 -1.71
C LYS A 648 -37.87 41.90 -2.72
N THR A 649 -37.54 40.64 -2.46
CA THR A 649 -36.65 39.78 -3.26
C THR A 649 -37.30 39.29 -4.56
N ILE A 650 -37.69 40.21 -5.45
CA ILE A 650 -38.34 39.91 -6.73
C ILE A 650 -37.57 40.53 -7.91
N ASP A 651 -37.22 41.82 -7.84
CA ASP A 651 -36.74 42.56 -9.02
C ASP A 651 -35.32 42.19 -9.50
N ILE A 652 -34.51 41.52 -8.67
CA ILE A 652 -33.20 41.00 -9.06
C ILE A 652 -33.31 39.95 -10.19
N LYS A 653 -34.46 39.26 -10.33
CA LYS A 653 -34.70 38.30 -11.42
C LYS A 653 -35.04 38.92 -12.77
N ASN A 654 -35.26 40.24 -12.85
CA ASN A 654 -35.70 40.89 -14.07
C ASN A 654 -34.54 41.50 -14.89
N LEU A 655 -33.30 41.43 -14.39
CA LEU A 655 -32.08 41.89 -15.10
C LEU A 655 -31.47 40.82 -16.02
N ASP A 656 -31.77 39.53 -15.84
CA ASP A 656 -31.33 38.42 -16.73
C ASP A 656 -31.77 38.63 -18.21
N ASN A 657 -32.69 39.55 -18.49
CA ASN A 657 -33.25 39.81 -19.83
C ASN A 657 -32.50 40.88 -20.66
N SER A 658 -31.41 41.48 -20.15
CA SER A 658 -30.56 42.39 -20.94
C SER A 658 -29.19 41.80 -21.33
N ASP A 659 -28.81 40.66 -20.74
CA ASP A 659 -27.41 40.17 -20.77
C ASP A 659 -27.05 39.35 -22.03
N THR A 660 -27.92 39.36 -23.05
CA THR A 660 -27.85 38.53 -24.26
C THR A 660 -26.53 38.60 -25.05
N GLU A 661 -25.76 39.69 -24.93
CA GLU A 661 -24.44 39.84 -25.56
C GLU A 661 -23.29 39.57 -24.57
N LEU A 662 -23.39 40.04 -23.32
CA LEU A 662 -22.31 39.93 -22.33
C LEU A 662 -22.15 38.49 -21.80
N ASP A 663 -23.26 37.80 -21.58
CA ASP A 663 -23.29 36.41 -21.11
C ASP A 663 -22.89 35.43 -22.23
N GLN A 664 -23.12 35.77 -23.50
CA GLN A 664 -22.53 35.02 -24.63
C GLN A 664 -21.01 35.12 -24.65
N VAL A 665 -20.43 36.30 -24.43
CA VAL A 665 -18.97 36.48 -24.36
C VAL A 665 -18.37 35.76 -23.16
N LEU A 666 -18.95 35.93 -21.96
CA LEU A 666 -18.48 35.25 -20.75
C LEU A 666 -18.61 33.72 -20.84
N LYS A 667 -19.69 33.19 -21.45
CA LYS A 667 -19.83 31.75 -21.70
C LYS A 667 -18.84 31.26 -22.77
N GLN A 668 -18.60 32.01 -23.85
CA GLN A 668 -17.60 31.64 -24.85
C GLN A 668 -16.17 31.56 -24.29
N GLU A 669 -15.76 32.48 -23.40
CA GLU A 669 -14.43 32.42 -22.79
C GLU A 669 -14.34 31.35 -21.67
N SER A 670 -15.43 31.09 -20.93
CA SER A 670 -15.47 30.00 -19.93
C SER A 670 -15.26 28.60 -20.53
N ASN A 671 -15.66 28.40 -21.79
CA ASN A 671 -15.53 27.13 -22.49
C ASN A 671 -14.07 26.76 -22.81
N ALA A 672 -13.13 27.72 -22.75
CA ALA A 672 -11.69 27.43 -22.88
C ALA A 672 -11.11 26.72 -21.65
N ILE A 673 -11.75 26.83 -20.48
CA ILE A 673 -11.25 26.32 -19.19
C ILE A 673 -11.87 24.96 -18.84
N GLN A 674 -13.02 24.61 -19.40
CA GLN A 674 -13.59 23.27 -19.27
C GLN A 674 -12.74 22.18 -19.98
N LEU A 675 -11.84 22.57 -20.89
CA LEU A 675 -10.96 21.65 -21.63
C LEU A 675 -9.91 20.92 -20.77
N ALA A 676 -9.79 21.23 -19.47
CA ALA A 676 -9.00 20.47 -18.50
C ALA A 676 -9.87 19.52 -17.64
N LYS A 677 -11.15 19.38 -17.97
CA LYS A 677 -12.16 18.63 -17.20
C LYS A 677 -13.11 17.79 -18.06
N ILE A 678 -13.16 18.05 -19.36
CA ILE A 678 -13.97 17.33 -20.36
C ILE A 678 -13.30 16.02 -20.85
N ASP A 679 -11.98 15.88 -20.69
CA ASP A 679 -11.16 14.70 -21.06
C ASP A 679 -11.49 13.40 -20.27
N ALA A 680 -12.60 13.36 -19.52
CA ALA A 680 -13.06 12.20 -18.76
C ALA A 680 -14.44 11.66 -19.20
N ASP A 681 -15.27 12.47 -19.86
CA ASP A 681 -16.70 12.15 -20.09
C ASP A 681 -17.08 11.94 -21.57
N ILE A 682 -16.16 12.14 -22.53
CA ILE A 682 -16.46 12.07 -23.98
C ILE A 682 -16.26 10.68 -24.62
N GLU A 683 -15.51 9.75 -24.00
CA GLU A 683 -15.25 8.41 -24.59
C GLU A 683 -16.45 7.43 -24.51
N ARG A 684 -17.68 7.89 -24.25
CA ARG A 684 -18.85 7.01 -23.99
C ARG A 684 -20.12 7.25 -24.81
N SER A 685 -20.17 8.21 -25.72
CA SER A 685 -21.37 8.39 -26.58
C SER A 685 -21.04 9.01 -27.94
N GLY A 686 -21.03 8.20 -29.00
CA GLY A 686 -20.77 8.67 -30.36
C GLY A 686 -21.55 7.91 -31.43
N SER A 687 -22.73 8.42 -31.83
CA SER A 687 -23.38 8.04 -33.09
C SER A 687 -24.48 9.03 -33.50
N LYS A 688 -24.43 9.52 -34.76
CA LYS A 688 -25.52 10.15 -35.54
C LYS A 688 -26.03 11.52 -35.01
N SER A 689 -26.59 12.43 -35.81
CA SER A 689 -26.54 12.70 -37.28
C SER A 689 -27.34 13.98 -37.59
N GLY A 690 -27.06 14.69 -38.68
CA GLY A 690 -27.99 15.69 -39.25
C GLY A 690 -27.33 16.96 -39.82
N SER A 691 -27.96 17.60 -40.80
CA SER A 691 -27.44 18.78 -41.50
C SER A 691 -28.55 19.70 -42.02
N SER A 692 -28.24 20.99 -42.24
CA SER A 692 -28.96 21.91 -43.15
C SER A 692 -28.15 23.21 -43.37
N LYS A 693 -28.54 24.04 -44.36
CA LYS A 693 -27.82 25.24 -44.82
C LYS A 693 -28.75 26.47 -44.98
N SER A 694 -28.26 27.64 -44.57
CA SER A 694 -28.43 28.98 -45.21
C SER A 694 -27.56 29.98 -44.41
N LYS A 695 -26.58 30.75 -44.90
CA LYS A 695 -26.29 31.47 -46.17
C LYS A 695 -26.76 32.95 -46.11
N ASP A 696 -25.93 33.85 -46.69
CA ASP A 696 -26.12 35.30 -46.90
C ASP A 696 -25.91 36.20 -45.64
N ASP A 697 -25.29 37.39 -45.70
CA ASP A 697 -24.23 37.92 -46.60
C ASP A 697 -23.53 39.15 -45.96
N SER A 698 -22.31 39.52 -46.43
CA SER A 698 -21.49 40.73 -46.10
C SER A 698 -21.14 41.02 -44.60
N SER A 699 -20.11 41.79 -44.20
CA SER A 699 -18.88 42.34 -44.85
C SER A 699 -17.78 42.63 -43.79
N GLU A 700 -16.53 42.79 -44.22
CA GLU A 700 -15.41 43.50 -43.54
C GLU A 700 -15.03 43.18 -42.07
N SER A 701 -13.94 42.40 -41.85
CA SER A 701 -13.06 42.47 -40.65
C SER A 701 -11.85 41.52 -40.70
N SER A 702 -10.99 41.64 -41.72
CA SER A 702 -9.95 40.64 -42.06
C SER A 702 -8.69 40.59 -41.17
N SER A 703 -8.65 41.30 -40.04
CA SER A 703 -7.44 41.45 -39.18
C SER A 703 -7.35 40.48 -37.98
N SER A 704 -8.48 40.08 -37.39
CA SER A 704 -8.51 39.38 -36.08
C SER A 704 -8.00 37.92 -36.10
N SER A 705 -8.01 37.27 -37.26
CA SER A 705 -7.77 35.83 -37.41
C SER A 705 -6.34 35.37 -37.12
N LYS A 706 -5.34 36.25 -37.27
CA LYS A 706 -3.91 35.89 -37.08
C LYS A 706 -3.56 35.64 -35.61
N GLY A 707 -4.13 36.40 -34.67
CA GLY A 707 -3.83 36.28 -33.23
C GLY A 707 -4.21 34.91 -32.63
N ARG A 708 -5.37 34.37 -33.00
CA ARG A 708 -5.84 33.05 -32.51
C ARG A 708 -4.92 31.88 -32.93
N ARG A 709 -4.19 31.99 -34.05
CA ARG A 709 -3.21 30.96 -34.49
C ARG A 709 -1.95 30.89 -33.61
N GLY A 710 -1.64 31.93 -32.83
CA GLY A 710 -0.54 31.92 -31.84
C GLY A 710 -0.86 30.99 -30.66
N LYS A 711 -1.91 31.32 -29.89
CA LYS A 711 -2.40 30.54 -28.74
C LYS A 711 -2.60 29.05 -29.04
N TYR A 712 -3.00 28.70 -30.28
CA TYR A 712 -3.19 27.29 -30.67
C TYR A 712 -1.89 26.47 -30.76
N LYS A 713 -0.74 27.10 -31.12
CA LYS A 713 0.57 26.42 -31.11
C LYS A 713 1.07 26.20 -29.69
N GLU A 714 0.84 27.17 -28.80
CA GLU A 714 1.19 27.08 -27.37
C GLU A 714 0.47 25.88 -26.70
N PHE A 715 -0.81 25.68 -27.02
CA PHE A 715 -1.62 24.60 -26.47
C PHE A 715 -1.15 23.19 -26.89
N GLN A 716 -0.71 23.02 -28.14
CA GLN A 716 -0.24 21.73 -28.65
C GLN A 716 1.04 21.21 -27.95
N GLN A 717 1.91 22.10 -27.47
CA GLN A 717 3.16 21.70 -26.81
C GLN A 717 2.94 21.10 -25.41
N SER A 718 1.98 21.64 -24.64
CA SER A 718 1.57 21.10 -23.34
C SER A 718 1.16 19.62 -23.45
N ASN A 719 0.39 19.29 -24.48
CA ASN A 719 -0.15 17.96 -24.70
C ASN A 719 0.96 16.91 -24.97
N ALA A 720 2.06 17.29 -25.62
CA ALA A 720 3.21 16.40 -25.83
C ALA A 720 3.90 15.98 -24.52
N ILE A 721 4.01 16.88 -23.54
CA ILE A 721 4.63 16.60 -22.22
C ILE A 721 3.75 15.63 -21.41
N ASN A 722 2.43 15.76 -21.48
CA ASN A 722 1.51 14.84 -20.80
C ASN A 722 1.51 13.44 -21.45
N LYS A 723 1.57 13.35 -22.79
CA LYS A 723 1.73 12.06 -23.49
C LYS A 723 3.04 11.37 -23.12
N LEU A 724 4.14 12.11 -22.99
CA LEU A 724 5.42 11.58 -22.50
C LEU A 724 5.29 11.00 -21.09
N SER A 725 4.58 11.68 -20.18
CA SER A 725 4.35 11.20 -18.81
C SER A 725 3.55 9.90 -18.78
N TRP A 726 2.51 9.77 -19.60
CA TRP A 726 1.72 8.54 -19.70
C TRP A 726 2.52 7.38 -20.28
N LEU A 727 3.35 7.63 -21.30
CA LEU A 727 4.24 6.60 -21.87
C LEU A 727 5.20 6.03 -20.81
N MET A 728 5.81 6.88 -19.97
CA MET A 728 6.72 6.40 -18.92
C MET A 728 6.03 5.62 -17.79
N ILE A 729 4.76 5.93 -17.50
CA ILE A 729 3.94 5.13 -16.58
C ILE A 729 3.62 3.78 -17.23
N GLY A 730 3.21 3.77 -18.51
CA GLY A 730 2.93 2.56 -19.27
C GLY A 730 4.11 1.59 -19.35
N THR A 731 5.31 2.08 -19.69
CA THR A 731 6.51 1.21 -19.76
C THR A 731 6.88 0.62 -18.40
N THR A 732 6.80 1.40 -17.31
CA THR A 732 7.06 0.86 -15.96
C THR A 732 6.00 -0.15 -15.51
N ALA A 733 4.73 0.02 -15.90
CA ALA A 733 3.70 -0.98 -15.66
C ALA A 733 3.94 -2.28 -16.44
N CYS A 734 4.29 -2.20 -17.73
CA CYS A 734 4.61 -3.38 -18.54
C CYS A 734 5.81 -4.17 -18.00
N CYS A 735 6.86 -3.49 -17.51
CA CYS A 735 8.00 -4.17 -16.88
C CYS A 735 7.59 -4.93 -15.60
N ILE A 736 6.71 -4.36 -14.78
CA ILE A 736 6.21 -5.03 -13.56
C ILE A 736 5.34 -6.24 -13.92
N ILE A 737 4.46 -6.13 -14.92
CA ILE A 737 3.63 -7.24 -15.42
C ILE A 737 4.52 -8.37 -15.94
N PHE A 738 5.56 -8.06 -16.72
CA PHE A 738 6.53 -9.04 -17.21
C PHE A 738 7.21 -9.81 -16.07
N LEU A 739 7.70 -9.12 -15.04
CA LEU A 739 8.32 -9.78 -13.87
C LEU A 739 7.34 -10.69 -13.10
N ILE A 740 6.05 -10.36 -13.07
CA ILE A 740 5.00 -11.21 -12.50
C ILE A 740 4.74 -12.46 -13.36
N VAL A 741 4.75 -12.34 -14.70
CA VAL A 741 4.62 -13.49 -15.59
C VAL A 741 5.82 -14.44 -15.45
N MET A 742 7.05 -13.92 -15.38
CA MET A 742 8.25 -14.73 -15.12
C MET A 742 8.16 -15.50 -13.80
N LEU A 743 7.68 -14.87 -12.71
CA LEU A 743 7.45 -15.54 -11.43
C LEU A 743 6.46 -16.71 -11.51
N ILE A 744 5.45 -16.63 -12.39
CA ILE A 744 4.45 -17.70 -12.56
C ILE A 744 5.05 -18.87 -13.34
N VAL A 745 5.68 -18.61 -14.50
CA VAL A 745 6.24 -19.68 -15.35
C VAL A 745 7.38 -20.41 -14.64
N LEU A 746 8.25 -19.72 -13.91
CA LEU A 746 9.34 -20.36 -13.16
C LEU A 746 8.83 -21.16 -11.95
N ARG A 747 7.65 -20.83 -11.40
CA ARG A 747 7.01 -21.67 -10.37
C ARG A 747 6.45 -22.96 -10.97
N ASP A 748 5.81 -22.89 -12.14
CA ASP A 748 5.32 -24.06 -12.87
C ASP A 748 6.48 -25.02 -13.21
N LEU A 749 7.56 -24.49 -13.78
CA LEU A 749 8.80 -25.23 -14.05
C LEU A 749 9.36 -25.90 -12.77
N SER A 750 9.42 -25.18 -11.65
CA SER A 750 9.89 -25.71 -10.36
C SER A 750 9.01 -26.83 -9.78
N VAL A 751 7.73 -26.92 -10.15
CA VAL A 751 6.89 -28.08 -9.81
C VAL A 751 7.23 -29.27 -10.72
N LYS A 752 7.22 -29.06 -12.04
CA LYS A 752 7.56 -30.08 -13.05
C LYS A 752 8.88 -30.77 -12.76
N HIS A 753 9.94 -30.02 -12.47
CA HIS A 753 11.26 -30.57 -12.10
C HIS A 753 11.19 -31.63 -10.99
N THR A 754 10.39 -31.43 -9.93
CA THR A 754 10.33 -32.36 -8.78
C THR A 754 9.75 -33.70 -9.18
N HIS A 755 8.63 -33.71 -9.91
CA HIS A 755 8.04 -34.94 -10.44
C HIS A 755 8.98 -35.60 -11.47
N SER A 756 9.69 -34.79 -12.26
CA SER A 756 10.68 -35.29 -13.24
C SER A 756 11.83 -36.06 -12.58
N TYR A 757 12.43 -35.55 -11.50
CA TYR A 757 13.50 -36.26 -10.78
C TYR A 757 13.01 -37.55 -10.10
N GLN A 758 11.74 -37.64 -9.73
CA GLN A 758 11.14 -38.86 -9.20
C GLN A 758 10.93 -39.91 -10.30
N GLY A 759 10.44 -39.50 -11.48
CA GLY A 759 10.30 -40.36 -12.66
C GLY A 759 11.63 -40.98 -13.11
N ILE A 760 12.74 -40.22 -13.05
CA ILE A 760 14.09 -40.73 -13.36
C ILE A 760 14.46 -41.95 -12.50
N ILE A 761 14.16 -41.92 -11.19
CA ILE A 761 14.46 -43.05 -10.30
C ILE A 761 13.48 -44.20 -10.55
N SER A 762 12.19 -43.89 -10.72
CA SER A 762 11.12 -44.86 -11.02
C SER A 762 11.49 -45.75 -12.22
N ILE A 763 12.02 -45.16 -13.30
CA ILE A 763 12.42 -45.89 -14.51
C ILE A 763 13.54 -46.92 -14.22
N THR A 764 14.53 -46.58 -13.38
CA THR A 764 15.58 -47.55 -13.01
C THR A 764 15.12 -48.56 -11.96
N ASP A 765 14.23 -48.19 -11.03
CA ASP A 765 13.62 -49.16 -10.11
C ASP A 765 12.84 -50.23 -10.89
N CYS A 766 12.19 -49.86 -12.00
CA CYS A 766 11.53 -50.82 -12.89
C CYS A 766 12.49 -51.86 -13.51
N ALA A 767 13.76 -51.49 -13.71
CA ALA A 767 14.80 -52.39 -14.18
C ALA A 767 15.43 -53.19 -13.03
N SER A 768 15.58 -52.57 -11.86
CA SER A 768 16.22 -53.21 -10.70
C SER A 768 15.36 -54.35 -10.14
N GLU A 769 14.03 -54.16 -10.09
CA GLU A 769 13.06 -55.21 -9.77
C GLU A 769 13.07 -56.34 -10.82
N ALA A 770 13.22 -56.02 -12.12
CA ALA A 770 13.30 -57.03 -13.19
C ALA A 770 14.54 -57.95 -13.05
N VAL A 771 15.70 -57.37 -12.74
CA VAL A 771 16.93 -58.14 -12.44
C VAL A 771 16.75 -58.96 -11.16
N SER A 772 16.14 -58.38 -10.10
CA SER A 772 15.87 -59.10 -8.85
C SER A 772 14.93 -60.30 -9.02
N ILE A 773 13.91 -60.21 -9.89
CA ILE A 773 13.03 -61.34 -10.23
C ILE A 773 13.84 -62.50 -10.84
N ALA A 774 14.77 -62.22 -11.75
CA ALA A 774 15.60 -63.25 -12.38
C ALA A 774 16.64 -63.86 -11.42
N ILE A 775 17.25 -63.05 -10.54
CA ILE A 775 18.10 -63.56 -9.45
C ILE A 775 17.30 -64.55 -8.59
N ASN A 776 16.08 -64.18 -8.19
CA ASN A 776 15.21 -65.04 -7.38
C ASN A 776 14.77 -66.30 -8.12
N LEU A 777 14.54 -66.26 -9.44
CA LEU A 777 14.23 -67.45 -10.24
C LEU A 777 15.45 -68.38 -10.36
N ASN A 778 16.66 -67.85 -10.57
CA ASN A 778 17.90 -68.65 -10.57
C ASN A 778 18.18 -69.28 -9.20
N THR A 779 17.95 -68.57 -8.08
CA THR A 779 18.08 -69.18 -6.74
C THR A 779 16.99 -70.21 -6.47
N MET A 780 15.73 -69.97 -6.87
CA MET A 780 14.67 -70.98 -6.84
C MET A 780 15.06 -72.23 -7.64
N GLN A 781 15.74 -72.08 -8.78
CA GLN A 781 16.24 -73.22 -9.56
C GLN A 781 17.37 -73.97 -8.86
N ALA A 782 18.39 -73.29 -8.32
CA ALA A 782 19.47 -73.92 -7.54
C ALA A 782 18.94 -74.68 -6.30
N ILE A 783 17.95 -74.10 -5.62
CA ILE A 783 17.22 -74.72 -4.50
C ILE A 783 16.44 -75.96 -4.96
N SER A 784 15.80 -75.92 -6.13
CA SER A 784 15.08 -77.08 -6.69
C SER A 784 16.01 -78.23 -7.12
N ILE A 785 17.19 -77.92 -7.68
CA ILE A 785 18.19 -78.91 -8.11
C ILE A 785 18.74 -79.67 -6.90
N SER A 786 19.09 -78.95 -5.83
CA SER A 786 19.60 -79.50 -4.57
C SER A 786 18.54 -80.21 -3.70
N ALA A 787 17.26 -79.92 -3.92
CA ALA A 787 16.13 -80.54 -3.22
C ALA A 787 16.07 -82.07 -3.42
N GLY A 788 15.79 -82.81 -2.34
CA GLY A 788 15.71 -84.27 -2.37
C GLY A 788 17.03 -84.99 -2.11
N SER A 789 18.10 -84.24 -1.81
CA SER A 789 19.28 -84.80 -1.13
C SER A 789 18.96 -85.07 0.35
N VAL A 790 19.68 -85.99 0.99
CA VAL A 790 19.47 -86.32 2.42
C VAL A 790 19.75 -85.10 3.33
N ALA A 791 20.59 -84.18 2.90
CA ALA A 791 20.88 -82.92 3.60
C ALA A 791 19.83 -81.82 3.38
N PHE A 792 19.03 -81.90 2.31
CA PHE A 792 18.10 -80.85 1.92
C PHE A 792 16.77 -81.42 1.38
N PRO A 793 15.80 -81.70 2.26
CA PRO A 793 14.53 -82.32 1.90
C PRO A 793 13.62 -81.36 1.10
N PHE A 794 12.74 -81.91 0.26
CA PHE A 794 11.82 -81.13 -0.56
C PHE A 794 10.93 -80.16 0.24
N GLU A 795 10.53 -80.51 1.47
CA GLU A 795 9.75 -79.62 2.35
C GLU A 795 10.50 -78.31 2.69
N ALA A 796 11.82 -78.39 2.90
CA ALA A 796 12.66 -77.21 3.15
C ALA A 796 12.86 -76.38 1.89
N ALA A 797 13.03 -77.04 0.74
CA ALA A 797 13.13 -76.39 -0.56
C ALA A 797 11.82 -75.65 -0.92
N GLU A 798 10.66 -76.27 -0.71
CA GLU A 798 9.35 -75.68 -0.95
C GLU A 798 9.08 -74.47 -0.04
N ALA A 799 9.49 -74.53 1.23
CA ALA A 799 9.42 -73.39 2.14
C ALA A 799 10.24 -72.18 1.65
N MET A 800 11.48 -72.41 1.21
CA MET A 800 12.34 -71.36 0.65
C MET A 800 11.81 -70.81 -0.70
N ILE A 801 11.42 -71.70 -1.62
CA ILE A 801 10.83 -71.31 -2.92
C ILE A 801 9.52 -70.53 -2.70
N THR A 802 8.73 -70.85 -1.68
CA THR A 802 7.53 -70.09 -1.31
C THR A 802 7.84 -68.70 -0.74
N GLN A 803 9.01 -68.48 -0.13
CA GLN A 803 9.48 -67.16 0.27
C GLN A 803 9.87 -66.32 -0.95
N TYR A 804 10.72 -66.85 -1.83
CA TYR A 804 11.12 -66.16 -3.08
C TYR A 804 9.93 -65.87 -3.99
N ARG A 805 8.98 -66.81 -4.12
CA ARG A 805 7.73 -66.60 -4.86
C ARG A 805 6.97 -65.35 -4.39
N LYS A 806 6.82 -65.16 -3.08
CA LYS A 806 6.13 -63.98 -2.50
C LYS A 806 6.89 -62.67 -2.72
N GLN A 807 8.22 -62.71 -2.75
CA GLN A 807 9.04 -61.55 -3.11
C GLN A 807 8.83 -61.20 -4.58
N ASN A 808 8.93 -62.19 -5.47
CA ASN A 808 8.67 -62.03 -6.91
C ASN A 808 7.24 -61.55 -7.21
N ASP A 809 6.22 -62.08 -6.56
CA ASP A 809 4.82 -61.64 -6.76
C ASP A 809 4.67 -60.14 -6.43
N ARG A 810 5.37 -59.64 -5.38
CA ARG A 810 5.40 -58.21 -5.03
C ARG A 810 6.21 -57.39 -6.04
N SER A 811 7.43 -57.82 -6.38
CA SER A 811 8.28 -57.16 -7.38
C SER A 811 7.59 -57.07 -8.75
N LEU A 812 6.80 -58.08 -9.15
CA LEU A 812 6.01 -58.08 -10.37
C LEU A 812 4.89 -57.03 -10.35
N ILE A 813 4.21 -56.84 -9.21
CA ILE A 813 3.19 -55.79 -9.06
C ILE A 813 3.85 -54.41 -9.09
N ILE A 814 4.98 -54.23 -8.39
CA ILE A 814 5.77 -52.99 -8.41
C ILE A 814 6.21 -52.66 -9.85
N MET A 815 6.86 -53.60 -10.53
CA MET A 815 7.34 -53.45 -11.91
C MET A 815 6.19 -53.11 -12.86
N LYS A 816 5.04 -53.79 -12.75
CA LYS A 816 3.87 -53.54 -13.60
C LYS A 816 3.28 -52.14 -13.38
N ASN A 817 3.11 -51.72 -12.13
CA ASN A 817 2.59 -50.40 -11.78
C ASN A 817 3.54 -49.27 -12.24
N ILE A 818 4.85 -49.46 -12.13
CA ILE A 818 5.85 -48.50 -12.60
C ILE A 818 5.87 -48.44 -14.14
N HIS A 819 5.86 -49.59 -14.84
CA HIS A 819 5.83 -49.64 -16.31
C HIS A 819 4.60 -48.90 -16.86
N ASP A 820 3.43 -49.13 -16.28
CA ASP A 820 2.18 -48.47 -16.68
C ASP A 820 2.19 -46.97 -16.34
N ALA A 821 2.72 -46.57 -15.18
CA ALA A 821 2.87 -45.15 -14.82
C ALA A 821 3.75 -44.38 -15.82
N ILE A 822 4.86 -44.98 -16.27
CA ILE A 822 5.76 -44.37 -17.26
C ILE A 822 5.07 -44.30 -18.63
N TYR A 823 4.39 -45.37 -19.06
CA TYR A 823 3.74 -45.43 -20.37
C TYR A 823 2.53 -44.48 -20.48
N TRP A 824 1.70 -44.41 -19.43
CA TRP A 824 0.51 -43.55 -19.41
C TRP A 824 0.81 -42.08 -19.08
N GLY A 825 2.03 -41.76 -18.63
CA GLY A 825 2.44 -40.38 -18.33
C GLY A 825 1.88 -39.88 -17.00
N GLU A 826 2.06 -40.66 -15.93
CA GLU A 826 1.73 -40.29 -14.57
C GLU A 826 2.38 -38.95 -14.16
N GLY A 827 1.56 -38.01 -13.70
CA GLY A 827 1.96 -36.67 -13.30
C GLY A 827 2.62 -36.60 -11.93
N ASP A 828 2.35 -37.55 -11.03
CA ASP A 828 2.98 -37.63 -9.70
C ASP A 828 3.65 -38.99 -9.42
N PRO A 829 4.87 -39.22 -9.96
CA PRO A 829 5.69 -40.39 -9.67
C PRO A 829 6.32 -40.42 -8.26
N THR A 830 5.82 -39.62 -7.29
CA THR A 830 6.27 -39.67 -5.87
C THR A 830 6.31 -41.09 -5.31
N SER A 831 5.27 -41.89 -5.56
CA SER A 831 5.09 -43.22 -4.95
C SER A 831 5.56 -44.40 -5.82
N TYR A 832 5.89 -44.17 -7.08
CA TYR A 832 6.15 -45.24 -8.06
C TYR A 832 7.59 -45.75 -8.03
N VAL A 833 8.00 -46.34 -6.90
CA VAL A 833 9.39 -46.75 -6.64
C VAL A 833 9.50 -48.07 -5.89
N GLY A 834 10.67 -48.70 -5.99
CA GLY A 834 10.97 -50.01 -5.40
C GLY A 834 10.99 -50.01 -3.88
N ASP A 835 10.93 -51.22 -3.31
CA ASP A 835 10.65 -51.45 -1.89
C ASP A 835 11.71 -50.85 -0.93
N ASN A 836 12.95 -50.70 -1.40
CA ASN A 836 14.04 -50.06 -0.66
C ASN A 836 13.88 -48.53 -0.62
N LEU A 837 13.61 -47.92 -1.77
CA LEU A 837 13.49 -46.46 -1.90
C LEU A 837 12.19 -45.94 -1.29
N SER A 838 11.11 -46.74 -1.35
CA SER A 838 9.85 -46.47 -0.64
C SER A 838 10.08 -46.31 0.87
N LYS A 839 10.84 -47.23 1.49
CA LYS A 839 11.22 -47.15 2.91
C LYS A 839 12.10 -45.93 3.21
N LEU A 840 13.10 -45.64 2.37
CA LEU A 840 13.96 -44.46 2.51
C LEU A 840 13.16 -43.13 2.44
N LYS A 841 12.23 -43.03 1.48
CA LYS A 841 11.29 -41.91 1.36
C LYS A 841 10.42 -41.76 2.61
N SER A 842 9.83 -42.84 3.10
CA SER A 842 8.98 -42.83 4.30
C SER A 842 9.75 -42.40 5.55
N ILE A 843 10.97 -42.92 5.77
CA ILE A 843 11.85 -42.53 6.88
C ILE A 843 12.17 -41.02 6.86
N ASN A 844 12.37 -40.45 5.67
CA ASN A 844 12.67 -39.02 5.50
C ASN A 844 11.42 -38.14 5.26
N GLY A 845 10.22 -38.63 5.61
CA GLY A 845 9.01 -37.82 5.72
C GLY A 845 8.30 -37.49 4.39
N PHE A 846 8.53 -38.29 3.34
CA PHE A 846 7.70 -38.24 2.14
C PHE A 846 6.49 -39.18 2.29
N ASP A 847 5.31 -38.70 1.93
CA ASP A 847 4.12 -39.55 1.78
C ASP A 847 4.32 -40.49 0.57
N VAL A 848 4.23 -41.80 0.81
CA VAL A 848 4.40 -42.85 -0.21
C VAL A 848 3.34 -43.93 -0.03
N PHE A 849 2.67 -44.30 -1.11
CA PHE A 849 1.68 -45.39 -1.14
C PHE A 849 2.32 -46.75 -1.46
N ASP A 850 1.75 -47.84 -0.95
CA ASP A 850 2.24 -49.20 -1.24
C ASP A 850 1.81 -49.68 -2.64
N ILE A 851 2.59 -49.33 -3.65
CA ILE A 851 2.41 -49.77 -5.03
C ILE A 851 2.72 -51.27 -5.27
N GLY A 852 3.15 -52.02 -4.25
CA GLY A 852 3.38 -53.46 -4.33
C GLY A 852 2.23 -54.33 -3.79
N SER A 853 1.07 -53.72 -3.53
CA SER A 853 -0.10 -54.38 -2.91
C SER A 853 -1.17 -54.81 -3.93
N THR A 854 -1.42 -54.00 -4.95
CA THR A 854 -2.43 -54.21 -6.00
C THR A 854 -1.95 -53.61 -7.31
N ILE A 855 -2.34 -54.21 -8.45
CA ILE A 855 -2.09 -53.61 -9.77
C ILE A 855 -3.16 -52.54 -10.03
N PHE A 856 -2.76 -51.33 -10.37
CA PHE A 856 -3.68 -50.22 -10.63
C PHE A 856 -4.35 -50.33 -12.01
N SER A 857 -5.57 -49.82 -12.09
CA SER A 857 -6.33 -49.72 -13.33
C SER A 857 -6.00 -48.44 -14.10
N PHE A 858 -6.27 -48.43 -15.40
CA PHE A 858 -6.07 -47.28 -16.29
C PHE A 858 -6.75 -45.98 -15.82
N GLU A 859 -7.83 -46.09 -15.03
CA GLU A 859 -8.58 -44.93 -14.51
C GLU A 859 -7.91 -44.26 -13.31
N GLU A 860 -7.00 -44.95 -12.61
CA GLU A 860 -6.32 -44.47 -11.40
C GLU A 860 -5.06 -43.65 -11.69
N PHE A 861 -4.48 -43.76 -12.90
CA PHE A 861 -3.32 -42.97 -13.32
C PHE A 861 -3.69 -41.53 -13.71
N ASN A 862 -3.01 -40.54 -13.12
CA ASN A 862 -3.16 -39.13 -13.43
C ASN A 862 -2.26 -38.75 -14.62
N ARG A 863 -2.81 -38.94 -15.82
CA ARG A 863 -2.15 -38.82 -17.13
C ARG A 863 -1.87 -37.37 -17.54
N SER A 864 -1.01 -36.67 -16.80
CA SER A 864 -0.70 -35.25 -16.98
C SER A 864 0.77 -34.93 -17.27
N SER A 865 1.64 -35.92 -17.47
CA SER A 865 3.07 -35.72 -17.73
C SER A 865 3.38 -35.53 -19.22
N THR A 866 3.65 -34.28 -19.62
CA THR A 866 4.00 -33.91 -21.01
C THR A 866 5.40 -34.37 -21.45
N LEU A 867 6.16 -35.04 -20.58
CA LEU A 867 7.49 -35.59 -20.92
C LEU A 867 7.39 -36.86 -21.78
N VAL A 868 6.24 -37.55 -21.75
CA VAL A 868 5.99 -38.75 -22.57
C VAL A 868 5.59 -38.39 -24.01
N ASP A 869 5.13 -37.15 -24.24
CA ASP A 869 4.79 -36.63 -25.59
C ASP A 869 6.02 -36.42 -26.50
N ASN A 870 7.24 -36.62 -25.99
CA ASN A 870 8.46 -36.50 -26.79
C ASN A 870 8.48 -37.55 -27.90
N LYS A 871 8.78 -37.11 -29.14
CA LYS A 871 8.85 -38.01 -30.30
C LYS A 871 9.78 -39.21 -30.07
N GLU A 872 10.93 -39.02 -29.43
CA GLU A 872 11.85 -40.15 -29.17
C GLU A 872 11.28 -41.15 -28.16
N MET A 873 10.42 -40.68 -27.24
CA MET A 873 9.74 -41.56 -26.27
C MET A 873 8.61 -42.35 -26.95
N ILE A 874 7.82 -41.68 -27.79
CA ILE A 874 6.79 -42.29 -28.63
C ILE A 874 7.41 -43.30 -29.61
N ASP A 875 8.55 -42.97 -30.24
CA ASP A 875 9.25 -43.87 -31.15
C ASP A 875 9.73 -45.15 -30.43
N ILE A 876 10.23 -45.07 -29.18
CA ILE A 876 10.61 -46.25 -28.37
C ILE A 876 9.42 -47.13 -27.98
N TYR A 877 8.28 -46.53 -27.61
CA TYR A 877 7.08 -47.29 -27.22
C TYR A 877 6.28 -47.84 -28.41
N SER A 878 6.37 -47.22 -29.59
CA SER A 878 5.65 -47.65 -30.79
C SER A 878 6.46 -48.54 -31.71
N THR A 879 7.73 -48.20 -32.01
CA THR A 879 8.58 -48.95 -32.96
C THR A 879 9.31 -50.11 -32.29
N PRO A 880 9.56 -51.23 -33.00
CA PRO A 880 10.23 -52.39 -32.43
C PRO A 880 11.74 -52.14 -32.27
N SER A 881 12.14 -51.56 -31.15
CA SER A 881 13.51 -51.09 -30.87
C SER A 881 14.24 -51.84 -29.73
N VAL A 882 13.66 -52.92 -29.21
CA VAL A 882 14.21 -53.77 -28.14
C VAL A 882 14.41 -55.18 -28.68
N ASN A 883 15.63 -55.70 -28.59
CA ASN A 883 15.96 -57.05 -28.99
C ASN A 883 15.66 -58.00 -27.82
N MET A 884 14.71 -58.92 -27.96
CA MET A 884 14.38 -59.90 -26.92
C MET A 884 14.72 -61.31 -27.40
N THR A 885 15.46 -62.06 -26.59
CA THR A 885 15.86 -63.45 -26.90
C THR A 885 14.78 -64.42 -26.44
N ILE A 886 14.12 -65.10 -27.38
CA ILE A 886 13.08 -66.10 -27.10
C ILE A 886 13.60 -67.53 -27.33
N LEU A 887 13.04 -68.50 -26.61
CA LEU A 887 13.35 -69.92 -26.78
C LEU A 887 12.34 -70.55 -27.75
N VAL A 888 12.81 -71.11 -28.87
CA VAL A 888 11.96 -71.62 -29.95
C VAL A 888 12.28 -73.09 -30.24
N SER A 889 11.26 -73.94 -30.32
CA SER A 889 11.40 -75.31 -30.85
C SER A 889 11.37 -75.26 -32.39
N PRO A 890 12.39 -75.77 -33.10
CA PRO A 890 12.41 -75.75 -34.56
C PRO A 890 11.33 -76.69 -35.13
N PRO A 891 10.62 -76.29 -36.20
CA PRO A 891 9.48 -77.04 -36.72
C PRO A 891 9.91 -78.39 -37.31
N GLY A 892 9.46 -79.49 -36.69
CA GLY A 892 9.66 -80.86 -37.17
C GLY A 892 10.51 -81.77 -36.27
N THR A 893 11.10 -81.25 -35.18
CA THR A 893 11.89 -82.08 -34.24
C THR A 893 11.07 -82.51 -33.02
N ASN A 894 10.77 -83.80 -32.90
CA ASN A 894 10.19 -84.40 -31.67
C ASN A 894 11.27 -84.63 -30.58
N SER A 895 12.13 -83.65 -30.34
CA SER A 895 13.28 -83.76 -29.44
C SER A 895 13.61 -82.41 -28.77
N THR A 896 14.29 -82.47 -27.63
CA THR A 896 14.60 -81.37 -26.68
C THR A 896 15.56 -80.29 -27.20
N ASN A 897 15.69 -80.13 -28.52
CA ASN A 897 16.65 -79.23 -29.16
C ASN A 897 15.99 -77.87 -29.41
N TYR A 898 15.85 -77.07 -28.35
CA TYR A 898 15.42 -75.68 -28.47
C TYR A 898 16.56 -74.81 -29.02
N ILE A 899 16.20 -73.71 -29.70
CA ILE A 899 17.12 -72.73 -30.25
C ILE A 899 16.75 -71.35 -29.71
N THR A 900 17.73 -70.57 -29.27
CA THR A 900 17.55 -69.16 -28.92
C THR A 900 17.46 -68.31 -30.17
N VAL A 901 16.42 -67.47 -30.26
CA VAL A 901 16.16 -66.60 -31.41
C VAL A 901 15.89 -65.19 -30.92
N THR A 902 16.62 -64.21 -31.44
CA THR A 902 16.35 -62.79 -31.13
C THR A 902 15.18 -62.28 -31.97
N GLN A 903 14.16 -61.72 -31.33
CA GLN A 903 12.99 -61.09 -31.95
C GLN A 903 12.88 -59.65 -31.47
N THR A 904 12.47 -58.72 -32.35
CA THR A 904 12.33 -57.31 -31.99
C THR A 904 10.94 -57.00 -31.41
N TYR A 905 10.93 -56.25 -30.31
CA TYR A 905 9.76 -55.80 -29.56
C TYR A 905 9.81 -54.26 -29.44
N ASN A 906 8.65 -53.61 -29.34
CA ASN A 906 8.60 -52.23 -28.83
C ASN A 906 8.58 -52.25 -27.30
N ALA A 907 8.95 -51.15 -26.64
CA ALA A 907 9.16 -51.18 -25.19
C ALA A 907 7.90 -51.60 -24.38
N TRP A 908 6.71 -51.23 -24.86
CA TRP A 908 5.43 -51.63 -24.26
C TRP A 908 5.22 -53.15 -24.34
N LYS A 909 5.41 -53.75 -25.53
CA LYS A 909 5.28 -55.20 -25.68
C LYS A 909 6.38 -55.95 -24.95
N ALA A 910 7.61 -55.44 -24.92
CA ALA A 910 8.73 -56.07 -24.20
C ALA A 910 8.44 -56.15 -22.68
N GLY A 911 8.10 -55.03 -22.06
CA GLY A 911 7.78 -54.97 -20.62
C GLY A 911 6.58 -55.84 -20.22
N ASN A 912 5.48 -55.79 -20.99
CA ASN A 912 4.31 -56.61 -20.71
C ASN A 912 4.55 -58.12 -20.97
N SER A 913 5.30 -58.50 -22.02
CA SER A 913 5.64 -59.92 -22.26
C SER A 913 6.54 -60.46 -21.15
N PHE A 914 7.49 -59.66 -20.66
CA PHE A 914 8.34 -60.03 -19.53
C PHE A 914 7.51 -60.21 -18.24
N TYR A 915 6.57 -59.30 -17.96
CA TYR A 915 5.64 -59.45 -16.84
C TYR A 915 4.79 -60.73 -16.95
N GLU A 916 4.22 -61.03 -18.13
CA GLU A 916 3.38 -62.21 -18.36
C GLU A 916 4.18 -63.53 -18.20
N SER A 917 5.34 -63.66 -18.84
CA SER A 917 6.20 -64.85 -18.71
C SER A 917 6.74 -65.01 -17.28
N ALA A 918 7.10 -63.93 -16.58
CA ALA A 918 7.56 -64.01 -15.19
C ALA A 918 6.43 -64.43 -14.23
N LEU A 919 5.20 -63.98 -14.48
CA LEU A 919 4.02 -64.39 -13.74
C LEU A 919 3.67 -65.88 -13.97
N ILE A 920 4.10 -66.47 -15.08
CA ILE A 920 4.02 -67.91 -15.36
C ILE A 920 5.16 -68.66 -14.66
N ALA A 921 6.41 -68.24 -14.89
CA ALA A 921 7.62 -68.85 -14.31
C ALA A 921 7.58 -68.91 -12.78
N ASN A 922 7.13 -67.84 -12.11
CA ASN A 922 7.02 -67.79 -10.65
C ASN A 922 6.04 -68.83 -10.07
N LYS A 923 5.11 -69.35 -10.88
CA LYS A 923 4.06 -70.31 -10.48
C LYS A 923 4.42 -71.79 -10.73
N MET A 924 5.56 -72.09 -11.36
CA MET A 924 6.04 -73.47 -11.57
C MET A 924 6.19 -74.22 -10.23
N SER A 925 5.85 -75.51 -10.16
CA SER A 925 6.06 -76.29 -8.93
C SER A 925 7.55 -76.58 -8.69
N VAL A 926 7.93 -76.96 -7.47
CA VAL A 926 9.34 -77.28 -7.15
C VAL A 926 9.91 -78.37 -8.08
N GLN A 927 9.10 -79.37 -8.43
CA GLN A 927 9.49 -80.43 -9.37
C GLN A 927 9.56 -79.91 -10.82
N ASP A 928 8.70 -78.97 -11.22
CA ASP A 928 8.75 -78.38 -12.56
C ASP A 928 9.96 -77.46 -12.73
N ILE A 929 10.33 -76.69 -11.70
CA ILE A 929 11.56 -75.89 -11.74
C ILE A 929 12.77 -76.82 -11.84
N LYS A 930 12.78 -77.93 -11.09
CA LYS A 930 13.86 -78.92 -11.12
C LYS A 930 14.02 -79.61 -12.49
N ASP A 931 12.92 -80.11 -13.04
CA ASP A 931 12.95 -80.98 -14.23
C ASP A 931 12.75 -80.22 -15.56
N ARG A 932 12.14 -79.03 -15.53
CA ARG A 932 11.65 -78.33 -16.74
C ARG A 932 12.19 -76.92 -16.95
N ALA A 933 12.70 -76.21 -15.94
CA ALA A 933 13.11 -74.79 -16.09
C ALA A 933 14.11 -74.51 -17.24
N VAL A 934 15.01 -75.45 -17.53
CA VAL A 934 15.99 -75.35 -18.64
C VAL A 934 15.32 -75.35 -20.02
N PHE A 935 14.16 -75.98 -20.14
CA PHE A 935 13.40 -76.17 -21.39
C PHE A 935 12.10 -75.37 -21.45
N ASP A 936 11.72 -74.73 -20.34
CA ASP A 936 10.50 -73.94 -20.23
C ASP A 936 10.72 -72.56 -20.91
N PRO A 937 9.89 -72.20 -21.92
CA PRO A 937 10.13 -71.01 -22.71
C PRO A 937 9.89 -69.73 -21.93
N ASP A 938 8.94 -69.72 -20.98
CA ASP A 938 8.66 -68.55 -20.15
C ASP A 938 9.76 -68.35 -19.11
N PHE A 939 10.20 -69.42 -18.43
CA PHE A 939 11.33 -69.35 -17.50
C PHE A 939 12.60 -68.86 -18.20
N LYS A 940 13.02 -69.51 -19.28
CA LYS A 940 14.26 -69.14 -19.99
C LYS A 940 14.16 -67.78 -20.69
N PHE A 941 12.96 -67.30 -21.05
CA PHE A 941 12.75 -65.93 -21.53
C PHE A 941 13.05 -64.87 -20.46
N ILE A 942 12.71 -65.12 -19.19
CA ILE A 942 13.09 -64.18 -18.11
C ILE A 942 14.59 -64.18 -17.90
N ILE A 943 15.19 -65.36 -17.74
CA ILE A 943 16.62 -65.53 -17.51
C ILE A 943 17.47 -64.92 -18.63
N LEU A 944 17.10 -65.09 -19.91
CA LEU A 944 17.85 -64.55 -21.06
C LEU A 944 17.64 -63.04 -21.34
N ASN A 945 16.73 -62.34 -20.65
CA ASN A 945 16.43 -60.93 -20.96
C ASN A 945 16.48 -59.99 -19.74
N ALA A 946 16.36 -60.51 -18.53
CA ALA A 946 16.42 -59.72 -17.31
C ALA A 946 17.76 -59.03 -17.03
N PRO A 947 18.96 -59.58 -17.35
CA PRO A 947 20.22 -58.93 -16.99
C PRO A 947 20.74 -57.96 -18.06
N SER A 948 20.23 -58.02 -19.29
CA SER A 948 20.72 -57.26 -20.45
C SER A 948 19.59 -56.46 -21.12
N ASN A 949 18.72 -57.14 -21.88
CA ASN A 949 17.77 -56.50 -22.80
C ASN A 949 16.71 -55.61 -22.10
N ILE A 950 16.21 -56.03 -20.92
CA ILE A 950 15.25 -55.25 -20.14
C ILE A 950 15.92 -54.04 -19.42
N PRO A 951 17.09 -54.20 -18.77
CA PRO A 951 17.91 -53.08 -18.32
C PRO A 951 18.25 -52.07 -19.42
N GLU A 952 18.72 -52.52 -20.59
CA GLU A 952 19.05 -51.63 -21.72
C GLU A 952 17.82 -50.83 -22.16
N MET A 953 16.65 -51.49 -22.29
CA MET A 953 15.38 -50.84 -22.60
C MET A 953 15.05 -49.72 -21.60
N TYR A 954 15.08 -50.00 -20.29
CA TYR A 954 14.74 -49.00 -19.28
C TYR A 954 15.79 -47.89 -19.15
N MET A 955 17.08 -48.20 -19.31
CA MET A 955 18.13 -47.17 -19.34
C MET A 955 17.99 -46.26 -20.56
N LYS A 956 17.60 -46.80 -21.73
CA LYS A 956 17.29 -46.03 -22.94
C LYS A 956 16.03 -45.15 -22.77
N ILE A 957 14.99 -45.67 -22.10
CA ILE A 957 13.82 -44.88 -21.67
C ILE A 957 14.26 -43.74 -20.74
N GLN A 958 15.11 -44.01 -19.75
CA GLN A 958 15.60 -43.00 -18.80
C GLN A 958 16.42 -41.91 -19.51
N GLN A 959 17.31 -42.27 -20.44
CA GLN A 959 18.11 -41.31 -21.21
C GLN A 959 17.22 -40.38 -22.05
N VAL A 960 16.19 -40.90 -22.73
CA VAL A 960 15.24 -40.09 -23.49
C VAL A 960 14.38 -39.22 -22.57
N TYR A 961 13.96 -39.73 -21.41
CA TYR A 961 13.23 -38.95 -20.40
C TYR A 961 14.06 -37.79 -19.82
N ILE A 962 15.33 -38.04 -19.46
CA ILE A 962 16.29 -37.02 -19.02
C ILE A 962 16.53 -35.98 -20.12
N LYS A 963 16.69 -36.42 -21.37
CA LYS A 963 16.84 -35.52 -22.52
C LYS A 963 15.60 -34.65 -22.73
N SER A 964 14.40 -35.24 -22.70
CA SER A 964 13.14 -34.49 -22.83
C SER A 964 12.95 -33.46 -21.71
N LEU A 965 13.38 -33.78 -20.49
CA LEU A 965 13.40 -32.84 -19.38
C LEU A 965 14.35 -31.66 -19.67
N ILE A 966 15.57 -31.94 -20.12
CA ILE A 966 16.56 -30.91 -20.49
C ILE A 966 16.06 -30.04 -21.65
N ASP A 967 15.40 -30.63 -22.65
CA ASP A 967 14.86 -29.91 -23.80
C ASP A 967 13.67 -28.99 -23.42
N ASP A 968 12.77 -29.40 -22.51
CA ASP A 968 11.69 -28.54 -21.98
C ASP A 968 12.24 -27.39 -21.12
N ILE A 969 13.24 -27.66 -20.28
CA ILE A 969 13.93 -26.62 -19.47
C ILE A 969 14.62 -25.61 -20.40
N ASN A 970 15.40 -26.07 -21.38
CA ASN A 970 16.10 -25.19 -22.30
C ASN A 970 15.12 -24.38 -23.16
N THR A 971 14.05 -25.00 -23.68
CA THR A 971 12.99 -24.30 -24.42
C THR A 971 12.30 -23.23 -23.55
N THR A 972 12.07 -23.53 -22.27
CA THR A 972 11.49 -22.58 -21.30
C THR A 972 12.46 -21.42 -20.99
N LEU A 973 13.76 -21.69 -20.83
CA LEU A 973 14.77 -20.65 -20.60
C LEU A 973 15.00 -19.77 -21.84
N ASP A 974 15.09 -20.36 -23.03
CA ASP A 974 15.28 -19.64 -24.29
C ASP A 974 14.05 -18.79 -24.64
N THR A 975 12.84 -19.29 -24.42
CA THR A 975 11.63 -18.47 -24.63
C THR A 975 11.55 -17.30 -23.64
N MET A 976 11.95 -17.47 -22.38
CA MET A 976 12.11 -16.33 -21.45
C MET A 976 13.15 -15.32 -21.95
N LEU A 977 14.30 -15.79 -22.43
CA LEU A 977 15.38 -14.95 -22.93
C LEU A 977 14.98 -14.19 -24.19
N TYR A 978 14.36 -14.85 -25.18
CA TYR A 978 13.88 -14.22 -26.41
C TYR A 978 12.77 -13.21 -26.14
N VAL A 979 11.80 -13.52 -25.27
CA VAL A 979 10.75 -12.55 -24.88
C VAL A 979 11.36 -11.35 -24.15
N TRP A 980 12.33 -11.57 -23.25
CA TRP A 980 13.02 -10.48 -22.58
C TRP A 980 13.82 -9.60 -23.55
N VAL A 981 14.59 -10.19 -24.47
CA VAL A 981 15.34 -9.46 -25.52
C VAL A 981 14.40 -8.69 -26.44
N ALA A 982 13.26 -9.27 -26.84
CA ALA A 982 12.25 -8.59 -27.65
C ALA A 982 11.67 -7.36 -26.94
N ILE A 983 11.33 -7.49 -25.64
CA ILE A 983 10.85 -6.37 -24.81
C ILE A 983 11.94 -5.29 -24.65
N PHE A 984 13.19 -5.70 -24.42
CA PHE A 984 14.33 -4.79 -24.29
C PHE A 984 14.57 -3.99 -25.59
N CYS A 985 14.62 -4.66 -26.74
CA CYS A 985 14.73 -4.03 -28.05
C CYS A 985 13.54 -3.11 -28.34
N PHE A 986 12.30 -3.54 -28.06
CA PHE A 986 11.11 -2.71 -28.24
C PHE A 986 11.17 -1.43 -27.40
N LEU A 987 11.58 -1.52 -26.12
CA LEU A 987 11.68 -0.36 -25.23
C LEU A 987 12.85 0.57 -25.59
N ILE A 988 13.96 0.05 -26.13
CA ILE A 988 15.04 0.86 -26.72
C ILE A 988 14.54 1.60 -27.96
N ILE A 989 13.82 0.93 -28.87
CA ILE A 989 13.24 1.56 -30.07
C ILE A 989 12.23 2.64 -29.67
N LEU A 990 11.34 2.35 -28.72
CA LEU A 990 10.37 3.31 -28.17
C LEU A 990 11.07 4.55 -27.60
N GLY A 991 12.15 4.36 -26.83
CA GLY A 991 12.98 5.46 -26.31
C GLY A 991 13.69 6.25 -27.39
N ALA A 992 14.28 5.59 -28.38
CA ALA A 992 15.01 6.22 -29.47
C ALA A 992 14.09 7.03 -30.41
N VAL A 993 12.92 6.48 -30.74
CA VAL A 993 11.95 7.06 -31.69
C VAL A 993 11.11 8.16 -31.06
N LEU A 994 10.63 8.01 -29.83
CA LEU A 994 9.71 8.98 -29.22
C LEU A 994 10.40 9.97 -28.29
N PHE A 995 11.33 9.53 -27.44
CA PHE A 995 11.91 10.40 -26.42
C PHE A 995 12.92 11.39 -27.00
N ARG A 996 13.82 10.91 -27.89
CA ARG A 996 14.89 11.73 -28.50
C ARG A 996 14.36 12.98 -29.24
N PRO A 997 13.38 12.91 -30.18
CA PRO A 997 12.93 14.10 -30.90
C PRO A 997 12.14 15.09 -30.03
N ILE A 998 11.46 14.63 -28.98
CA ILE A 998 10.74 15.52 -28.06
C ILE A 998 11.74 16.40 -27.28
N VAL A 999 12.81 15.81 -26.72
CA VAL A 999 13.83 16.56 -25.97
C VAL A 999 14.66 17.49 -26.88
N THR A 1000 15.01 17.07 -28.10
CA THR A 1000 15.75 17.96 -29.02
C THR A 1000 14.89 19.12 -29.51
N LYS A 1001 13.58 18.94 -29.72
CA LYS A 1001 12.66 20.02 -30.09
C LYS A 1001 12.54 21.08 -28.99
N ILE A 1002 12.25 20.66 -27.76
CA ILE A 1002 12.13 21.57 -26.60
C ILE A 1002 13.41 22.37 -26.38
N SER A 1003 14.58 21.72 -26.49
CA SER A 1003 15.86 22.40 -26.31
C SER A 1003 16.21 23.40 -27.41
N ARG A 1004 15.88 23.12 -28.70
CA ARG A 1004 16.08 24.09 -29.80
C ARG A 1004 15.25 25.36 -29.64
N GLU A 1005 13.99 25.25 -29.26
CA GLU A 1005 13.13 26.44 -29.07
C GLU A 1005 13.62 27.33 -27.92
N LYS A 1006 14.13 26.74 -26.83
CA LYS A 1006 14.77 27.51 -25.75
C LYS A 1006 15.94 28.37 -26.24
N ILE A 1007 16.78 27.84 -27.13
CA ILE A 1007 17.93 28.58 -27.67
C ILE A 1007 17.45 29.76 -28.52
N ARG A 1008 16.50 29.55 -29.44
CA ARG A 1008 15.91 30.64 -30.26
C ARG A 1008 15.35 31.78 -29.41
N THR A 1009 14.58 31.47 -28.36
CA THR A 1009 13.99 32.52 -27.48
C THR A 1009 15.04 33.34 -26.74
N LEU A 1010 16.14 32.74 -26.30
CA LEU A 1010 17.21 33.44 -25.57
C LEU A 1010 18.04 34.36 -26.49
N VAL A 1011 18.28 33.96 -27.74
CA VAL A 1011 18.99 34.79 -28.74
C VAL A 1011 18.19 36.06 -29.03
N LEU A 1012 16.86 35.96 -29.23
CA LEU A 1012 15.98 37.09 -29.53
C LEU A 1012 16.11 38.22 -28.49
N PHE A 1013 16.15 37.89 -27.19
CA PHE A 1013 16.29 38.87 -26.11
C PHE A 1013 17.68 39.52 -26.04
N SER A 1014 18.73 38.88 -26.55
CA SER A 1014 20.09 39.44 -26.54
C SER A 1014 20.29 40.58 -27.56
N LEU A 1015 19.38 40.71 -28.53
CA LEU A 1015 19.43 41.69 -29.63
C LEU A 1015 18.58 42.94 -29.37
N ALA A 1016 17.94 43.07 -28.20
CA ALA A 1016 17.00 44.15 -27.90
C ALA A 1016 17.65 45.57 -27.95
N PRO A 1017 17.01 46.58 -28.56
CA PRO A 1017 17.49 47.97 -28.57
C PRO A 1017 17.65 48.56 -27.17
N LYS A 1018 18.77 49.27 -26.92
CA LYS A 1018 19.10 49.83 -25.59
C LYS A 1018 18.01 50.78 -25.06
N ASP A 1019 17.41 51.58 -25.93
CA ASP A 1019 16.46 52.63 -25.55
C ASP A 1019 15.14 52.04 -25.03
N VAL A 1020 14.68 50.94 -25.64
CA VAL A 1020 13.50 50.17 -25.21
C VAL A 1020 13.76 49.53 -23.84
N VAL A 1021 14.95 48.97 -23.62
CA VAL A 1021 15.36 48.39 -22.33
C VAL A 1021 15.39 49.47 -21.23
N PHE A 1022 15.94 50.66 -21.51
CA PHE A 1022 16.03 51.77 -20.56
C PHE A 1022 14.65 52.34 -20.17
N LYS A 1023 13.72 52.41 -21.13
CA LYS A 1023 12.32 52.83 -20.87
C LYS A 1023 11.55 51.82 -19.99
N LEU A 1024 11.94 50.55 -20.01
CA LEU A 1024 11.28 49.48 -19.25
C LEU A 1024 11.90 49.25 -17.85
N SER A 1025 13.20 49.51 -17.66
CA SER A 1025 13.86 49.41 -16.35
C SER A 1025 13.45 50.52 -15.36
N SER A 1026 13.02 51.67 -15.89
CA SER A 1026 12.78 52.92 -15.14
C SER A 1026 11.35 53.11 -14.62
N LYS A 1027 10.39 52.24 -14.99
CA LYS A 1027 8.98 52.34 -14.54
C LYS A 1027 8.86 52.10 -13.03
N LYS A 1028 8.34 53.08 -12.27
CA LYS A 1028 8.03 52.94 -10.83
C LYS A 1028 6.80 52.03 -10.64
N ILE A 1029 6.85 51.15 -9.63
CA ILE A 1029 5.74 50.30 -9.17
C ILE A 1029 4.82 51.14 -8.26
N LYS A 1030 3.49 51.04 -8.42
CA LYS A 1030 2.49 51.74 -7.59
C LYS A 1030 1.27 50.85 -7.29
N MET A 1031 1.26 50.14 -6.15
CA MET A 1031 0.03 49.53 -5.63
C MET A 1031 -0.77 50.55 -4.82
N THR A 1032 -2.09 50.61 -5.03
CA THR A 1032 -3.01 51.51 -4.33
C THR A 1032 -3.66 50.82 -3.12
N SER A 1033 -3.87 51.58 -2.04
CA SER A 1033 -4.42 51.15 -0.74
C SER A 1033 -3.60 50.10 0.05
N LEU A 1034 -3.02 50.55 1.17
CA LEU A 1034 -2.32 49.70 2.14
C LEU A 1034 -2.77 49.91 3.60
N ASP A 1035 -3.62 50.92 3.88
CA ASP A 1035 -4.08 51.24 5.22
C ASP A 1035 -5.31 50.41 5.65
N SER A 1036 -5.09 49.32 6.40
CA SER A 1036 -6.18 48.56 7.02
C SER A 1036 -5.78 47.77 8.29
N GLY A 1037 -5.21 48.48 9.27
CA GLY A 1037 -5.39 48.26 10.72
C GLY A 1037 -4.96 46.95 11.42
N SER A 1038 -4.72 45.83 10.72
CA SER A 1038 -4.65 44.48 11.34
C SER A 1038 -3.31 43.75 11.22
N GLU A 1039 -2.29 44.31 10.57
CA GLU A 1039 -1.05 43.58 10.25
C GLU A 1039 -0.08 43.35 11.43
N ARG A 1040 -0.42 43.80 12.64
CA ARG A 1040 0.51 43.88 13.79
C ARG A 1040 0.97 42.54 14.37
N ASP A 1041 0.27 41.44 14.06
CA ASP A 1041 0.49 40.11 14.69
C ASP A 1041 1.28 39.11 13.81
N ASN A 1042 1.61 39.43 12.55
CA ASN A 1042 2.23 38.49 11.60
C ASN A 1042 3.72 38.75 11.29
N LEU A 1043 4.38 39.66 12.03
CA LEU A 1043 5.77 40.09 11.79
C LEU A 1043 6.83 39.07 12.27
N PHE A 1044 6.68 37.78 11.91
CA PHE A 1044 7.57 36.70 12.37
C PHE A 1044 7.87 35.57 11.35
N ASP A 1045 7.23 35.54 10.17
CA ASP A 1045 7.44 34.46 9.17
C ASP A 1045 8.50 34.80 8.10
N THR A 1046 9.51 35.60 8.46
CA THR A 1046 10.62 36.01 7.58
C THR A 1046 11.86 35.12 7.74
N THR A 1047 11.67 33.80 7.87
CA THR A 1047 12.77 32.81 7.91
C THR A 1047 12.43 31.52 7.14
N ASP A 1048 13.49 30.89 6.62
CA ASP A 1048 13.56 29.67 5.78
C ASP A 1048 13.63 29.93 4.25
N ASP A 1049 12.61 30.50 3.60
CA ASP A 1049 12.53 30.53 2.11
C ASP A 1049 13.50 31.52 1.44
N ASP A 1050 13.69 32.71 2.02
CA ASP A 1050 14.52 33.78 1.42
C ASP A 1050 16.02 33.66 1.83
N ALA A 1051 16.42 32.55 2.47
CA ALA A 1051 17.77 32.32 3.02
C ALA A 1051 18.79 31.74 2.01
N ALA A 1052 18.38 31.43 0.77
CA ALA A 1052 19.22 30.77 -0.24
C ALA A 1052 19.85 31.72 -1.28
N ASP A 1053 19.31 32.94 -1.45
CA ASP A 1053 19.87 33.97 -2.35
C ASP A 1053 20.90 34.90 -1.64
N GLY A 1054 21.43 34.48 -0.47
CA GLY A 1054 22.18 35.32 0.48
C GLY A 1054 23.68 35.55 0.19
N ILE A 1055 24.16 35.40 -1.06
CA ILE A 1055 25.55 35.65 -1.45
C ILE A 1055 25.61 36.31 -2.84
N ASP A 1056 25.73 37.64 -2.87
CA ASP A 1056 26.52 38.43 -3.85
C ASP A 1056 26.27 39.95 -3.63
N ASN A 1057 27.30 40.65 -3.12
CA ASN A 1057 27.60 42.08 -3.22
C ASN A 1057 26.63 43.17 -2.70
N HIS A 1058 27.18 44.04 -1.85
CA HIS A 1058 26.63 45.37 -1.53
C HIS A 1058 26.75 46.32 -2.74
N GLU A 1059 25.76 47.20 -2.93
CA GLU A 1059 26.02 48.57 -3.40
C GLU A 1059 24.91 49.54 -2.92
N HIS A 1060 25.27 50.79 -2.64
CA HIS A 1060 24.38 51.81 -2.08
C HIS A 1060 23.63 52.58 -3.16
N LEU A 1061 22.40 53.01 -2.87
CA LEU A 1061 21.84 54.28 -3.39
C LEU A 1061 20.63 54.72 -2.55
N GLN A 1062 20.80 55.78 -1.76
CA GLN A 1062 19.71 56.50 -1.09
C GLN A 1062 19.22 57.63 -2.01
N VAL A 1063 17.92 57.96 -1.93
CA VAL A 1063 17.34 59.20 -2.45
C VAL A 1063 16.28 59.66 -1.44
N ASP A 1064 16.24 60.97 -1.19
CA ASP A 1064 15.48 61.62 -0.12
C ASP A 1064 13.96 61.52 -0.20
N GLU A 1065 13.30 61.67 0.96
CA GLU A 1065 12.31 62.75 1.10
C GLU A 1065 12.25 63.29 2.54
N ARG A 1066 11.95 64.58 2.71
CA ARG A 1066 12.18 65.35 3.96
C ARG A 1066 10.91 65.54 4.80
N LYS A 1067 11.06 65.57 6.13
CA LYS A 1067 10.45 66.59 7.02
C LYS A 1067 10.95 66.49 8.47
N LYS A 1068 11.29 67.65 9.04
CA LYS A 1068 11.13 68.14 10.43
C LYS A 1068 11.31 67.15 11.61
N ASN A 1069 12.04 67.47 12.69
CA ASN A 1069 12.52 68.79 13.17
C ASN A 1069 13.74 68.61 14.12
N ASP A 1070 14.49 69.71 14.28
CA ASP A 1070 15.22 70.18 15.47
C ASP A 1070 16.33 69.33 16.15
N ASP A 1071 17.56 69.86 16.03
CA ASP A 1071 18.47 70.23 17.12
C ASP A 1071 19.59 69.30 17.68
N ILE A 1072 20.82 69.67 17.27
CA ILE A 1072 21.96 70.10 18.11
C ILE A 1072 23.16 69.12 18.35
N ILE A 1073 24.20 69.37 17.54
CA ILE A 1073 25.66 69.47 17.84
C ILE A 1073 26.47 68.19 18.12
N ASP A 1074 27.46 67.97 17.23
CA ASP A 1074 28.92 67.69 17.36
C ASP A 1074 29.48 66.94 18.60
N ASP A 1075 30.64 66.26 18.54
CA ASP A 1075 31.72 66.31 17.53
C ASP A 1075 32.34 64.91 17.30
N GLY A 1076 33.15 64.75 16.25
CA GLY A 1076 33.71 63.47 15.81
C GLY A 1076 35.15 63.17 16.29
N SER A 1077 35.65 61.98 15.95
CA SER A 1077 37.09 61.75 15.69
C SER A 1077 37.35 60.37 15.07
N ILE A 1078 38.49 60.25 14.38
CA ILE A 1078 38.88 59.10 13.53
C ILE A 1078 40.01 58.30 14.20
N VAL A 1079 39.90 56.97 14.27
CA VAL A 1079 41.07 56.09 14.38
C VAL A 1079 40.91 54.83 13.52
N ASN A 1080 41.80 54.66 12.53
CA ASN A 1080 42.01 53.40 11.83
C ASN A 1080 42.99 52.50 12.61
N ARG A 1081 42.77 51.18 12.62
CA ARG A 1081 43.87 50.20 12.75
C ARG A 1081 43.53 48.84 12.15
N SER A 1082 44.57 48.11 11.77
CA SER A 1082 44.52 46.94 10.88
C SER A 1082 45.57 45.88 11.30
N ILE A 1083 45.72 44.82 10.48
CA ILE A 1083 46.89 43.90 10.36
C ILE A 1083 46.84 42.52 11.09
N ASN A 1084 47.23 41.48 10.32
CA ASN A 1084 47.75 40.13 10.62
C ASN A 1084 46.86 38.91 11.02
N PHE A 1085 46.63 38.04 10.02
CA PHE A 1085 47.21 36.67 9.87
C PHE A 1085 47.44 35.75 11.10
N GLY A 1086 46.95 34.50 11.03
CA GLY A 1086 47.30 33.41 11.97
C GLY A 1086 46.73 32.02 11.62
N SER A 1087 47.54 31.13 11.04
CA SER A 1087 47.20 29.87 10.35
C SER A 1087 46.52 28.70 11.10
N HIS A 1088 45.83 27.83 10.33
CA HIS A 1088 45.64 26.36 10.48
C HIS A 1088 44.99 25.73 11.73
N ARG A 1089 43.85 25.01 11.53
CA ARG A 1089 43.80 23.52 11.44
C ARG A 1089 42.41 22.99 10.99
N ARG A 1090 42.40 21.98 10.09
CA ARG A 1090 41.32 21.01 9.80
C ARG A 1090 41.85 19.60 10.21
N PRO A 1091 41.02 18.57 10.49
CA PRO A 1091 40.23 17.77 9.53
C PRO A 1091 38.74 17.66 9.95
N LEU A 1092 37.77 17.02 9.27
CA LEU A 1092 37.53 16.50 7.90
C LEU A 1092 35.98 16.62 7.67
N MET A 1093 35.24 16.01 6.74
CA MET A 1093 35.44 14.93 5.74
C MET A 1093 34.67 15.27 4.43
N ASN A 1094 34.75 14.41 3.41
CA ASN A 1094 34.24 14.68 2.06
C ASN A 1094 33.41 13.52 1.48
N SER A 1095 32.56 13.79 0.48
CA SER A 1095 32.75 13.22 -0.87
C SER A 1095 31.81 13.81 -1.93
N THR A 1096 32.42 14.18 -3.08
CA THR A 1096 31.90 14.28 -4.47
C THR A 1096 32.36 15.56 -5.20
N ASN A 1097 33.66 15.66 -5.53
CA ASN A 1097 34.21 16.55 -6.59
C ASN A 1097 35.73 16.37 -6.77
N VAL A 1098 36.18 15.31 -7.45
CA VAL A 1098 37.54 15.22 -8.04
C VAL A 1098 37.50 14.34 -9.29
N LEU A 1099 37.87 14.89 -10.46
CA LEU A 1099 38.61 14.23 -11.55
C LEU A 1099 38.80 15.17 -12.75
N ALA A 1100 39.90 15.94 -12.75
CA ALA A 1100 40.61 16.50 -13.93
C ALA A 1100 41.68 17.51 -13.46
N SER A 1101 42.98 17.24 -13.69
CA SER A 1101 44.05 18.20 -13.37
C SER A 1101 45.37 17.95 -14.15
N THR A 1102 45.35 18.28 -15.44
CA THR A 1102 46.50 18.42 -16.37
C THR A 1102 45.99 19.25 -17.58
N THR A 1103 46.75 20.10 -18.28
CA THR A 1103 48.20 20.34 -18.30
C THR A 1103 48.53 21.80 -18.73
N THR A 1104 49.47 22.45 -18.03
CA THR A 1104 50.54 23.36 -18.55
C THR A 1104 50.32 24.57 -19.50
N ILE A 1105 50.92 25.70 -19.07
CA ILE A 1105 51.90 26.58 -19.79
C ILE A 1105 51.47 27.89 -20.50
N ASN A 1106 52.33 28.90 -20.27
CA ASN A 1106 52.51 30.26 -20.83
C ASN A 1106 51.35 31.29 -20.75
N ARG A 1107 51.48 32.51 -20.19
CA ARG A 1107 52.60 33.47 -19.89
C ARG A 1107 52.91 34.45 -21.04
N GLY A 1108 52.62 35.72 -20.80
CA GLY A 1108 52.91 36.90 -21.63
C GLY A 1108 52.43 38.16 -20.90
N THR A 1109 53.23 39.23 -20.83
CA THR A 1109 53.06 40.31 -19.84
C THR A 1109 53.56 41.65 -20.39
N ILE A 1110 53.16 42.77 -19.75
CA ILE A 1110 53.81 44.12 -19.79
C ILE A 1110 53.61 44.92 -21.12
N SER A 1111 53.54 46.26 -21.15
CA SER A 1111 52.96 47.27 -20.23
C SER A 1111 52.92 48.70 -20.87
N ASN A 1112 52.16 49.61 -20.27
CA ASN A 1112 52.40 51.06 -20.12
C ASN A 1112 52.37 52.06 -21.30
N ARG A 1113 52.06 53.32 -20.92
CA ARG A 1113 52.19 54.62 -21.64
C ARG A 1113 51.20 54.89 -22.78
N LEU A 1114 50.90 56.16 -23.13
CA LEU A 1114 50.61 57.42 -22.38
C LEU A 1114 50.25 58.51 -23.44
N ASN A 1115 49.79 59.67 -22.99
CA ASN A 1115 49.77 60.98 -23.68
C ASN A 1115 48.70 61.31 -24.77
N GLU A 1116 48.00 62.42 -24.47
CA GLU A 1116 47.82 63.66 -25.27
C GLU A 1116 46.64 63.86 -26.28
N ASP A 1117 45.87 64.91 -25.94
CA ASP A 1117 45.40 66.04 -26.77
C ASP A 1117 44.05 66.06 -27.54
N HIS A 1118 43.23 67.06 -27.14
CA HIS A 1118 42.59 68.15 -27.91
C HIS A 1118 41.91 67.87 -29.30
N ASP A 1119 40.81 68.51 -29.71
CA ASP A 1119 40.10 69.69 -29.15
C ASP A 1119 38.65 69.91 -29.68
N LYS A 1120 37.95 70.86 -29.04
CA LYS A 1120 36.92 71.79 -29.56
C LYS A 1120 35.51 71.34 -30.06
N VAL A 1121 34.54 72.02 -29.46
CA VAL A 1121 33.09 72.16 -29.74
C VAL A 1121 32.86 73.33 -30.74
N PRO A 1122 31.80 73.32 -31.60
CA PRO A 1122 30.65 74.23 -31.34
C PRO A 1122 29.24 73.74 -31.74
N LEU A 1123 28.25 74.50 -31.28
CA LEU A 1123 26.78 74.36 -31.41
C LEU A 1123 26.23 74.99 -32.71
N ILE A 1124 24.88 74.94 -32.87
CA ILE A 1124 23.93 75.69 -33.75
C ILE A 1124 23.06 74.72 -34.59
N GLU A 1125 21.73 74.87 -34.76
CA GLU A 1125 20.66 75.50 -33.96
C GLU A 1125 19.30 74.90 -34.42
N ASN A 1126 18.19 75.23 -33.77
CA ASN A 1126 16.85 74.66 -34.01
C ASN A 1126 16.25 74.96 -35.40
N SER A 1127 15.53 73.98 -35.96
CA SER A 1127 14.22 74.25 -36.58
C SER A 1127 13.34 72.98 -36.58
N ILE A 1128 12.03 73.16 -36.42
CA ILE A 1128 11.05 72.07 -36.31
C ILE A 1128 10.44 71.79 -37.68
N SER A 1129 10.43 70.53 -38.11
CA SER A 1129 9.46 70.04 -39.10
C SER A 1129 9.10 68.58 -38.86
N ASN A 1130 7.81 68.26 -38.98
CA ASN A 1130 7.34 66.87 -38.95
C ASN A 1130 7.83 66.13 -40.19
N ASN A 1131 8.45 64.95 -40.02
CA ASN A 1131 8.41 63.94 -41.07
C ASN A 1131 8.70 62.52 -40.56
N ASN A 1132 7.97 61.56 -41.12
CA ASN A 1132 8.12 60.14 -40.81
C ASN A 1132 9.50 59.64 -41.23
N LYS A 1133 10.25 59.02 -40.30
CA LYS A 1133 11.44 58.20 -40.62
C LYS A 1133 11.38 56.89 -39.84
N GLY A 1134 11.30 55.78 -40.57
CA GLY A 1134 11.33 54.45 -39.98
C GLY A 1134 12.71 54.12 -39.43
N TYR A 1135 12.77 53.49 -38.26
CA TYR A 1135 14.00 53.10 -37.59
C TYR A 1135 14.60 51.83 -38.25
N GLY A 1136 15.43 52.02 -39.28
CA GLY A 1136 16.25 50.95 -39.85
C GLY A 1136 17.35 50.52 -38.88
N TRP A 1137 17.46 49.21 -38.63
CA TRP A 1137 18.42 48.62 -37.68
C TRP A 1137 19.63 48.04 -38.42
N ASP A 1138 20.85 48.34 -37.97
CA ASP A 1138 22.08 48.08 -38.76
C ASP A 1138 22.64 46.65 -38.66
N GLY A 1139 22.21 45.89 -37.64
CA GLY A 1139 22.59 44.49 -37.43
C GLY A 1139 24.03 44.23 -36.94
N LYS A 1140 24.86 45.25 -36.67
CA LYS A 1140 26.31 45.05 -36.43
C LYS A 1140 26.71 45.01 -34.95
N SER A 1141 25.88 45.48 -34.03
CA SER A 1141 26.18 45.55 -32.59
C SER A 1141 26.12 44.19 -31.85
N LYS A 1142 26.97 43.24 -32.23
CA LYS A 1142 27.07 41.92 -31.57
C LYS A 1142 27.58 42.03 -30.12
N ARG A 1143 26.78 41.60 -29.13
CA ARG A 1143 27.28 41.30 -27.77
C ARG A 1143 27.79 39.86 -27.71
N ASN A 1144 28.91 39.61 -27.02
CA ASN A 1144 29.53 38.27 -26.98
C ASN A 1144 28.75 37.26 -26.12
N LEU A 1145 28.34 36.15 -26.73
CA LEU A 1145 27.58 35.06 -26.09
C LEU A 1145 28.52 33.90 -25.67
N ASN A 1146 28.46 33.48 -24.40
CA ASN A 1146 29.36 32.42 -23.88
C ASN A 1146 28.87 31.00 -24.26
N LYS A 1147 29.21 30.55 -25.47
CA LYS A 1147 28.79 29.26 -26.06
C LYS A 1147 29.14 28.01 -25.23
N LYS A 1148 30.12 28.06 -24.30
CA LYS A 1148 30.59 26.87 -23.55
C LYS A 1148 29.59 26.37 -22.50
N SER A 1149 28.78 27.24 -21.88
CA SER A 1149 27.80 26.83 -20.86
C SER A 1149 26.64 26.03 -21.47
N LEU A 1150 26.12 26.50 -22.60
CA LEU A 1150 24.95 25.93 -23.27
C LEU A 1150 25.17 24.48 -23.74
N ARG A 1151 26.32 24.21 -24.38
CA ARG A 1151 26.73 22.86 -24.86
C ARG A 1151 27.11 21.90 -23.71
N SER A 1152 27.25 22.40 -22.47
CA SER A 1152 27.47 21.61 -21.26
C SER A 1152 26.14 21.14 -20.65
N VAL A 1153 25.17 22.05 -20.49
CA VAL A 1153 23.85 21.74 -19.90
C VAL A 1153 23.09 20.70 -20.71
N LEU A 1154 23.06 20.82 -22.06
CA LEU A 1154 22.41 19.82 -22.92
C LEU A 1154 22.99 18.41 -22.74
N ARG A 1155 24.32 18.29 -22.66
CA ARG A 1155 24.99 16.99 -22.53
C ARG A 1155 24.68 16.32 -21.19
N ARG A 1156 24.66 17.09 -20.09
CA ARG A 1156 24.29 16.59 -18.76
C ARG A 1156 22.84 16.08 -18.72
N LEU A 1157 21.90 16.78 -19.36
CA LEU A 1157 20.49 16.39 -19.39
C LEU A 1157 20.31 15.03 -20.10
N HIS A 1158 20.87 14.86 -21.30
CA HIS A 1158 20.80 13.59 -22.03
C HIS A 1158 21.49 12.44 -21.28
N TRP A 1159 22.67 12.66 -20.69
CA TRP A 1159 23.36 11.63 -19.91
C TRP A 1159 22.56 11.13 -18.70
N SER A 1160 21.86 12.04 -17.99
CA SER A 1160 21.03 11.65 -16.83
C SER A 1160 19.90 10.67 -17.20
N TYR A 1161 19.30 10.85 -18.38
CA TYR A 1161 18.23 9.98 -18.86
C TYR A 1161 18.75 8.62 -19.36
N VAL A 1162 19.86 8.62 -20.12
CA VAL A 1162 20.51 7.38 -20.58
C VAL A 1162 20.95 6.52 -19.38
N LEU A 1163 21.51 7.15 -18.35
CA LEU A 1163 21.90 6.47 -17.11
C LEU A 1163 20.69 5.93 -16.32
N ALA A 1164 19.57 6.67 -16.27
CA ALA A 1164 18.35 6.19 -15.62
C ALA A 1164 17.73 4.97 -16.36
N ILE A 1165 17.75 4.96 -17.70
CA ILE A 1165 17.39 3.77 -18.50
C ILE A 1165 18.35 2.61 -18.23
N PHE A 1166 19.66 2.87 -18.27
CA PHE A 1166 20.68 1.83 -18.11
C PHE A 1166 20.60 1.14 -16.74
N LEU A 1167 20.38 1.92 -15.65
CA LEU A 1167 20.14 1.35 -14.32
C LEU A 1167 18.83 0.55 -14.25
N LEU A 1168 17.74 1.08 -14.81
CA LEU A 1168 16.44 0.41 -14.80
C LEU A 1168 16.52 -0.98 -15.46
N PHE A 1169 17.17 -1.08 -16.62
CA PHE A 1169 17.34 -2.37 -17.28
C PHE A 1169 18.44 -3.21 -16.63
N GLY A 1170 19.56 -2.64 -16.19
CA GLY A 1170 20.66 -3.38 -15.58
C GLY A 1170 20.28 -4.21 -14.35
N PHE A 1171 19.34 -3.73 -13.53
CA PHE A 1171 18.79 -4.53 -12.42
C PHE A 1171 17.90 -5.68 -12.90
N ILE A 1172 17.07 -5.46 -13.94
CA ILE A 1172 16.26 -6.52 -14.56
C ILE A 1172 17.18 -7.57 -15.23
N THR A 1173 18.19 -7.13 -15.99
CA THR A 1173 19.13 -8.02 -16.70
C THR A 1173 19.91 -8.86 -15.71
N MET A 1174 20.42 -8.26 -14.64
CA MET A 1174 21.12 -8.98 -13.57
C MET A 1174 20.21 -9.99 -12.88
N GLY A 1175 18.97 -9.61 -12.57
CA GLY A 1175 18.02 -10.50 -11.90
C GLY A 1175 17.64 -11.72 -12.74
N LEU A 1176 17.40 -11.52 -14.04
CA LEU A 1176 17.14 -12.60 -14.99
C LEU A 1176 18.40 -13.42 -15.31
N TRP A 1177 19.58 -12.82 -15.31
CA TRP A 1177 20.84 -13.56 -15.51
C TRP A 1177 21.16 -14.48 -14.33
N VAL A 1178 21.02 -14.00 -13.10
CA VAL A 1178 21.18 -14.84 -11.88
C VAL A 1178 20.10 -15.94 -11.83
N THR A 1179 18.90 -15.64 -12.32
CA THR A 1179 17.84 -16.66 -12.51
C THR A 1179 18.28 -17.73 -13.52
N TYR A 1180 18.70 -17.30 -14.71
CA TYR A 1180 19.12 -18.18 -15.80
C TYR A 1180 20.28 -19.07 -15.37
N SER A 1181 21.35 -18.51 -14.78
CA SER A 1181 22.51 -19.31 -14.38
C SER A 1181 22.13 -20.36 -13.34
N VAL A 1182 21.36 -20.00 -12.31
CA VAL A 1182 20.97 -20.94 -11.24
C VAL A 1182 20.05 -22.07 -11.77
N VAL A 1183 19.19 -21.81 -12.76
CA VAL A 1183 18.40 -22.90 -13.39
C VAL A 1183 19.28 -23.72 -14.36
N HIS A 1184 20.15 -23.07 -15.12
CA HIS A 1184 21.04 -23.73 -16.08
C HIS A 1184 22.05 -24.67 -15.39
N ASP A 1185 22.69 -24.24 -14.29
CA ASP A 1185 23.59 -25.06 -13.48
C ASP A 1185 22.88 -26.31 -12.94
N ASN A 1186 21.58 -26.22 -12.67
CA ASN A 1186 20.75 -27.34 -12.22
C ASN A 1186 20.32 -28.31 -13.35
N THR A 1187 20.48 -27.98 -14.64
CA THR A 1187 20.05 -28.87 -15.75
C THR A 1187 20.73 -30.24 -15.74
N GLN A 1188 22.01 -30.29 -15.34
CA GLN A 1188 22.82 -31.53 -15.35
C GLN A 1188 22.46 -32.49 -14.21
N SER A 1189 21.69 -32.05 -13.21
CA SER A 1189 21.31 -32.86 -12.05
C SER A 1189 20.57 -34.15 -12.41
N GLY A 1190 19.68 -34.11 -13.42
CA GLY A 1190 18.94 -35.28 -13.89
C GLY A 1190 19.85 -36.37 -14.47
N TYR A 1191 20.90 -35.98 -15.19
CA TYR A 1191 21.88 -36.92 -15.75
C TYR A 1191 22.77 -37.55 -14.67
N VAL A 1192 23.17 -36.77 -13.67
CA VAL A 1192 23.90 -37.29 -12.49
C VAL A 1192 23.04 -38.25 -11.67
N LEU A 1193 21.77 -37.89 -11.43
CA LEU A 1193 20.83 -38.75 -10.72
C LEU A 1193 20.62 -40.07 -11.48
N GLY A 1194 20.39 -40.01 -12.79
CA GLY A 1194 20.26 -41.19 -13.66
C GLY A 1194 21.49 -42.10 -13.62
N LYS A 1195 22.71 -41.54 -13.64
CA LYS A 1195 23.95 -42.32 -13.45
C LYS A 1195 24.06 -42.97 -12.08
N SER A 1196 23.62 -42.30 -11.01
CA SER A 1196 23.63 -42.88 -9.66
C SER A 1196 22.64 -44.04 -9.56
N CYS A 1197 21.48 -43.91 -10.22
CA CYS A 1197 20.53 -45.01 -10.39
C CYS A 1197 21.13 -46.17 -11.20
N SER A 1198 21.75 -45.90 -12.36
CA SER A 1198 22.43 -46.91 -13.19
C SER A 1198 23.42 -47.69 -12.36
N ARG A 1199 24.31 -47.02 -11.61
CA ARG A 1199 25.27 -47.69 -10.71
C ARG A 1199 24.61 -48.68 -9.74
N SER A 1200 23.41 -48.40 -9.24
CA SER A 1200 22.66 -49.34 -8.37
C SER A 1200 22.05 -50.52 -9.15
N LEU A 1201 21.68 -50.31 -10.42
CA LEU A 1201 21.25 -51.35 -11.36
C LEU A 1201 22.43 -52.24 -11.81
N ASP A 1202 23.55 -51.65 -12.23
CA ASP A 1202 24.76 -52.34 -12.69
C ASP A 1202 25.24 -53.36 -11.62
N SER A 1203 25.21 -52.97 -10.33
CA SER A 1203 25.55 -53.89 -9.23
C SER A 1203 24.64 -55.12 -9.14
N ARG A 1204 23.34 -54.98 -9.42
CA ARG A 1204 22.40 -56.11 -9.44
C ARG A 1204 22.66 -57.02 -10.65
N ILE A 1205 23.01 -56.44 -11.80
CA ILE A 1205 23.35 -57.17 -13.03
C ILE A 1205 24.62 -58.01 -12.81
N ILE A 1206 25.66 -57.46 -12.18
CA ILE A 1206 26.88 -58.20 -11.82
C ILE A 1206 26.55 -59.38 -10.90
N ASN A 1207 25.70 -59.18 -9.88
CA ASN A 1207 25.26 -60.26 -9.00
C ASN A 1207 24.44 -61.33 -9.73
N TYR A 1208 23.68 -60.98 -10.78
CA TYR A 1208 23.00 -61.96 -11.62
C TYR A 1208 24.03 -62.87 -12.33
N TYR A 1209 25.01 -62.30 -13.03
CA TYR A 1209 25.99 -63.12 -13.76
C TYR A 1209 26.90 -63.92 -12.82
N ILE A 1210 27.20 -63.38 -11.63
CA ILE A 1210 27.93 -64.13 -10.60
C ILE A 1210 27.07 -65.25 -10.01
N ALA A 1211 25.75 -65.09 -9.91
CA ALA A 1211 24.85 -66.20 -9.60
C ALA A 1211 24.86 -67.28 -10.70
N GLU A 1212 24.89 -66.88 -11.97
CA GLU A 1212 24.97 -67.79 -13.12
C GLU A 1212 26.25 -68.64 -13.10
N LEU A 1213 27.42 -68.02 -12.85
CA LEU A 1213 28.74 -68.68 -12.80
C LEU A 1213 28.80 -69.89 -11.85
N TYR A 1214 28.17 -69.84 -10.67
CA TYR A 1214 28.18 -70.98 -9.73
C TYR A 1214 26.94 -71.87 -9.79
N THR A 1215 25.95 -71.57 -10.64
CA THR A 1215 24.73 -72.38 -10.81
C THR A 1215 24.68 -73.15 -12.12
N PHE A 1216 25.36 -72.69 -13.18
CA PHE A 1216 25.32 -73.32 -14.51
C PHE A 1216 26.74 -73.53 -15.10
N ASP A 1217 27.25 -74.74 -14.89
CA ASP A 1217 28.65 -75.19 -15.07
C ASP A 1217 29.23 -75.08 -16.51
N ASN A 1218 28.49 -74.56 -17.50
CA ASN A 1218 28.91 -74.46 -18.92
C ASN A 1218 28.32 -73.27 -19.72
N ASP A 1219 27.31 -72.55 -19.21
CA ASP A 1219 26.50 -71.58 -20.01
C ASP A 1219 26.75 -70.09 -19.65
N ALA A 1220 27.54 -69.81 -18.59
CA ALA A 1220 27.66 -68.48 -18.01
C ALA A 1220 28.42 -67.47 -18.90
N ASN A 1221 27.87 -66.27 -19.07
CA ASN A 1221 28.41 -65.28 -20.02
C ASN A 1221 29.46 -64.34 -19.38
N GLU A 1222 30.68 -64.87 -19.19
CA GLU A 1222 31.85 -64.16 -18.64
C GLU A 1222 32.06 -62.73 -19.20
N ASN A 1223 31.79 -62.52 -20.49
CA ASN A 1223 31.97 -61.24 -21.16
C ASN A 1223 30.94 -60.19 -20.71
N GLU A 1224 29.68 -60.57 -20.55
CA GLU A 1224 28.61 -59.68 -20.06
C GLU A 1224 28.79 -59.38 -18.57
N ALA A 1225 29.31 -60.34 -17.79
CA ALA A 1225 29.72 -60.13 -16.41
C ALA A 1225 30.82 -59.05 -16.30
N LEU A 1226 31.87 -59.17 -17.12
CA LEU A 1226 32.97 -58.20 -17.16
C LEU A 1226 32.51 -56.83 -17.68
N GLU A 1227 31.64 -56.78 -18.69
CA GLU A 1227 31.08 -55.52 -19.17
C GLU A 1227 30.25 -54.82 -18.09
N ALA A 1228 29.39 -55.55 -17.36
CA ALA A 1228 28.62 -54.98 -16.26
C ALA A 1228 29.53 -54.40 -15.15
N VAL A 1229 30.66 -55.04 -14.83
CA VAL A 1229 31.68 -54.50 -13.91
C VAL A 1229 32.29 -53.20 -14.45
N LEU A 1230 32.63 -53.14 -15.75
CA LEU A 1230 33.17 -51.93 -16.38
C LEU A 1230 32.14 -50.79 -16.42
N GLN A 1231 30.87 -51.10 -16.65
CA GLN A 1231 29.76 -50.13 -16.59
C GLN A 1231 29.59 -49.59 -15.16
N LEU A 1232 29.53 -50.47 -14.13
CA LEU A 1232 29.47 -50.07 -12.72
C LEU A 1232 30.65 -49.14 -12.35
N GLN A 1233 31.87 -49.52 -12.70
CA GLN A 1233 33.08 -48.76 -12.37
C GLN A 1233 33.09 -47.38 -13.09
N SER A 1234 32.69 -47.35 -14.36
CA SER A 1234 32.57 -46.11 -15.15
C SER A 1234 31.50 -45.17 -14.60
N ASN A 1235 30.33 -45.69 -14.24
CA ASN A 1235 29.27 -44.91 -13.61
C ASN A 1235 29.70 -44.38 -12.23
N HIS A 1236 30.30 -45.22 -11.39
CA HIS A 1236 30.82 -44.83 -10.06
C HIS A 1236 31.88 -43.73 -10.13
N GLN A 1237 32.89 -43.88 -11.00
CA GLN A 1237 33.96 -42.89 -11.15
C GLN A 1237 33.52 -41.58 -11.82
N SER A 1238 32.40 -41.58 -12.55
CA SER A 1238 31.91 -40.40 -13.28
C SER A 1238 30.82 -39.61 -12.55
N LEU A 1239 30.48 -39.99 -11.31
CA LEU A 1239 29.61 -39.19 -10.44
C LEU A 1239 30.39 -38.05 -9.78
N PRO A 1240 29.81 -36.83 -9.68
CA PRO A 1240 30.41 -35.77 -8.88
C PRO A 1240 30.32 -36.11 -7.39
N TYR A 1241 31.44 -35.94 -6.70
CA TYR A 1241 31.53 -36.12 -5.26
C TYR A 1241 30.67 -35.09 -4.53
N LEU A 1242 29.73 -35.54 -3.70
CA LEU A 1242 28.84 -34.67 -2.90
C LEU A 1242 29.17 -34.79 -1.41
N GLU A 1243 29.21 -33.65 -0.73
CA GLU A 1243 29.51 -33.55 0.70
C GLU A 1243 28.51 -34.34 1.58
N ASP A 1244 27.21 -34.30 1.24
CA ASP A 1244 26.17 -35.06 1.96
C ASP A 1244 26.28 -36.58 1.76
N VAL A 1245 26.97 -37.01 0.70
CA VAL A 1245 27.22 -38.43 0.38
C VAL A 1245 28.54 -38.92 1.00
N ARG A 1246 29.47 -38.01 1.38
CA ARG A 1246 30.75 -38.33 2.04
C ARG A 1246 30.59 -39.38 3.15
N PRO A 1247 29.68 -39.24 4.14
CA PRO A 1247 29.69 -40.13 5.30
C PRO A 1247 29.44 -41.59 4.91
N LEU A 1248 28.61 -41.82 3.88
CA LEU A 1248 28.28 -43.15 3.37
C LEU A 1248 29.46 -43.77 2.60
N MET A 1249 30.18 -42.95 1.83
CA MET A 1249 31.34 -43.38 1.05
C MET A 1249 32.57 -43.66 1.92
N GLU A 1250 32.81 -42.83 2.95
CA GLU A 1250 33.96 -42.86 3.86
C GLU A 1250 33.63 -43.47 5.25
N GLY A 1251 32.60 -44.32 5.32
CA GLY A 1251 32.28 -45.18 6.49
C GLY A 1251 31.69 -44.49 7.72
N SER A 1252 31.85 -43.17 7.86
CA SER A 1252 31.36 -42.39 9.02
C SER A 1252 29.83 -42.30 9.16
N TYR A 1253 29.05 -42.81 8.19
CA TYR A 1253 27.61 -43.08 8.32
C TYR A 1253 27.30 -44.20 9.32
N GLY A 1254 28.26 -45.10 9.57
CA GLY A 1254 27.98 -46.38 10.23
C GLY A 1254 27.09 -47.26 9.36
N CYS A 1255 26.17 -48.00 9.98
CA CYS A 1255 25.32 -48.95 9.24
C CYS A 1255 24.22 -48.27 8.41
N TRP A 1256 24.29 -48.39 7.08
CA TRP A 1256 23.27 -47.91 6.13
C TRP A 1256 22.11 -48.87 5.86
N MET A 1257 22.17 -50.14 6.31
CA MET A 1257 21.08 -51.12 6.14
C MET A 1257 19.72 -50.55 6.57
N LEU A 1258 18.67 -50.81 5.79
CA LEU A 1258 17.33 -50.26 6.05
C LEU A 1258 16.75 -50.80 7.36
N ASN A 1259 16.93 -52.11 7.58
CA ASN A 1259 16.67 -52.74 8.87
C ASN A 1259 17.95 -52.76 9.71
N LYS A 1260 17.96 -52.03 10.84
CA LYS A 1260 19.14 -51.93 11.72
C LYS A 1260 19.46 -53.23 12.50
N SER A 1261 18.59 -54.26 12.49
CA SER A 1261 18.98 -55.59 12.99
C SER A 1261 19.91 -56.35 12.04
N ASN A 1262 19.97 -55.95 10.76
CA ASN A 1262 20.76 -56.63 9.72
C ASN A 1262 22.14 -55.99 9.53
N CYS A 1263 22.54 -55.08 10.43
CA CYS A 1263 23.88 -54.50 10.44
C CYS A 1263 24.91 -55.56 10.82
N ILE A 1264 26.01 -55.66 10.06
CA ILE A 1264 27.13 -56.53 10.42
C ILE A 1264 27.73 -56.08 11.76
N THR A 1265 27.84 -57.01 12.71
CA THR A 1265 28.42 -56.77 14.05
C THR A 1265 29.94 -56.91 14.02
N SER A 1266 30.62 -56.37 15.06
CA SER A 1266 32.07 -56.42 15.26
C SER A 1266 32.70 -57.82 15.22
N ASP A 1267 31.88 -58.85 15.41
CA ASP A 1267 32.30 -60.24 15.57
C ASP A 1267 32.35 -60.98 14.21
N SER A 1268 31.87 -60.34 13.15
CA SER A 1268 31.95 -60.84 11.77
C SER A 1268 33.34 -60.59 11.17
N ILE A 1269 33.83 -61.59 10.42
CA ILE A 1269 35.05 -61.49 9.60
C ILE A 1269 34.96 -60.26 8.65
N TYR A 1270 33.77 -59.98 8.14
CA TYR A 1270 33.46 -58.90 7.20
C TYR A 1270 33.15 -57.54 7.84
N TYR A 1271 33.34 -57.38 9.15
CA TYR A 1271 33.05 -56.10 9.83
C TYR A 1271 34.00 -54.98 9.39
N ASN A 1272 35.30 -55.27 9.35
CA ASN A 1272 36.33 -54.28 8.99
C ASN A 1272 36.07 -53.74 7.58
N ASP A 1273 35.86 -54.65 6.63
CA ASP A 1273 35.45 -54.40 5.25
C ASP A 1273 34.30 -53.38 5.14
N VAL A 1274 33.16 -53.66 5.77
CA VAL A 1274 31.99 -52.77 5.71
C VAL A 1274 32.21 -51.45 6.47
N SER A 1275 33.01 -51.46 7.54
CA SER A 1275 33.26 -50.26 8.36
C SER A 1275 34.06 -49.15 7.67
N ILE A 1276 34.77 -49.46 6.58
CA ILE A 1276 35.56 -48.48 5.81
C ILE A 1276 34.66 -47.57 4.95
N GLY A 1277 33.50 -48.08 4.52
CA GLY A 1277 32.50 -47.33 3.76
C GLY A 1277 32.20 -47.88 2.38
N LEU A 1278 31.16 -47.31 1.75
CA LEU A 1278 30.60 -47.79 0.49
C LEU A 1278 31.58 -47.68 -0.69
N ASP A 1279 32.50 -46.71 -0.69
CA ASP A 1279 33.47 -46.54 -1.78
C ASP A 1279 34.45 -47.72 -1.87
N TRP A 1280 35.02 -48.08 -0.71
CA TRP A 1280 35.91 -49.23 -0.56
C TRP A 1280 35.19 -50.56 -0.85
N LEU A 1281 33.91 -50.67 -0.49
CA LEU A 1281 33.09 -51.84 -0.79
C LEU A 1281 32.82 -51.99 -2.29
N VAL A 1282 32.55 -50.91 -3.03
CA VAL A 1282 32.38 -50.98 -4.49
C VAL A 1282 33.70 -51.36 -5.18
N ASP A 1283 34.83 -50.84 -4.70
CA ASP A 1283 36.17 -51.26 -5.15
C ASP A 1283 36.42 -52.76 -4.90
N GLN A 1284 36.15 -53.29 -3.70
CA GLN A 1284 36.26 -54.75 -3.47
C GLN A 1284 35.23 -55.56 -4.28
N TYR A 1285 33.99 -55.08 -4.40
CA TYR A 1285 32.93 -55.75 -5.16
C TYR A 1285 33.36 -55.96 -6.61
N THR A 1286 33.88 -54.92 -7.27
CA THR A 1286 34.44 -55.05 -8.62
C THR A 1286 35.64 -55.99 -8.70
N LYS A 1287 36.54 -55.97 -7.71
CA LYS A 1287 37.70 -56.87 -7.65
C LYS A 1287 37.32 -58.34 -7.47
N HIS A 1288 36.46 -58.66 -6.51
CA HIS A 1288 35.95 -60.01 -6.30
C HIS A 1288 35.17 -60.51 -7.51
N SER A 1289 34.37 -59.63 -8.15
CA SER A 1289 33.66 -59.95 -9.40
C SER A 1289 34.63 -60.36 -10.52
N VAL A 1290 35.66 -59.56 -10.80
CA VAL A 1290 36.66 -59.88 -11.82
C VAL A 1290 37.48 -61.11 -11.45
N SER A 1291 37.81 -61.31 -10.17
CA SER A 1291 38.53 -62.49 -9.71
C SER A 1291 37.71 -63.77 -9.90
N LEU A 1292 36.41 -63.74 -9.64
CA LEU A 1292 35.49 -64.86 -9.85
C LEU A 1292 35.36 -65.23 -11.33
N VAL A 1293 35.20 -64.23 -12.21
CA VAL A 1293 35.16 -64.44 -13.68
C VAL A 1293 36.45 -65.07 -14.22
N ASN A 1294 37.59 -64.89 -13.53
CA ASN A 1294 38.89 -65.47 -13.91
C ASN A 1294 39.28 -66.71 -13.08
N THR A 1295 38.38 -67.28 -12.28
CA THR A 1295 38.65 -68.46 -11.45
C THR A 1295 38.22 -69.74 -12.17
N ASP A 1296 39.09 -70.76 -12.20
CA ASP A 1296 38.76 -72.08 -12.76
C ASP A 1296 37.41 -72.59 -12.20
N PRO A 1297 36.41 -72.95 -13.02
CA PRO A 1297 35.06 -73.31 -12.54
C PRO A 1297 35.05 -74.40 -11.45
N SER A 1298 35.96 -75.37 -11.55
CA SER A 1298 36.14 -76.44 -10.55
C SER A 1298 36.50 -75.97 -9.13
N LEU A 1299 37.02 -74.74 -8.97
CA LEU A 1299 37.37 -74.13 -7.69
C LEU A 1299 36.34 -73.10 -7.21
N LEU A 1300 35.46 -72.62 -8.09
CA LEU A 1300 34.57 -71.48 -7.86
C LEU A 1300 33.68 -71.67 -6.62
N SER A 1301 33.08 -72.85 -6.45
CA SER A 1301 32.25 -73.21 -5.29
C SER A 1301 32.99 -73.21 -3.94
N THR A 1302 34.33 -73.20 -3.96
CA THR A 1302 35.22 -73.14 -2.78
C THR A 1302 35.97 -71.82 -2.65
N SER A 1303 35.76 -70.87 -3.57
CA SER A 1303 36.47 -69.59 -3.61
C SER A 1303 36.06 -68.68 -2.44
N PRO A 1304 37.00 -68.08 -1.68
CA PRO A 1304 36.67 -67.12 -0.65
C PRO A 1304 36.00 -65.85 -1.22
N GLU A 1305 36.28 -65.51 -2.48
CA GLU A 1305 35.65 -64.43 -3.23
C GLU A 1305 34.14 -64.67 -3.38
N LEU A 1306 33.68 -65.90 -3.64
CA LEU A 1306 32.26 -66.21 -3.73
C LEU A 1306 31.59 -66.09 -2.37
N GLY A 1307 32.25 -66.54 -1.31
CA GLY A 1307 31.76 -66.38 0.07
C GLY A 1307 31.59 -64.90 0.46
N TRP A 1308 32.55 -64.05 0.09
CA TRP A 1308 32.47 -62.59 0.28
C TRP A 1308 31.30 -61.98 -0.50
N MET A 1309 31.15 -62.35 -1.78
CA MET A 1309 30.08 -61.86 -2.64
C MET A 1309 28.68 -62.28 -2.15
N GLN A 1310 28.52 -63.51 -1.67
CA GLN A 1310 27.27 -63.99 -1.08
C GLN A 1310 26.96 -63.30 0.26
N ALA A 1311 27.97 -63.00 1.08
CA ALA A 1311 27.80 -62.43 2.41
C ALA A 1311 27.61 -60.89 2.45
N ILE A 1312 28.18 -60.16 1.49
CA ILE A 1312 28.15 -58.68 1.46
C ILE A 1312 27.55 -58.14 0.15
N GLY A 1313 27.92 -58.76 -0.98
CA GLY A 1313 27.71 -58.21 -2.32
C GLY A 1313 26.25 -58.07 -2.76
N SER A 1314 25.34 -58.85 -2.18
CA SER A 1314 23.90 -58.73 -2.38
C SER A 1314 23.30 -57.60 -1.53
N ASP A 1315 22.94 -57.88 -0.28
CA ASP A 1315 22.14 -56.99 0.55
C ASP A 1315 22.85 -55.68 0.93
N VAL A 1316 24.15 -55.72 1.26
CA VAL A 1316 24.86 -54.57 1.84
C VAL A 1316 25.26 -53.55 0.78
N VAL A 1317 25.72 -54.02 -0.39
CA VAL A 1317 26.10 -53.15 -1.51
C VAL A 1317 24.86 -52.51 -2.15
N PHE A 1318 23.79 -53.28 -2.42
CA PHE A 1318 22.58 -52.72 -3.03
C PHE A 1318 21.90 -51.67 -2.13
N GLN A 1319 21.70 -51.97 -0.84
CA GLN A 1319 21.09 -51.00 0.09
C GLN A 1319 21.99 -49.76 0.30
N GLY A 1320 23.31 -49.92 0.21
CA GLY A 1320 24.26 -48.79 0.19
C GLY A 1320 24.09 -47.91 -1.04
N LEU A 1321 24.08 -48.51 -2.24
CA LEU A 1321 23.93 -47.78 -3.51
C LEU A 1321 22.54 -47.13 -3.67
N ASP A 1322 21.47 -47.78 -3.21
CA ASP A 1322 20.12 -47.21 -3.14
C ASP A 1322 20.07 -46.00 -2.18
N THR A 1323 20.71 -46.11 -1.00
CA THR A 1323 20.83 -45.01 -0.02
C THR A 1323 21.65 -43.84 -0.57
N ALA A 1324 22.74 -44.13 -1.30
CA ALA A 1324 23.53 -43.11 -1.99
C ALA A 1324 22.68 -42.38 -3.04
N THR A 1325 21.97 -43.12 -3.90
CA THR A 1325 21.08 -42.59 -4.94
C THR A 1325 19.98 -41.70 -4.34
N PHE A 1326 19.37 -42.11 -3.24
CA PHE A 1326 18.40 -41.29 -2.51
C PHE A 1326 19.03 -40.02 -1.91
N THR A 1327 20.29 -40.08 -1.47
CA THR A 1327 21.01 -38.91 -0.97
C THR A 1327 21.32 -37.91 -2.09
N TYR A 1328 21.71 -38.38 -3.29
CA TYR A 1328 21.81 -37.54 -4.50
C TYR A 1328 20.46 -36.87 -4.83
N PHE A 1329 19.35 -37.60 -4.75
CA PHE A 1329 18.01 -37.06 -4.97
C PHE A 1329 17.64 -35.97 -3.95
N GLN A 1330 17.89 -36.18 -2.66
CA GLN A 1330 17.64 -35.17 -1.62
C GLN A 1330 18.50 -33.91 -1.80
N TYR A 1331 19.77 -34.06 -2.18
CA TYR A 1331 20.65 -32.94 -2.50
C TYR A 1331 20.05 -32.08 -3.63
N TYR A 1332 19.62 -32.68 -4.74
CA TYR A 1332 19.05 -31.95 -5.87
C TYR A 1332 17.68 -31.32 -5.57
N LEU A 1333 16.83 -31.95 -4.75
CA LEU A 1333 15.63 -31.30 -4.22
C LEU A 1333 16.00 -30.04 -3.41
N SER A 1334 17.01 -30.12 -2.53
CA SER A 1334 17.44 -28.99 -1.71
C SER A 1334 17.96 -27.81 -2.55
N GLN A 1335 18.73 -28.10 -3.61
CA GLN A 1335 19.24 -27.11 -4.56
C GLN A 1335 18.12 -26.44 -5.36
N LYS A 1336 17.13 -27.22 -5.84
CA LYS A 1336 15.93 -26.69 -6.51
C LYS A 1336 15.13 -25.75 -5.60
N ASP A 1337 15.03 -26.09 -4.32
CA ASP A 1337 14.33 -25.29 -3.31
C ASP A 1337 15.09 -24.00 -2.96
N TRP A 1338 16.43 -24.07 -2.86
CA TRP A 1338 17.29 -22.89 -2.71
C TRP A 1338 17.19 -21.96 -3.93
N ALA A 1339 17.29 -22.52 -5.14
CA ALA A 1339 17.12 -21.79 -6.40
C ALA A 1339 15.78 -21.03 -6.44
N THR A 1340 14.69 -21.70 -6.07
CA THR A 1340 13.34 -21.10 -6.03
C THR A 1340 13.25 -19.95 -5.00
N LYS A 1341 13.94 -20.05 -3.86
CA LYS A 1341 14.00 -19.00 -2.82
C LYS A 1341 14.88 -17.81 -3.24
N VAL A 1342 16.01 -18.05 -3.90
CA VAL A 1342 16.87 -16.99 -4.47
C VAL A 1342 16.13 -16.23 -5.56
N LEU A 1343 15.54 -16.95 -6.51
CA LEU A 1343 14.75 -16.41 -7.62
C LEU A 1343 13.64 -15.46 -7.15
N THR A 1344 12.77 -15.95 -6.27
CA THR A 1344 11.62 -15.17 -5.78
C THR A 1344 12.07 -13.92 -5.03
N SER A 1345 13.17 -14.00 -4.28
CA SER A 1345 13.80 -12.84 -3.62
C SER A 1345 14.35 -11.82 -4.62
N VAL A 1346 15.08 -12.26 -5.64
CA VAL A 1346 15.69 -11.40 -6.67
C VAL A 1346 14.62 -10.65 -7.49
N LEU A 1347 13.56 -11.33 -7.92
CA LEU A 1347 12.47 -10.69 -8.68
C LEU A 1347 11.65 -9.72 -7.80
N ALA A 1348 11.43 -10.02 -6.52
CA ALA A 1348 10.79 -9.11 -5.58
C ALA A 1348 11.62 -7.82 -5.35
N ILE A 1349 12.95 -7.95 -5.19
CA ILE A 1349 13.88 -6.81 -5.05
C ILE A 1349 13.84 -5.94 -6.31
N SER A 1350 13.87 -6.54 -7.51
CA SER A 1350 13.75 -5.82 -8.78
C SER A 1350 12.46 -5.00 -8.89
N CYS A 1351 11.30 -5.56 -8.51
CA CYS A 1351 10.04 -4.82 -8.47
C CYS A 1351 10.08 -3.60 -7.53
N VAL A 1352 10.72 -3.72 -6.36
CA VAL A 1352 10.88 -2.58 -5.43
C VAL A 1352 11.82 -1.52 -6.00
N LEU A 1353 12.95 -1.93 -6.60
CA LEU A 1353 13.90 -1.00 -7.23
C LEU A 1353 13.27 -0.21 -8.38
N LEU A 1354 12.40 -0.82 -9.19
CA LEU A 1354 11.66 -0.13 -10.25
C LEU A 1354 10.77 1.01 -9.72
N LEU A 1355 10.04 0.77 -8.63
CA LEU A 1355 9.21 1.80 -7.99
C LEU A 1355 10.07 2.94 -7.39
N VAL A 1356 11.21 2.60 -6.78
CA VAL A 1356 12.16 3.58 -6.25
C VAL A 1356 12.77 4.44 -7.37
N ILE A 1357 13.19 3.83 -8.48
CA ILE A 1357 13.72 4.52 -9.68
C ILE A 1357 12.65 5.47 -10.27
N HIS A 1358 11.40 5.03 -10.38
CA HIS A 1358 10.31 5.87 -10.90
C HIS A 1358 10.08 7.11 -10.01
N LEU A 1359 10.07 6.93 -8.69
CA LEU A 1359 9.83 8.02 -7.72
C LEU A 1359 11.02 8.97 -7.58
N LEU A 1360 12.27 8.47 -7.61
CA LEU A 1360 13.48 9.26 -7.36
C LEU A 1360 14.15 9.86 -8.60
N LEU A 1361 13.99 9.25 -9.78
CA LEU A 1361 14.62 9.73 -11.03
C LEU A 1361 13.59 10.31 -12.01
N PHE A 1362 12.59 9.51 -12.43
CA PHE A 1362 11.69 9.95 -13.50
C PHE A 1362 10.73 11.07 -13.07
N ARG A 1363 10.17 11.00 -11.85
CA ARG A 1363 9.27 12.05 -11.34
C ARG A 1363 9.92 13.45 -11.25
N PRO A 1364 11.11 13.64 -10.62
CA PRO A 1364 11.76 14.95 -10.62
C PRO A 1364 12.26 15.38 -12.00
N PHE A 1365 12.71 14.45 -12.86
CA PHE A 1365 13.09 14.76 -14.25
C PHE A 1365 11.92 15.35 -15.05
N MET A 1366 10.73 14.74 -15.00
CA MET A 1366 9.54 15.22 -15.70
C MET A 1366 9.08 16.58 -15.17
N ASN A 1367 9.18 16.82 -13.85
CA ASN A 1367 8.94 18.14 -13.27
C ASN A 1367 9.92 19.18 -13.81
N HIS A 1368 11.20 18.84 -13.96
CA HIS A 1368 12.22 19.76 -14.47
C HIS A 1368 12.00 20.13 -15.94
N LEU A 1369 11.63 19.17 -16.81
CA LEU A 1369 11.25 19.47 -18.21
C LEU A 1369 10.04 20.43 -18.28
N ARG A 1370 9.00 20.18 -17.47
CA ARG A 1370 7.81 21.05 -17.39
C ARG A 1370 8.17 22.47 -16.97
N ILE A 1371 9.06 22.61 -15.98
CA ILE A 1371 9.56 23.92 -15.53
C ILE A 1371 10.32 24.64 -16.65
N GLN A 1372 11.24 23.96 -17.35
CA GLN A 1372 12.01 24.59 -18.44
C GLN A 1372 11.12 25.13 -19.58
N HIS A 1373 10.04 24.42 -19.92
CA HIS A 1373 9.08 24.85 -20.96
C HIS A 1373 8.27 26.09 -20.53
N ILE A 1374 7.89 26.17 -19.25
CA ILE A 1374 7.21 27.35 -18.67
C ILE A 1374 8.12 28.59 -18.72
N HIS A 1375 9.43 28.45 -18.46
CA HIS A 1375 10.38 29.58 -18.55
C HIS A 1375 10.44 30.15 -19.98
N THR A 1376 10.44 29.29 -21.01
CA THR A 1376 10.52 29.73 -22.42
C THR A 1376 9.26 30.45 -22.91
N LEU A 1377 8.08 30.07 -22.42
CA LEU A 1377 6.83 30.76 -22.77
C LEU A 1377 6.74 32.14 -22.12
N ALA A 1378 7.15 32.28 -20.85
CA ALA A 1378 7.13 33.57 -20.17
C ALA A 1378 8.14 34.58 -20.74
N LEU A 1379 9.30 34.12 -21.23
CA LEU A 1379 10.21 34.97 -22.01
C LEU A 1379 9.47 35.61 -23.19
N LEU A 1380 8.81 34.81 -24.03
CA LEU A 1380 8.08 35.33 -25.21
C LEU A 1380 6.97 36.33 -24.85
N ARG A 1381 6.31 36.18 -23.70
CA ARG A 1381 5.30 37.13 -23.21
C ARG A 1381 5.89 38.50 -22.84
N LEU A 1382 7.07 38.54 -22.25
CA LEU A 1382 7.72 39.78 -21.80
C LEU A 1382 8.17 40.69 -22.95
N ALA A 1383 8.39 40.14 -24.15
CA ALA A 1383 8.80 40.90 -25.33
C ALA A 1383 7.77 42.00 -25.68
N PRO A 1384 8.20 43.26 -25.92
CA PRO A 1384 7.42 44.26 -26.65
C PRO A 1384 7.10 43.75 -28.06
N ASP A 1385 6.01 44.22 -28.65
CA ASP A 1385 5.57 43.75 -29.97
C ASP A 1385 6.62 44.02 -31.06
N ASP A 1386 7.36 45.13 -30.98
CA ASP A 1386 8.53 45.45 -31.82
C ASP A 1386 9.59 44.34 -31.87
N ILE A 1387 9.73 43.56 -30.78
CA ILE A 1387 10.68 42.44 -30.67
C ILE A 1387 10.01 41.10 -31.04
N ARG A 1388 8.69 40.97 -30.88
CA ARG A 1388 7.94 39.75 -31.24
C ARG A 1388 7.90 39.50 -32.76
N PHE A 1389 8.06 40.53 -33.58
CA PHE A 1389 8.09 40.44 -35.05
C PHE A 1389 9.50 40.34 -35.67
N MET A 1390 10.56 40.23 -34.86
CA MET A 1390 11.93 40.06 -35.37
C MET A 1390 12.17 38.61 -35.87
N GLU A 1391 12.21 38.43 -37.19
CA GLU A 1391 12.60 37.14 -37.80
C GLU A 1391 14.13 36.96 -37.77
N VAL A 1392 14.61 36.08 -36.88
CA VAL A 1392 16.00 35.59 -36.90
C VAL A 1392 16.08 34.43 -37.89
N SER A 1393 16.85 34.58 -38.97
CA SER A 1393 17.00 33.53 -39.98
C SER A 1393 17.77 32.33 -39.43
N ASP A 1394 17.39 31.11 -39.85
CA ASP A 1394 17.98 29.88 -39.30
C ASP A 1394 19.48 29.74 -39.59
N LYS A 1395 20.02 30.43 -40.61
CA LYS A 1395 21.49 30.54 -40.80
C LYS A 1395 22.21 31.10 -39.58
N VAL A 1396 21.65 32.13 -38.93
CA VAL A 1396 22.25 32.75 -37.74
C VAL A 1396 22.21 31.82 -36.52
N ILE A 1397 21.40 30.76 -36.58
CA ILE A 1397 21.25 29.75 -35.52
C ILE A 1397 22.10 28.50 -35.79
N ASP A 1398 22.29 28.12 -37.06
CA ASP A 1398 23.12 26.98 -37.47
C ASP A 1398 24.62 27.37 -37.67
N GLU A 1399 24.97 28.65 -37.79
CA GLU A 1399 26.36 29.15 -37.80
C GLU A 1399 27.03 29.20 -36.41
N ASP A 1400 26.29 28.98 -35.30
CA ASP A 1400 26.73 29.31 -33.92
C ASP A 1400 27.06 28.14 -32.93
#